data_AF-Q9SAC6-F1
#
_entry.id   AF-Q9SAC6-F1
#
_cell.length_a   1.000
_cell.length_b   1.000
_cell.length_c   1.000
_cell.angle_alpha   90.00
_cell.angle_beta   90.00
_cell.angle_gamma   90.00
#
_symmetry.space_group_name_H-M   'P 1'
#
loop_
_entity.id
_entity.type
_entity.pdbx_description
1 polymer ?
#
loop_
_entity_poly.entity_id
_entity_poly.type
_entity_poly.pdbx_seq_one_letter_code
_entity_poly.pdbx_strand_id
1 'polypeptide(L)'
;MSNSVVHNLLNRGLIRPLNFEHQNKLNSSVYQTSTANPALGKIGRSKLYGKGLKQAGRSLVTETGGRPLSFVPRAVLAMDPQAAEKFSLDGNIDLLVEVTSTTVREVNIQIAYTSDTLFLHWGAILDNKENWVLPSRSPDRTQNFKNSALRTPFVKSGGNSHLKLEIDDPAIHAIEFLIFDESRNKWYKNNGQNFHINLPTERNVKQNVSVPEDLVQIQAYLRWERKGKQMYNPEKEKEEYEAARTELREEMMRGASVEDLRAKLLKKDNSNESPKSNGTSSSGREEKKKVSKQPERKKNYNTDKIQRKGRDLTKLIYKHVADFVEPESKSSSEPRSLTTLEIYAKAKEEQETTPVFSKKTFKLEGSAILVFVTKLSGKTKIHVATDFKEPVTLHWALSQKGGEWLDPPSDILPPNSLPVRGAVDTKLTITSTDLPSPVQTFELEIEGDSYKGMPFVLNAGERWIKNNDSDFYVDFAKEEKHVQKDYGDGKGTAKHLLDKIADLESEAQKSFMHRFNIAADLVDEAKSAGQLGFAGILVWMRFMATRQLVWNKNYNVKPREISKAQDRLTDLLQDVYASYPEYRELLRMIMSTVGRGGEGDVGQRIRDEILVIQRKNDCKGGIMEEWHQKLHNNTSPDDVVICQALMDYIKSDFDLSVYWKTLNDNGITKERLLSYDRAIHSEPNFRGEQKDGLLRDLGHYMRTLKAVHSGADLESAIQNCMGYQDDGEGFMVGVQINPVSGLPSGYPDLLRFVLEHVEEKNVEPLLEGLLEARQELRPLLLKSHDRLKDLLFLDLALDSTVRTAIERGYEQLNDAGPEKIMYFISLVLENLALSSDDNEDLIYCLKGWQFALDMCKSKKDHWALYAKSVLDRSRLALASKAERYLEILQPSAEYLGSCLGVDQSAVSIFTEEIIRAGSAAALSSLVNRLDPVLRKTANLGSWQVISPVEVVGYVIVVDELLTVQNKTYDRPTIIVANRVRGEEEIPDGAVAVLTPDMPDVLSHVSVRARNGKICFATCFDSGILSDLQGKDGKLLSLQPTSADVVYKEVNDSELSSPSSDNLEDAPPSISLVKKQFAGRYAISSEEFTSDLVGAKSRNIGYLKGKVPSWVGIPTSVALPFGVFEKVISEKANQAVNDKLLVLKKTLDEGDQGALKEIRQTLLGLVAPPELVEELKSTMKSSDMPWPGDEGEQRWEQAWAAIKKVWASKWNERAYFSTRKVKLDHDYLCMAVLVQEVINADYAFVIHTTNPSSGDSSEIYAEVVKGLGETLVGAYPGRSLSFICKKNNLDSPLVLGYPSKPIGLFIRRSIIFRSDSNGEDLEGYAGAGLYDSVPMDEEDQVVLDYTTDPLITDLSFQKKVLSDIARAGDAIEKLYGTAQDIEGVIRDGKLYVVQTRPQV
;
A
#
# COMPACT_ATOMS: atom_id res chain seq x y z
N MET A 1 -20.44 -8.67 -5.05
CA MET A 1 -19.63 -7.94 -6.07
C MET A 1 -18.54 -8.88 -6.55
N SER A 2 -18.75 -9.47 -7.72
CA SER A 2 -17.78 -10.39 -8.34
C SER A 2 -16.42 -9.73 -8.49
N ASN A 3 -15.35 -10.42 -8.06
CA ASN A 3 -13.94 -10.03 -8.23
C ASN A 3 -13.50 -9.85 -9.71
N SER A 4 -14.41 -9.93 -10.68
CA SER A 4 -14.15 -9.60 -12.07
C SER A 4 -14.16 -8.09 -12.38
N VAL A 5 -14.71 -7.23 -11.50
CA VAL A 5 -14.83 -5.77 -11.79
C VAL A 5 -13.49 -5.03 -11.73
N VAL A 6 -12.48 -5.53 -11.00
CA VAL A 6 -11.14 -4.89 -10.93
C VAL A 6 -10.12 -5.57 -11.85
N HIS A 7 -10.38 -6.80 -12.29
CA HIS A 7 -9.40 -7.70 -12.89
C HIS A 7 -8.81 -7.27 -14.25
N ASN A 8 -9.34 -6.23 -14.91
CA ASN A 8 -8.79 -5.73 -16.16
C ASN A 8 -8.83 -4.19 -16.33
N LEU A 9 -9.16 -3.43 -15.29
CA LEU A 9 -8.84 -1.99 -15.24
C LEU A 9 -7.33 -1.75 -15.02
N LEU A 10 -6.58 -2.81 -14.73
CA LEU A 10 -5.13 -2.81 -14.48
C LEU A 10 -4.24 -2.95 -15.73
N ASN A 11 -4.81 -3.17 -16.93
CA ASN A 11 -4.02 -3.25 -18.19
C ASN A 11 -4.08 -1.98 -19.05
N ARG A 12 -4.58 -0.86 -18.51
CA ARG A 12 -4.45 0.47 -19.15
C ARG A 12 -3.28 1.24 -18.54
N GLY A 13 -2.11 0.94 -19.08
CA GLY A 13 -0.85 1.63 -18.90
C GLY A 13 0.12 1.01 -19.89
N LEU A 14 0.31 1.68 -21.03
CA LEU A 14 1.20 1.27 -22.11
C LEU A 14 2.58 0.90 -21.55
N ILE A 15 2.99 -0.37 -21.66
CA ILE A 15 4.35 -0.86 -22.00
C ILE A 15 4.21 -2.37 -22.19
N ARG A 16 4.02 -2.82 -23.44
CA ARG A 16 4.63 -4.08 -23.85
C ARG A 16 6.14 -3.82 -23.90
N PRO A 17 7.02 -4.74 -23.47
CA PRO A 17 8.45 -4.57 -23.65
C PRO A 17 8.71 -4.41 -25.15
N LEU A 18 8.96 -3.18 -25.58
CA LEU A 18 9.60 -2.89 -26.84
C LEU A 18 11.01 -3.46 -26.70
N ASN A 19 11.21 -4.68 -27.20
CA ASN A 19 12.51 -5.13 -27.62
C ASN A 19 13.04 -4.11 -28.63
N PHE A 20 13.77 -3.10 -28.15
CA PHE A 20 14.68 -2.35 -28.98
C PHE A 20 15.83 -3.30 -29.33
N GLU A 21 15.63 -4.10 -30.38
CA GLU A 21 16.75 -4.55 -31.18
C GLU A 21 17.43 -3.29 -31.74
N HIS A 22 18.44 -2.80 -31.02
CA HIS A 22 19.43 -1.88 -31.58
C HIS A 22 20.24 -2.63 -32.65
N GLN A 23 19.69 -2.70 -33.87
CA GLN A 23 20.49 -2.93 -35.07
C GLN A 23 21.24 -1.63 -35.42
N ASN A 24 22.25 -1.29 -34.61
CA ASN A 24 23.33 -0.44 -35.05
C ASN A 24 24.43 -1.34 -35.64
N LYS A 25 24.29 -1.71 -36.90
CA LYS A 25 25.42 -2.16 -37.73
C LYS A 25 25.61 -1.19 -38.89
N LEU A 26 26.34 -0.12 -38.57
CA LEU A 26 27.29 0.47 -39.50
C LEU A 26 28.25 -0.64 -39.95
N ASN A 27 28.13 -1.10 -41.20
CA ASN A 27 29.30 -1.22 -42.06
C ASN A 27 28.88 -1.34 -43.52
N SER A 28 29.51 -0.43 -44.25
CA SER A 28 29.69 -0.30 -45.69
C SER A 28 29.80 -1.60 -46.50
N SER A 29 29.41 -1.42 -47.77
CA SER A 29 29.98 -1.95 -49.01
C SER A 29 29.67 -3.37 -49.46
N VAL A 30 28.78 -3.41 -50.46
CA VAL A 30 28.89 -3.97 -51.82
C VAL A 30 29.36 -5.44 -52.04
N TYR A 31 28.59 -6.09 -52.92
CA TYR A 31 28.86 -7.29 -53.76
C TYR A 31 28.42 -8.67 -53.24
N GLN A 32 27.21 -9.03 -53.71
CA GLN A 32 26.92 -10.18 -54.59
C GLN A 32 27.27 -11.62 -54.17
N THR A 33 26.23 -12.46 -54.34
CA THR A 33 26.23 -13.87 -54.83
C THR A 33 26.91 -14.92 -53.96
N SER A 34 26.13 -15.72 -53.21
CA SER A 34 25.50 -16.99 -53.63
C SER A 34 26.38 -18.23 -53.38
N THR A 35 25.70 -19.33 -52.99
CA THR A 35 26.12 -20.75 -53.01
C THR A 35 26.93 -21.31 -51.82
N ALA A 36 26.18 -21.99 -50.94
CA ALA A 36 26.25 -23.43 -50.65
C ALA A 36 27.60 -24.18 -50.56
N ASN A 37 27.69 -24.91 -49.45
CA ASN A 37 28.19 -26.30 -49.30
C ASN A 37 29.67 -26.58 -48.93
N PRO A 38 29.92 -27.76 -48.30
CA PRO A 38 30.82 -27.97 -47.17
C PRO A 38 32.10 -28.74 -47.55
N ALA A 39 33.05 -28.91 -46.62
CA ALA A 39 33.77 -30.18 -46.41
C ALA A 39 34.88 -30.12 -45.35
N LEU A 40 34.96 -31.24 -44.62
CA LEU A 40 36.04 -31.85 -43.85
C LEU A 40 37.51 -31.44 -44.13
N GLY A 41 38.35 -31.49 -43.09
CA GLY A 41 39.81 -31.60 -43.27
C GLY A 41 40.71 -31.60 -42.02
N LYS A 42 40.80 -32.75 -41.33
CA LYS A 42 42.02 -33.41 -40.79
C LYS A 42 43.12 -32.67 -39.98
N ILE A 43 43.35 -33.23 -38.78
CA ILE A 43 44.63 -33.73 -38.17
C ILE A 43 45.67 -32.71 -37.68
N GLY A 44 45.95 -32.78 -36.37
CA GLY A 44 47.21 -32.31 -35.77
C GLY A 44 47.27 -32.53 -34.24
N ARG A 45 47.82 -33.66 -33.80
CA ARG A 45 48.13 -33.98 -32.39
C ARG A 45 49.21 -33.05 -31.83
N SER A 46 49.03 -32.48 -30.65
CA SER A 46 49.95 -32.64 -29.50
C SER A 46 49.48 -31.86 -28.26
N LYS A 47 49.83 -32.45 -27.11
CA LYS A 47 49.34 -32.21 -25.75
C LYS A 47 49.65 -30.80 -25.22
N LEU A 48 48.62 -30.12 -24.70
CA LEU A 48 48.76 -28.99 -23.78
C LEU A 48 47.99 -29.33 -22.50
N TYR A 49 48.76 -29.62 -21.46
CA TYR A 49 48.32 -29.68 -20.06
C TYR A 49 48.79 -28.39 -19.38
N GLY A 50 47.91 -27.75 -18.60
CA GLY A 50 48.34 -26.98 -17.43
C GLY A 50 48.06 -25.48 -17.43
N LYS A 51 47.03 -25.12 -16.65
CA LYS A 51 46.74 -23.82 -16.01
C LYS A 51 46.08 -22.75 -16.89
N GLY A 52 44.75 -22.90 -16.99
CA GLY A 52 43.84 -21.79 -17.28
C GLY A 52 43.89 -20.75 -16.16
N LEU A 53 44.49 -19.60 -16.45
CA LEU A 53 44.05 -18.34 -15.89
C LEU A 53 42.68 -18.04 -16.50
N LYS A 54 41.66 -17.99 -15.63
CA LYS A 54 40.33 -17.49 -15.96
C LYS A 54 40.47 -16.07 -16.50
N GLN A 55 40.35 -15.90 -17.81
CA GLN A 55 39.88 -14.63 -18.36
C GLN A 55 38.48 -14.44 -17.81
N ALA A 56 38.35 -13.49 -16.88
CA ALA A 56 37.08 -12.93 -16.48
C ALA A 56 36.37 -12.45 -17.76
N GLY A 57 35.40 -13.24 -18.22
CA GLY A 57 34.41 -12.77 -19.16
C GLY A 57 33.79 -11.53 -18.56
N ARG A 58 33.83 -10.43 -19.31
CA ARG A 58 33.05 -9.22 -19.08
C ARG A 58 31.58 -9.61 -18.99
N SER A 59 31.13 -9.98 -17.79
CA SER A 59 29.74 -9.80 -17.40
C SER A 59 29.59 -8.29 -17.31
N LEU A 60 28.94 -7.71 -18.31
CA LEU A 60 28.20 -6.47 -18.11
C LEU A 60 27.25 -6.77 -16.94
N VAL A 61 27.69 -6.39 -15.75
CA VAL A 61 26.78 -6.10 -14.65
C VAL A 61 25.94 -4.96 -15.19
N THR A 62 24.76 -5.28 -15.71
CA THR A 62 23.72 -4.28 -15.89
C THR A 62 23.45 -3.71 -14.51
N GLU A 63 24.09 -2.58 -14.24
CA GLU A 63 23.80 -1.67 -13.16
C GLU A 63 22.34 -1.25 -13.25
N THR A 64 21.47 -2.05 -12.66
CA THR A 64 20.35 -1.51 -11.93
C THR A 64 20.52 -2.06 -10.52
N GLY A 65 21.21 -1.28 -9.69
CA GLY A 65 20.87 -1.22 -8.27
C GLY A 65 19.46 -0.64 -8.17
N GLY A 66 18.47 -1.36 -8.69
CA GLY A 66 17.07 -1.01 -8.63
C GLY A 66 16.67 -1.11 -7.17
N ARG A 67 16.71 0.02 -6.47
CA ARG A 67 15.78 0.22 -5.35
C ARG A 67 14.39 -0.14 -5.90
N PRO A 68 13.60 -0.97 -5.21
CA PRO A 68 12.31 -1.40 -5.72
C PRO A 68 11.54 -0.15 -6.15
N LEU A 69 11.10 -0.13 -7.41
CA LEU A 69 10.23 0.93 -7.94
C LEU A 69 9.09 1.08 -6.94
N SER A 70 9.02 2.22 -6.25
CA SER A 70 8.06 2.48 -5.19
C SER A 70 6.67 2.65 -5.80
N PHE A 71 6.00 1.52 -6.05
CA PHE A 71 4.60 1.50 -6.46
C PHE A 71 3.75 1.86 -5.23
N VAL A 72 3.24 3.09 -5.14
CA VAL A 72 2.22 3.37 -4.12
C VAL A 72 0.95 2.58 -4.49
N PRO A 73 0.43 1.71 -3.61
CA PRO A 73 -0.78 0.95 -3.89
C PRO A 73 -1.93 1.91 -4.22
N ARG A 74 -2.59 1.72 -5.37
CA ARG A 74 -3.70 2.57 -5.84
C ARG A 74 -4.85 2.63 -4.83
N ALA A 75 -4.95 1.64 -3.94
CA ALA A 75 -5.93 1.63 -2.86
C ALA A 75 -5.85 2.85 -1.92
N VAL A 76 -4.67 3.47 -1.75
CA VAL A 76 -4.55 4.70 -0.94
C VAL A 76 -5.02 5.95 -1.71
N LEU A 77 -5.11 5.87 -3.04
CA LEU A 77 -5.53 6.95 -3.93
C LEU A 77 -6.88 6.67 -4.61
N ALA A 78 -7.76 5.90 -3.97
CA ALA A 78 -9.05 5.50 -4.54
C ALA A 78 -9.78 6.68 -5.20
N MET A 79 -9.81 6.67 -6.54
CA MET A 79 -10.60 7.59 -7.36
C MET A 79 -12.09 7.30 -7.16
N ASP A 80 -12.91 8.33 -7.27
CA ASP A 80 -14.37 8.28 -7.15
C ASP A 80 -14.95 7.21 -8.11
N PRO A 81 -15.89 6.35 -7.67
CA PRO A 81 -16.42 5.27 -8.50
C PRO A 81 -17.31 5.83 -9.62
N GLN A 82 -16.75 6.03 -10.81
CA GLN A 82 -17.50 6.23 -12.04
C GLN A 82 -18.24 4.94 -12.43
N ALA A 83 -19.48 5.06 -12.92
CA ALA A 83 -20.28 3.92 -13.38
C ALA A 83 -19.75 3.41 -14.73
N ALA A 84 -18.72 2.56 -14.67
CA ALA A 84 -18.16 1.84 -15.80
C ALA A 84 -18.69 0.41 -15.82
N GLU A 85 -19.39 0.02 -16.89
CA GLU A 85 -19.85 -1.35 -17.12
C GLU A 85 -19.00 -2.04 -18.20
N LYS A 86 -18.54 -3.26 -17.91
CA LYS A 86 -17.69 -4.04 -18.83
C LYS A 86 -18.39 -5.34 -19.24
N PHE A 87 -18.34 -5.65 -20.54
CA PHE A 87 -18.88 -6.88 -21.12
C PHE A 87 -17.80 -7.62 -21.94
N SER A 88 -17.78 -8.95 -21.86
CA SER A 88 -16.91 -9.78 -22.72
C SER A 88 -17.72 -10.34 -23.90
N LEU A 89 -17.31 -10.02 -25.13
CA LEU A 89 -18.09 -10.30 -26.35
C LEU A 89 -17.80 -11.69 -26.95
N ASP A 90 -16.54 -12.16 -26.88
CA ASP A 90 -16.08 -13.49 -27.33
C ASP A 90 -14.63 -13.70 -26.87
N GLY A 91 -14.41 -14.33 -25.71
CA GLY A 91 -13.13 -14.86 -25.18
C GLY A 91 -11.96 -13.87 -24.98
N ASN A 92 -11.69 -13.01 -25.95
CA ASN A 92 -10.57 -12.09 -26.04
C ASN A 92 -11.01 -10.65 -26.42
N ILE A 93 -12.30 -10.40 -26.68
CA ILE A 93 -12.82 -9.07 -27.03
C ILE A 93 -13.59 -8.49 -25.85
N ASP A 94 -13.06 -7.40 -25.30
CA ASP A 94 -13.67 -6.65 -24.21
C ASP A 94 -14.37 -5.38 -24.72
N LEU A 95 -15.59 -5.16 -24.24
CA LEU A 95 -16.40 -3.96 -24.40
C LEU A 95 -16.46 -3.23 -23.05
N LEU A 96 -16.13 -1.94 -23.04
CA LEU A 96 -16.25 -1.05 -21.90
C LEU A 96 -17.24 0.06 -22.23
N VAL A 97 -18.17 0.34 -21.32
CA VAL A 97 -19.12 1.45 -21.42
C VAL A 97 -19.04 2.31 -20.17
N GLU A 98 -18.73 3.59 -20.34
CA GLU A 98 -18.65 4.57 -19.26
C GLU A 98 -19.74 5.63 -19.46
N VAL A 99 -20.51 5.92 -18.41
CA VAL A 99 -21.53 6.98 -18.43
C VAL A 99 -21.06 8.12 -17.54
N THR A 100 -20.94 9.32 -18.11
CA THR A 100 -20.55 10.54 -17.39
C THR A 100 -21.66 11.59 -17.46
N SER A 101 -21.83 12.33 -16.37
CA SER A 101 -22.87 13.35 -16.20
C SER A 101 -22.21 14.67 -15.79
N THR A 102 -21.85 15.50 -16.77
CA THR A 102 -21.26 16.83 -16.54
C THR A 102 -22.30 17.93 -16.78
N THR A 103 -22.80 18.02 -18.02
CA THR A 103 -23.86 18.95 -18.47
C THR A 103 -24.77 18.32 -19.54
N VAL A 104 -24.21 17.42 -20.35
CA VAL A 104 -24.91 16.49 -21.23
C VAL A 104 -24.52 15.08 -20.78
N ARG A 105 -25.44 14.11 -20.86
CA ARG A 105 -25.13 12.73 -20.48
C ARG A 105 -24.33 12.09 -21.61
N GLU A 106 -23.07 11.75 -21.34
CA GLU A 106 -22.17 11.17 -22.33
C GLU A 106 -21.99 9.67 -22.05
N VAL A 107 -22.13 8.86 -23.10
CA VAL A 107 -21.84 7.43 -23.07
C VAL A 107 -20.63 7.15 -23.94
N ASN A 108 -19.52 6.75 -23.32
CA ASN A 108 -18.28 6.37 -23.99
C ASN A 108 -18.21 4.85 -24.11
N ILE A 109 -18.16 4.35 -25.35
CA ILE A 109 -18.13 2.93 -25.67
C ILE A 109 -16.77 2.60 -26.28
N GLN A 110 -16.03 1.67 -25.70
CA GLN A 110 -14.71 1.28 -26.17
C GLN A 110 -14.58 -0.24 -26.30
N ILE A 111 -13.99 -0.68 -27.41
CA ILE A 111 -13.78 -2.10 -27.73
C ILE A 111 -12.30 -2.33 -27.99
N ALA A 112 -11.72 -3.30 -27.27
CA ALA A 112 -10.34 -3.75 -27.50
C ALA A 112 -10.26 -4.72 -28.69
N TYR A 113 -10.57 -4.22 -29.89
CA TYR A 113 -10.60 -5.01 -31.13
C TYR A 113 -10.36 -4.13 -32.36
N THR A 114 -9.53 -4.63 -33.28
CA THR A 114 -9.15 -3.95 -34.52
C THR A 114 -9.97 -4.47 -35.70
N SER A 115 -11.09 -3.82 -35.99
CA SER A 115 -11.82 -3.95 -37.26
C SER A 115 -12.32 -2.58 -37.68
N ASP A 116 -12.03 -2.19 -38.92
CA ASP A 116 -12.45 -0.91 -39.50
C ASP A 116 -13.93 -0.95 -39.94
N THR A 117 -14.61 -2.07 -39.68
CA THR A 117 -15.99 -2.37 -40.13
C THR A 117 -16.96 -2.63 -38.97
N LEU A 118 -16.61 -2.14 -37.77
CA LEU A 118 -17.45 -2.21 -36.58
C LEU A 118 -18.49 -1.08 -36.55
N PHE A 119 -19.75 -1.47 -36.37
CA PHE A 119 -20.88 -0.56 -36.19
C PHE A 119 -21.56 -0.80 -34.85
N LEU A 120 -21.90 0.28 -34.15
CA LEU A 120 -22.86 0.27 -33.05
C LEU A 120 -24.27 0.36 -33.64
N HIS A 121 -25.09 -0.66 -33.44
CA HIS A 121 -26.51 -0.65 -33.79
C HIS A 121 -27.35 -0.38 -32.54
N TRP A 122 -27.95 0.80 -32.42
CA TRP A 122 -28.48 1.28 -31.13
C TRP A 122 -29.76 2.09 -31.25
N GLY A 123 -30.47 2.20 -30.13
CA GLY A 123 -31.67 3.02 -29.94
C GLY A 123 -31.79 3.48 -28.49
N ALA A 124 -32.51 4.57 -28.27
CA ALA A 124 -32.80 5.10 -26.93
C ALA A 124 -34.14 4.55 -26.40
N ILE A 125 -34.28 4.48 -25.07
CA ILE A 125 -35.50 4.04 -24.39
C ILE A 125 -36.07 5.19 -23.55
N LEU A 126 -37.36 5.47 -23.75
CA LEU A 126 -38.15 6.40 -22.96
C LEU A 126 -38.87 5.66 -21.83
N ASP A 127 -39.14 6.35 -20.73
CA ASP A 127 -39.87 5.80 -19.59
C ASP A 127 -41.20 5.13 -20.05
N ASN A 128 -41.39 3.86 -19.67
CA ASN A 128 -42.57 3.03 -19.98
C ASN A 128 -42.83 2.64 -21.45
N LYS A 129 -41.85 2.65 -22.36
CA LYS A 129 -42.01 2.11 -23.72
C LYS A 129 -40.86 1.15 -24.12
N GLU A 130 -41.19 -0.08 -24.50
CA GLU A 130 -40.23 -1.10 -24.96
C GLU A 130 -39.69 -0.86 -26.40
N ASN A 131 -40.22 0.12 -27.13
CA ASN A 131 -39.77 0.39 -28.50
C ASN A 131 -38.62 1.40 -28.52
N TRP A 132 -37.57 1.09 -29.28
CA TRP A 132 -36.46 2.01 -29.53
C TRP A 132 -36.95 3.32 -30.16
N VAL A 133 -36.45 4.44 -29.64
CA VAL A 133 -36.61 5.77 -30.23
C VAL A 133 -35.28 6.30 -30.73
N LEU A 134 -35.33 7.14 -31.76
CA LEU A 134 -34.14 7.80 -32.31
C LEU A 134 -33.83 9.05 -31.46
N PRO A 135 -32.65 9.17 -30.85
CA PRO A 135 -32.25 10.38 -30.15
C PRO A 135 -32.09 11.57 -31.10
N SER A 136 -32.21 12.79 -30.55
CA SER A 136 -32.08 14.08 -31.24
C SER A 136 -30.69 14.31 -31.83
N ARG A 137 -29.64 13.92 -31.10
CA ARG A 137 -28.24 13.97 -31.55
C ARG A 137 -27.72 12.58 -31.87
N SER A 138 -26.89 12.51 -32.90
CA SER A 138 -26.14 11.32 -33.26
C SER A 138 -24.74 11.72 -33.75
N PRO A 139 -23.69 10.93 -33.50
CA PRO A 139 -22.35 11.21 -34.01
C PRO A 139 -22.30 11.26 -35.54
N ASP A 140 -21.27 11.91 -36.09
CA ASP A 140 -21.03 11.95 -37.53
C ASP A 140 -20.93 10.56 -38.16
N ARG A 141 -21.38 10.42 -39.42
CA ARG A 141 -21.47 9.17 -40.19
C ARG A 141 -22.49 8.14 -39.66
N THR A 142 -23.35 8.52 -38.71
CA THR A 142 -24.47 7.66 -38.29
C THR A 142 -25.49 7.48 -39.42
N GLN A 143 -25.89 6.24 -39.68
CA GLN A 143 -26.92 5.88 -40.65
C GLN A 143 -28.21 5.44 -39.94
N ASN A 144 -29.35 5.96 -40.37
CA ASN A 144 -30.65 5.51 -39.88
C ASN A 144 -31.02 4.16 -40.53
N PHE A 145 -31.28 3.15 -39.70
CA PHE A 145 -31.67 1.81 -40.12
C PHE A 145 -33.16 1.58 -39.83
N LYS A 146 -33.96 1.45 -40.90
CA LYS A 146 -35.41 1.17 -40.85
C LYS A 146 -36.23 2.12 -39.95
N ASN A 147 -35.79 3.37 -39.76
CA ASN A 147 -36.45 4.38 -38.92
C ASN A 147 -36.71 3.95 -37.47
N SER A 148 -36.00 2.95 -36.97
CA SER A 148 -36.16 2.39 -35.62
C SER A 148 -34.84 2.27 -34.84
N ALA A 149 -33.71 2.33 -35.54
CA ALA A 149 -32.39 2.19 -34.96
C ALA A 149 -31.36 3.05 -35.71
N LEU A 150 -30.27 3.37 -35.04
CA LEU A 150 -29.11 4.04 -35.62
C LEU A 150 -27.96 3.03 -35.81
N ARG A 151 -27.14 3.23 -36.84
CA ARG A 151 -25.87 2.53 -37.06
C ARG A 151 -24.75 3.55 -37.08
N THR A 152 -23.90 3.53 -36.07
CA THR A 152 -22.79 4.48 -35.93
C THR A 152 -21.46 3.72 -36.03
N PRO A 153 -20.56 4.08 -36.97
CA PRO A 153 -19.26 3.44 -37.09
C PRO A 153 -18.34 3.82 -35.91
N PHE A 154 -17.54 2.88 -35.42
CA PHE A 154 -16.52 3.18 -34.41
C PHE A 154 -15.32 3.93 -35.01
N VAL A 155 -14.66 4.77 -34.20
CA VAL A 155 -13.41 5.45 -34.55
C VAL A 155 -12.24 4.64 -34.01
N LYS A 156 -11.26 4.32 -34.86
CA LYS A 156 -10.08 3.55 -34.46
C LYS A 156 -9.00 4.45 -33.86
N SER A 157 -8.48 4.08 -32.69
CA SER A 157 -7.31 4.71 -32.07
C SER A 157 -6.37 3.62 -31.55
N GLY A 158 -5.25 3.41 -32.26
CA GLY A 158 -4.30 2.34 -31.95
C GLY A 158 -4.93 0.94 -32.02
N GLY A 159 -4.79 0.16 -30.95
CA GLY A 159 -5.36 -1.19 -30.82
C GLY A 159 -6.84 -1.24 -30.40
N ASN A 160 -7.47 -0.09 -30.14
CA ASN A 160 -8.84 0.01 -29.64
C ASN A 160 -9.74 0.77 -30.62
N SER A 161 -11.03 0.43 -30.61
CA SER A 161 -12.08 1.14 -31.32
C SER A 161 -12.96 1.85 -30.29
N HIS A 162 -13.25 3.14 -30.46
CA HIS A 162 -14.01 3.95 -29.51
C HIS A 162 -15.15 4.71 -30.20
N LEU A 163 -16.21 4.98 -29.44
CA LEU A 163 -17.36 5.74 -29.89
C LEU A 163 -17.96 6.50 -28.70
N LYS A 164 -18.21 7.80 -28.89
CA LYS A 164 -18.86 8.66 -27.90
C LYS A 164 -20.28 8.98 -28.35
N LEU A 165 -21.26 8.82 -27.46
CA LEU A 165 -22.66 9.21 -27.67
C LEU A 165 -23.02 10.34 -26.70
N GLU A 166 -23.62 11.40 -27.20
CA GLU A 166 -24.16 12.51 -26.39
C GLU A 166 -25.69 12.41 -26.36
N ILE A 167 -26.28 12.28 -25.16
CA ILE A 167 -27.72 12.18 -24.95
C ILE A 167 -28.21 13.44 -24.21
N ASP A 168 -28.77 14.37 -24.97
CA ASP A 168 -29.27 15.66 -24.48
C ASP A 168 -30.76 15.64 -24.06
N ASP A 169 -31.56 14.68 -24.53
CA ASP A 169 -32.96 14.54 -24.14
C ASP A 169 -33.09 13.88 -22.76
N PRO A 170 -33.54 14.59 -21.70
CA PRO A 170 -33.70 14.05 -20.35
C PRO A 170 -34.77 12.96 -20.23
N ALA A 171 -35.70 12.83 -21.19
CA ALA A 171 -36.73 11.79 -21.18
C ALA A 171 -36.18 10.39 -21.50
N ILE A 172 -34.97 10.31 -22.07
CA ILE A 172 -34.27 9.05 -22.33
C ILE A 172 -33.67 8.55 -21.01
N HIS A 173 -34.07 7.36 -20.57
CA HIS A 173 -33.62 6.77 -19.31
C HIS A 173 -32.58 5.67 -19.52
N ALA A 174 -32.54 5.07 -20.70
CA ALA A 174 -31.55 4.05 -21.05
C ALA A 174 -31.24 4.07 -22.54
N ILE A 175 -30.11 3.48 -22.90
CA ILE A 175 -29.79 3.14 -24.28
C ILE A 175 -29.71 1.61 -24.42
N GLU A 176 -30.20 1.11 -25.54
CA GLU A 176 -30.01 -0.28 -25.95
C GLU A 176 -29.18 -0.35 -27.22
N PHE A 177 -28.25 -1.30 -27.28
CA PHE A 177 -27.39 -1.46 -28.44
C PHE A 177 -26.92 -2.89 -28.68
N LEU A 178 -26.40 -3.09 -29.89
CA LEU A 178 -25.78 -4.29 -30.43
C LEU A 178 -24.51 -3.86 -31.18
N ILE A 179 -23.53 -4.74 -31.26
CA ILE A 179 -22.32 -4.48 -32.06
C ILE A 179 -22.34 -5.38 -33.29
N PHE A 180 -22.17 -4.79 -34.46
CA PHE A 180 -22.15 -5.48 -35.74
C PHE A 180 -20.77 -5.34 -36.39
N ASP A 181 -20.07 -6.46 -36.61
CA ASP A 181 -18.84 -6.52 -37.40
C ASP A 181 -19.21 -6.95 -38.82
N GLU A 182 -19.22 -5.99 -39.75
CA GLU A 182 -19.65 -6.23 -41.13
C GLU A 182 -18.69 -7.18 -41.87
N SER A 183 -17.38 -7.12 -41.60
CA SER A 183 -16.38 -8.00 -42.22
C SER A 183 -16.63 -9.49 -41.96
N ARG A 184 -17.15 -9.82 -40.77
CA ARG A 184 -17.48 -11.19 -40.35
C ARG A 184 -18.96 -11.50 -40.47
N ASN A 185 -19.78 -10.52 -40.85
CA ASN A 185 -21.24 -10.56 -40.76
C ASN A 185 -21.72 -11.08 -39.39
N LYS A 186 -21.07 -10.63 -38.30
CA LYS A 186 -21.28 -11.13 -36.93
C LYS A 186 -21.89 -10.07 -36.04
N TRP A 187 -22.89 -10.50 -35.24
CA TRP A 187 -23.54 -9.69 -34.22
C TRP A 187 -23.07 -10.13 -32.84
N TYR A 188 -22.62 -9.18 -32.02
CA TYR A 188 -22.32 -9.40 -30.61
C TYR A 188 -23.51 -8.94 -29.76
N LYS A 189 -23.87 -9.77 -28.78
CA LYS A 189 -25.03 -9.62 -27.88
C LYS A 189 -24.60 -9.93 -26.45
N ASN A 190 -25.25 -9.33 -25.46
CA ASN A 190 -25.04 -9.67 -24.06
C ASN A 190 -25.83 -10.93 -23.69
N ASN A 191 -25.19 -12.11 -23.60
CA ASN A 191 -25.86 -13.37 -23.27
C ASN A 191 -27.14 -13.64 -24.09
N GLY A 192 -27.14 -13.25 -25.37
CA GLY A 192 -28.29 -13.38 -26.29
C GLY A 192 -29.26 -12.20 -26.33
N GLN A 193 -29.16 -11.25 -25.40
CA GLN A 193 -29.97 -10.03 -25.33
C GLN A 193 -29.21 -8.78 -25.84
N ASN A 194 -29.93 -7.67 -26.03
CA ASN A 194 -29.30 -6.38 -26.34
C ASN A 194 -28.47 -5.91 -25.14
N PHE A 195 -27.39 -5.16 -25.37
CA PHE A 195 -26.73 -4.42 -24.29
C PHE A 195 -27.66 -3.30 -23.85
N HIS A 196 -27.86 -3.15 -22.53
CA HIS A 196 -28.77 -2.17 -21.96
C HIS A 196 -28.00 -1.36 -20.90
N ILE A 197 -27.92 -0.05 -21.06
CA ILE A 197 -27.21 0.85 -20.15
C ILE A 197 -28.17 1.92 -19.65
N ASN A 198 -28.35 1.99 -18.33
CA ASN A 198 -29.16 3.01 -17.69
C ASN A 198 -28.39 4.34 -17.64
N LEU A 199 -29.08 5.43 -17.99
CA LEU A 199 -28.55 6.78 -17.86
C LEU A 199 -29.00 7.37 -16.52
N PRO A 200 -28.11 8.06 -15.78
CA PRO A 200 -28.50 8.75 -14.55
C PRO A 200 -29.63 9.75 -14.84
N THR A 201 -30.69 9.67 -14.04
CA THR A 201 -31.87 10.54 -14.17
C THR A 201 -31.74 11.67 -13.15
N GLU A 202 -31.60 12.91 -13.60
CA GLU A 202 -31.77 14.07 -12.72
C GLU A 202 -33.23 14.09 -12.24
N ARG A 203 -33.46 13.69 -10.99
CA ARG A 203 -34.79 13.83 -10.37
C ARG A 203 -35.07 15.32 -10.26
N ASN A 204 -35.90 15.82 -11.19
CA ASN A 204 -36.54 17.12 -11.09
C ASN A 204 -36.99 17.35 -9.65
N VAL A 205 -36.46 18.42 -9.04
CA VAL A 205 -36.75 18.87 -7.68
C VAL A 205 -38.21 19.31 -7.62
N LYS A 206 -39.13 18.34 -7.62
CA LYS A 206 -40.45 18.55 -7.02
C LYS A 206 -40.17 18.63 -5.53
N GLN A 207 -40.40 19.81 -4.96
CA GLN A 207 -40.29 20.10 -3.53
C GLN A 207 -40.97 18.98 -2.72
N ASN A 208 -40.19 17.97 -2.35
CA ASN A 208 -40.65 16.86 -1.54
C ASN A 208 -40.62 17.37 -0.11
N VAL A 209 -41.74 17.95 0.33
CA VAL A 209 -41.98 18.15 1.76
C VAL A 209 -41.96 16.75 2.39
N SER A 210 -40.92 16.46 3.17
CA SER A 210 -40.70 15.18 3.85
C SER A 210 -41.34 15.26 5.23
N VAL A 211 -42.32 14.39 5.49
CA VAL A 211 -42.99 14.28 6.79
C VAL A 211 -42.19 13.30 7.66
N PRO A 212 -41.78 13.66 8.90
CA PRO A 212 -41.12 12.73 9.82
C PRO A 212 -41.94 11.47 10.10
N GLU A 213 -41.28 10.30 10.05
CA GLU A 213 -41.93 8.98 10.11
C GLU A 213 -42.63 8.72 11.46
N ASP A 214 -42.09 9.28 12.56
CA ASP A 214 -42.68 9.20 13.89
C ASP A 214 -44.08 9.85 13.94
N LEU A 215 -44.25 10.99 13.26
CA LEU A 215 -45.56 11.66 13.18
C LEU A 215 -46.55 10.86 12.32
N VAL A 216 -46.08 10.22 11.24
CA VAL A 216 -46.90 9.33 10.40
C VAL A 216 -47.43 8.17 11.24
N GLN A 217 -46.60 7.57 12.08
CA GLN A 217 -47.01 6.47 12.95
C GLN A 217 -48.04 6.91 14.00
N ILE A 218 -47.86 8.08 14.62
CA ILE A 218 -48.83 8.65 15.58
C ILE A 218 -50.16 8.95 14.87
N GLN A 219 -50.14 9.55 13.69
CA GLN A 219 -51.35 9.86 12.94
C GLN A 219 -52.06 8.59 12.45
N ALA A 220 -51.30 7.58 12.00
CA ALA A 220 -51.86 6.27 11.61
C ALA A 220 -52.55 5.60 12.80
N TYR A 221 -51.93 5.64 13.99
CA TYR A 221 -52.53 5.14 15.22
C TYR A 221 -53.82 5.90 15.59
N LEU A 222 -53.81 7.24 15.53
CA LEU A 222 -55.00 8.06 15.80
C LEU A 222 -56.14 7.78 14.79
N ARG A 223 -55.81 7.52 13.52
CA ARG A 223 -56.79 7.09 12.51
C ARG A 223 -57.37 5.72 12.84
N TRP A 224 -56.52 4.77 13.25
CA TRP A 224 -56.93 3.44 13.69
C TRP A 224 -57.86 3.52 14.91
N GLU A 225 -57.56 4.39 15.87
CA GLU A 225 -58.39 4.62 17.05
C GLU A 225 -59.74 5.27 16.69
N ARG A 226 -59.76 6.31 15.83
CA ARG A 226 -61.02 6.93 15.33
C ARG A 226 -61.91 5.96 14.56
N LYS A 227 -61.33 4.99 13.84
CA LYS A 227 -62.06 3.94 13.13
C LYS A 227 -62.52 2.79 14.03
N GLY A 228 -62.34 2.90 15.34
CA GLY A 228 -62.82 1.91 16.30
C GLY A 228 -61.91 0.69 16.45
N LYS A 229 -60.59 0.84 16.19
CA LYS A 229 -59.57 -0.21 16.35
C LYS A 229 -59.90 -1.47 15.54
N GLN A 230 -60.35 -1.28 14.30
CA GLN A 230 -60.64 -2.37 13.37
C GLN A 230 -59.39 -3.18 13.06
N MET A 231 -59.54 -4.50 12.91
CA MET A 231 -58.45 -5.38 12.53
C MET A 231 -58.21 -5.27 11.02
N TYR A 232 -57.06 -4.74 10.60
CA TYR A 232 -56.68 -4.63 9.19
C TYR A 232 -55.84 -5.83 8.75
N ASN A 233 -55.95 -6.21 7.48
CA ASN A 233 -54.95 -7.06 6.83
C ASN A 233 -53.70 -6.21 6.49
N PRO A 234 -52.53 -6.81 6.22
CA PRO A 234 -51.29 -6.07 5.99
C PRO A 234 -51.37 -5.05 4.85
N GLU A 235 -52.12 -5.34 3.79
CA GLU A 235 -52.34 -4.43 2.66
C GLU A 235 -53.12 -3.18 3.09
N LYS A 236 -54.19 -3.35 3.88
CA LYS A 236 -55.01 -2.22 4.35
C LYS A 236 -54.35 -1.44 5.47
N GLU A 237 -53.49 -2.08 6.27
CA GLU A 237 -52.62 -1.38 7.23
C GLU A 237 -51.67 -0.43 6.49
N LYS A 238 -51.06 -0.89 5.39
CA LYS A 238 -50.22 -0.06 4.53
C LYS A 238 -51.01 1.08 3.88
N GLU A 239 -52.22 0.82 3.37
CA GLU A 239 -53.11 1.87 2.82
C GLU A 239 -53.44 2.95 3.86
N GLU A 240 -53.80 2.57 5.10
CA GLU A 240 -54.08 3.54 6.17
C GLU A 240 -52.84 4.32 6.59
N TYR A 241 -51.66 3.68 6.58
CA TYR A 241 -50.39 4.30 6.89
C TYR A 241 -49.98 5.34 5.82
N GLU A 242 -50.16 5.01 4.54
CA GLU A 242 -49.94 5.95 3.43
C GLU A 242 -50.96 7.10 3.43
N ALA A 243 -52.22 6.83 3.82
CA ALA A 243 -53.23 7.86 3.99
C ALA A 243 -52.89 8.81 5.16
N ALA A 244 -52.33 8.31 6.27
CA ALA A 244 -51.82 9.13 7.36
C ALA A 244 -50.66 10.03 6.92
N ARG A 245 -49.73 9.49 6.12
CA ARG A 245 -48.63 10.26 5.52
C ARG A 245 -49.16 11.38 4.62
N THR A 246 -50.19 11.09 3.82
CA THR A 246 -50.79 12.06 2.87
C THR A 246 -51.47 13.23 3.61
N GLU A 247 -52.22 12.97 4.69
CA GLU A 247 -52.83 14.02 5.52
C GLU A 247 -51.80 14.98 6.13
N LEU A 248 -50.72 14.44 6.73
CA LEU A 248 -49.67 15.27 7.31
C LEU A 248 -48.97 16.10 6.24
N ARG A 249 -48.79 15.53 5.04
CA ARG A 249 -48.19 16.23 3.90
C ARG A 249 -49.08 17.38 3.43
N GLU A 250 -50.39 17.17 3.36
CA GLU A 250 -51.36 18.23 3.05
C GLU A 250 -51.41 19.33 4.10
N GLU A 251 -51.24 19.01 5.39
CA GLU A 251 -51.14 20.03 6.45
C GLU A 251 -49.84 20.81 6.36
N MET A 252 -48.70 20.17 6.06
CA MET A 252 -47.44 20.89 5.80
C MET A 252 -47.55 21.77 4.55
N MET A 253 -48.23 21.30 3.48
CA MET A 253 -48.49 22.13 2.29
C MET A 253 -49.42 23.32 2.56
N ARG A 254 -50.31 23.22 3.56
CA ARG A 254 -51.14 24.35 4.04
C ARG A 254 -50.39 25.32 4.96
N GLY A 255 -49.11 25.08 5.24
CA GLY A 255 -48.23 25.96 6.01
C GLY A 255 -48.02 25.58 7.47
N ALA A 256 -48.42 24.38 7.91
CA ALA A 256 -48.11 23.91 9.26
C ALA A 256 -46.64 23.51 9.38
N SER A 257 -45.95 23.98 10.43
CA SER A 257 -44.59 23.50 10.75
C SER A 257 -44.62 22.08 11.33
N VAL A 258 -43.47 21.41 11.35
CA VAL A 258 -43.32 20.08 11.97
C VAL A 258 -43.63 20.17 13.48
N GLU A 259 -43.26 21.27 14.13
CA GLU A 259 -43.57 21.54 15.54
C GLU A 259 -45.07 21.72 15.79
N ASP A 260 -45.79 22.41 14.89
CA ASP A 260 -47.25 22.58 14.99
C ASP A 260 -47.98 21.23 14.87
N LEU A 261 -47.56 20.39 13.94
CA LEU A 261 -48.10 19.04 13.75
C LEU A 261 -47.86 18.18 15.00
N ARG A 262 -46.64 18.22 15.53
CA ARG A 262 -46.27 17.47 16.75
C ARG A 262 -47.11 17.97 17.94
N ALA A 263 -47.26 19.28 18.13
CA ALA A 263 -48.09 19.85 19.19
C ALA A 263 -49.58 19.50 19.05
N LYS A 264 -50.10 19.42 17.83
CA LYS A 264 -51.50 19.06 17.53
C LYS A 264 -51.76 17.57 17.80
N LEU A 265 -50.86 16.68 17.38
CA LEU A 265 -51.00 15.24 17.56
C LEU A 265 -50.86 14.81 19.03
N LEU A 266 -50.09 15.56 19.83
CA LEU A 266 -49.88 15.28 21.26
C LEU A 266 -50.93 15.89 22.19
N LYS A 267 -51.81 16.80 21.70
CA LYS A 267 -52.91 17.37 22.50
C LYS A 267 -54.06 16.36 22.64
N LYS A 268 -53.98 15.57 23.72
CA LYS A 268 -55.02 14.68 24.25
C LYS A 268 -56.32 15.43 24.56
N ASP A 269 -57.41 15.07 23.88
CA ASP A 269 -58.76 15.28 24.39
C ASP A 269 -59.04 14.26 25.52
N ASN A 270 -58.95 14.76 26.75
CA ASN A 270 -59.41 14.10 27.96
C ASN A 270 -60.95 14.13 28.02
N SER A 271 -61.63 13.20 27.36
CA SER A 271 -63.00 12.80 27.72
C SER A 271 -63.45 11.57 26.93
N ASN A 272 -63.37 10.39 27.54
CA ASN A 272 -64.57 9.61 27.82
C ASN A 272 -64.22 8.30 28.53
N GLU A 273 -64.95 8.13 29.62
CA GLU A 273 -64.85 7.05 30.58
C GLU A 273 -65.17 5.68 29.98
N SER A 274 -64.45 4.71 30.53
CA SER A 274 -64.71 3.28 30.54
C SER A 274 -66.19 2.88 30.66
N PRO A 275 -66.67 1.93 29.84
CA PRO A 275 -67.69 0.98 30.25
C PRO A 275 -67.02 -0.21 30.94
N LYS A 276 -67.24 -0.29 32.24
CA LYS A 276 -67.19 -1.51 33.04
C LYS A 276 -68.15 -2.55 32.45
N SER A 277 -67.81 -3.84 32.55
CA SER A 277 -68.60 -4.85 33.27
C SER A 277 -68.42 -6.28 32.73
N ASN A 278 -68.09 -7.15 33.69
CA ASN A 278 -68.64 -8.49 33.95
C ASN A 278 -68.63 -9.51 32.79
N GLY A 279 -67.86 -10.59 32.85
CA GLY A 279 -67.78 -11.54 33.96
C GLY A 279 -68.69 -12.72 33.66
N THR A 280 -68.13 -13.91 33.44
CA THR A 280 -68.72 -15.19 33.84
C THR A 280 -67.63 -16.25 33.88
N SER A 281 -67.49 -16.81 35.07
CA SER A 281 -66.76 -18.00 35.47
C SER A 281 -67.26 -19.27 34.79
N SER A 282 -66.35 -20.15 34.40
CA SER A 282 -66.56 -21.59 34.58
C SER A 282 -65.22 -22.28 34.87
N SER A 283 -65.26 -23.05 35.94
CA SER A 283 -64.17 -23.78 36.58
C SER A 283 -63.82 -25.05 35.81
N GLY A 284 -62.54 -25.24 35.50
CA GLY A 284 -61.95 -26.52 35.14
C GLY A 284 -60.57 -26.61 35.78
N ARG A 285 -60.46 -27.41 36.84
CA ARG A 285 -59.22 -27.69 37.56
C ARG A 285 -58.33 -28.59 36.71
N GLU A 286 -57.12 -28.12 36.39
CA GLU A 286 -55.94 -28.99 36.24
C GLU A 286 -54.75 -28.36 36.95
N GLU A 287 -53.98 -29.23 37.59
CA GLU A 287 -53.03 -28.92 38.64
C GLU A 287 -51.66 -28.46 38.11
N LYS A 288 -51.19 -27.36 38.69
CA LYS A 288 -49.82 -27.13 39.20
C LYS A 288 -48.64 -27.74 38.41
N LYS A 289 -48.03 -26.91 37.57
CA LYS A 289 -46.56 -26.70 37.59
C LYS A 289 -46.26 -25.20 37.65
N LYS A 290 -46.01 -24.71 38.86
CA LYS A 290 -45.45 -23.37 39.12
C LYS A 290 -43.99 -23.37 38.68
N VAL A 291 -43.71 -22.86 37.48
CA VAL A 291 -42.42 -22.22 37.19
C VAL A 291 -42.69 -20.73 37.23
N SER A 292 -42.22 -20.10 38.30
CA SER A 292 -42.19 -18.65 38.46
C SER A 292 -41.35 -18.05 37.34
N LYS A 293 -41.99 -17.65 36.23
CA LYS A 293 -41.41 -16.67 35.32
C LYS A 293 -41.27 -15.37 36.10
N GLN A 294 -40.08 -15.12 36.63
CA GLN A 294 -39.71 -13.73 36.95
C GLN A 294 -39.86 -12.95 35.64
N PRO A 295 -40.61 -11.84 35.63
CA PRO A 295 -40.74 -11.02 34.44
C PRO A 295 -39.36 -10.47 34.12
N GLU A 296 -38.88 -10.80 32.92
CA GLU A 296 -37.73 -10.13 32.30
C GLU A 296 -37.98 -8.63 32.43
N ARG A 297 -37.26 -8.01 33.36
CA ARG A 297 -37.12 -6.56 33.40
C ARG A 297 -36.36 -6.22 32.12
N LYS A 298 -37.09 -5.98 31.04
CA LYS A 298 -36.65 -5.12 29.94
C LYS A 298 -36.35 -3.77 30.57
N LYS A 299 -35.14 -3.61 31.10
CA LYS A 299 -34.58 -2.30 31.37
C LYS A 299 -34.55 -1.64 30.00
N ASN A 300 -35.42 -0.66 29.80
CA ASN A 300 -35.35 0.23 28.65
C ASN A 300 -33.95 0.85 28.70
N TYR A 301 -32.99 0.28 27.97
CA TYR A 301 -31.77 0.98 27.63
C TYR A 301 -32.22 2.22 26.88
N ASN A 302 -31.81 3.38 27.38
CA ASN A 302 -32.09 4.64 26.74
C ASN A 302 -31.49 4.54 25.33
N THR A 303 -32.33 4.53 24.31
CA THR A 303 -31.90 4.80 22.93
C THR A 303 -31.17 6.14 22.98
N ASP A 304 -29.86 6.18 22.68
CA ASP A 304 -29.42 6.85 21.46
C ASP A 304 -27.90 7.09 21.33
N LYS A 305 -27.04 7.03 22.37
CA LYS A 305 -25.57 7.18 22.18
C LYS A 305 -24.73 6.49 23.26
N ILE A 306 -23.56 5.96 22.88
CA ILE A 306 -22.52 5.58 23.83
C ILE A 306 -21.77 6.83 24.27
N GLN A 307 -21.69 7.05 25.58
CA GLN A 307 -20.86 8.12 26.13
C GLN A 307 -19.39 7.69 26.09
N ARG A 308 -18.68 8.07 25.02
CA ARG A 308 -17.22 7.89 24.88
C ARG A 308 -16.49 8.48 26.08
N LYS A 309 -15.56 7.74 26.69
CA LYS A 309 -14.76 8.25 27.81
C LYS A 309 -13.73 9.26 27.29
N GLY A 310 -13.61 10.41 27.96
CA GLY A 310 -12.52 11.35 27.72
C GLY A 310 -11.19 10.73 28.16
N ARG A 311 -10.30 10.42 27.21
CA ARG A 311 -8.98 9.84 27.46
C ARG A 311 -7.88 10.77 26.96
N ASP A 312 -6.75 10.76 27.64
CA ASP A 312 -5.52 11.35 27.13
C ASP A 312 -4.96 10.46 26.01
N LEU A 313 -5.10 10.92 24.75
CA LEU A 313 -4.65 10.19 23.57
C LEU A 313 -3.13 9.95 23.56
N THR A 314 -2.34 10.79 24.23
CA THR A 314 -0.88 10.59 24.31
C THR A 314 -0.54 9.26 25.01
N LYS A 315 -1.42 8.74 25.87
CA LYS A 315 -1.25 7.41 26.50
C LYS A 315 -1.52 6.24 25.55
N LEU A 316 -2.08 6.48 24.36
CA LEU A 316 -2.26 5.47 23.33
C LEU A 316 -1.04 5.34 22.41
N ILE A 317 -0.09 6.29 22.50
CA ILE A 317 1.14 6.26 21.72
C ILE A 317 1.93 5.01 22.09
N TYR A 318 2.27 4.26 21.05
CA TYR A 318 3.11 3.10 21.12
C TYR A 318 4.22 3.27 20.09
N LYS A 319 5.46 3.08 20.55
CA LYS A 319 6.66 3.16 19.72
C LYS A 319 7.53 1.96 19.99
N HIS A 320 8.16 1.48 18.93
CA HIS A 320 9.31 0.61 19.00
C HIS A 320 10.50 1.32 18.40
N VAL A 321 11.63 1.30 19.10
CA VAL A 321 12.91 1.58 18.44
C VAL A 321 13.15 0.37 17.56
N ALA A 322 12.81 0.49 16.27
CA ALA A 322 13.30 -0.46 15.30
C ALA A 322 14.81 -0.28 15.27
N ASP A 323 15.57 -1.29 15.72
CA ASP A 323 16.92 -1.45 15.21
C ASP A 323 16.74 -1.59 13.69
N PHE A 324 17.04 -0.53 12.95
CA PHE A 324 17.19 -0.63 11.50
C PHE A 324 18.26 -1.68 11.26
N VAL A 325 17.84 -2.91 10.97
CA VAL A 325 18.74 -3.92 10.43
C VAL A 325 19.07 -3.42 9.04
N GLU A 326 20.20 -2.75 8.88
CA GLU A 326 20.79 -2.53 7.57
C GLU A 326 20.79 -3.88 6.83
N PRO A 327 20.37 -3.95 5.56
CA PRO A 327 20.48 -5.17 4.75
C PRO A 327 21.93 -5.67 4.57
N GLU A 328 22.91 -5.07 5.24
CA GLU A 328 24.32 -5.45 5.26
C GLU A 328 24.71 -6.28 6.49
N SER A 329 23.85 -7.18 6.98
CA SER A 329 24.40 -8.34 7.67
C SER A 329 25.08 -9.21 6.60
N LYS A 330 26.39 -9.02 6.44
CA LYS A 330 27.31 -10.02 5.90
C LYS A 330 27.08 -11.30 6.70
N SER A 331 26.11 -12.11 6.30
CA SER A 331 25.99 -13.48 6.74
C SER A 331 27.35 -14.09 6.43
N SER A 332 28.10 -14.42 7.47
CA SER A 332 29.37 -15.12 7.38
C SER A 332 29.09 -16.46 6.71
N SER A 333 29.11 -16.48 5.38
CA SER A 333 29.02 -17.68 4.59
C SER A 333 30.39 -18.33 4.65
N GLU A 334 30.73 -18.96 5.77
CA GLU A 334 31.67 -20.06 5.68
C GLU A 334 30.97 -21.14 4.86
N PRO A 335 31.50 -21.52 3.68
CA PRO A 335 30.87 -22.54 2.86
C PRO A 335 30.81 -23.83 3.65
N ARG A 336 29.59 -24.29 3.93
CA ARG A 336 29.29 -25.56 4.61
C ARG A 336 30.19 -26.67 4.05
N SER A 337 30.94 -27.32 4.92
CA SER A 337 31.72 -28.51 4.55
C SER A 337 30.77 -29.57 3.98
N LEU A 338 31.02 -30.01 2.75
CA LEU A 338 30.21 -31.04 2.09
C LEU A 338 30.24 -32.33 2.91
N THR A 339 29.09 -32.94 3.12
CA THR A 339 28.93 -34.26 3.72
C THR A 339 29.54 -35.34 2.83
N THR A 340 29.87 -36.52 3.38
CA THR A 340 30.41 -37.65 2.59
C THR A 340 29.53 -38.01 1.39
N LEU A 341 28.19 -37.99 1.56
CA LEU A 341 27.22 -38.25 0.50
C LEU A 341 27.22 -37.16 -0.59
N GLU A 342 27.43 -35.89 -0.23
CA GLU A 342 27.52 -34.79 -1.21
C GLU A 342 28.82 -34.85 -2.01
N ILE A 343 29.95 -35.23 -1.37
CA ILE A 343 31.22 -35.48 -2.05
C ILE A 343 31.07 -36.66 -3.03
N TYR A 344 30.43 -37.74 -2.57
CA TYR A 344 30.13 -38.90 -3.41
C TYR A 344 29.22 -38.53 -4.59
N ALA A 345 28.14 -37.78 -4.35
CA ALA A 345 27.22 -37.31 -5.38
C ALA A 345 27.96 -36.55 -6.48
N LYS A 346 28.82 -35.61 -6.07
CA LYS A 346 29.58 -34.79 -7.00
C LYS A 346 30.58 -35.59 -7.82
N ALA A 347 31.33 -36.50 -7.19
CA ALA A 347 32.26 -37.38 -7.89
C ALA A 347 31.54 -38.30 -8.89
N LYS A 348 30.33 -38.76 -8.55
CA LYS A 348 29.54 -39.63 -9.43
C LYS A 348 28.89 -38.86 -10.58
N GLU A 349 28.40 -37.64 -10.33
CA GLU A 349 27.92 -36.71 -11.36
C GLU A 349 29.04 -36.31 -12.35
N GLU A 350 30.29 -36.20 -11.89
CA GLU A 350 31.46 -35.95 -12.75
C GLU A 350 31.88 -37.17 -13.59
N GLN A 351 31.62 -38.40 -13.10
CA GLN A 351 31.89 -39.65 -13.84
C GLN A 351 30.81 -39.98 -14.87
N GLU A 352 29.56 -39.60 -14.62
CA GLU A 352 28.43 -39.84 -15.52
C GLU A 352 28.44 -38.81 -16.67
N THR A 353 28.48 -39.28 -17.91
CA THR A 353 28.30 -38.40 -19.10
C THR A 353 26.85 -37.98 -19.32
N THR A 354 25.91 -38.55 -18.56
CA THR A 354 24.46 -38.37 -18.71
C THR A 354 23.94 -37.32 -17.72
N PRO A 355 23.13 -36.34 -18.14
CA PRO A 355 22.53 -35.38 -17.22
C PRO A 355 21.59 -36.06 -16.21
N VAL A 356 21.66 -35.60 -14.95
CA VAL A 356 20.78 -36.07 -13.87
C VAL A 356 19.34 -35.63 -14.14
N PHE A 357 18.43 -36.61 -14.19
CA PHE A 357 16.99 -36.44 -14.41
C PHE A 357 16.23 -36.09 -13.12
N SER A 358 16.64 -36.67 -11.98
CA SER A 358 16.05 -36.40 -10.66
C SER A 358 17.09 -36.69 -9.58
N LYS A 359 17.13 -35.89 -8.51
CA LYS A 359 18.03 -36.04 -7.36
C LYS A 359 17.25 -35.81 -6.08
N LYS A 360 17.15 -36.83 -5.23
CA LYS A 360 16.47 -36.79 -3.94
C LYS A 360 17.41 -37.23 -2.83
N THR A 361 17.35 -36.54 -1.70
CA THR A 361 18.08 -36.93 -0.49
C THR A 361 17.08 -37.12 0.65
N PHE A 362 17.00 -38.34 1.17
CA PHE A 362 16.21 -38.68 2.34
C PHE A 362 17.11 -38.63 3.58
N LYS A 363 16.76 -37.81 4.57
CA LYS A 363 17.51 -37.75 5.83
C LYS A 363 17.06 -38.90 6.74
N LEU A 364 18.02 -39.58 7.36
CA LEU A 364 17.83 -40.59 8.39
C LEU A 364 18.47 -40.09 9.70
N GLU A 365 18.20 -40.76 10.83
CA GLU A 365 18.88 -40.46 12.09
C GLU A 365 20.39 -40.71 11.97
N GLY A 366 21.18 -39.64 11.78
CA GLY A 366 22.65 -39.70 11.71
C GLY A 366 23.25 -40.19 10.38
N SER A 367 22.43 -40.36 9.34
CA SER A 367 22.84 -40.80 7.99
C SER A 367 21.84 -40.25 6.95
N ALA A 368 22.08 -40.46 5.67
CA ALA A 368 21.13 -40.12 4.62
C ALA A 368 21.13 -41.16 3.49
N ILE A 369 20.07 -41.11 2.68
CA ILE A 369 19.96 -41.86 1.43
C ILE A 369 19.93 -40.84 0.31
N LEU A 370 20.89 -40.92 -0.59
CA LEU A 370 20.88 -40.17 -1.83
C LEU A 370 20.37 -41.10 -2.94
N VAL A 371 19.37 -40.63 -3.68
CA VAL A 371 18.93 -41.28 -4.91
C VAL A 371 19.02 -40.28 -6.04
N PHE A 372 19.67 -40.65 -7.14
CA PHE A 372 19.55 -39.90 -8.38
C PHE A 372 19.28 -40.82 -9.55
N VAL A 373 18.50 -40.30 -10.49
CA VAL A 373 18.06 -40.99 -11.71
C VAL A 373 18.69 -40.27 -12.88
N THR A 374 19.33 -41.01 -13.79
CA THR A 374 19.81 -40.49 -15.08
C THR A 374 19.02 -41.16 -16.21
N LYS A 375 18.73 -40.41 -17.28
CA LYS A 375 18.00 -40.93 -18.44
C LYS A 375 18.76 -40.63 -19.73
N LEU A 376 19.08 -41.65 -20.52
CA LEU A 376 19.71 -41.51 -21.83
C LEU A 376 19.09 -42.49 -22.84
N SER A 377 18.61 -41.99 -23.99
CA SER A 377 18.17 -42.80 -25.13
C SER A 377 17.27 -44.00 -24.78
N GLY A 378 16.29 -43.79 -23.89
CA GLY A 378 15.35 -44.83 -23.46
C GLY A 378 15.87 -45.77 -22.35
N LYS A 379 17.06 -45.53 -21.81
CA LYS A 379 17.59 -46.21 -20.62
C LYS A 379 17.45 -45.30 -19.40
N THR A 380 16.88 -45.83 -18.33
CA THR A 380 16.79 -45.16 -17.02
C THR A 380 17.76 -45.84 -16.07
N LYS A 381 18.77 -45.12 -15.59
CA LYS A 381 19.72 -45.61 -14.61
C LYS A 381 19.41 -44.97 -13.25
N ILE A 382 19.31 -45.80 -12.22
CA ILE A 382 18.98 -45.40 -10.86
C ILE A 382 20.17 -45.71 -9.98
N HIS A 383 20.61 -44.70 -9.25
CA HIS A 383 21.72 -44.80 -8.33
C HIS A 383 21.24 -44.48 -6.92
N VAL A 384 21.39 -45.43 -6.01
CA VAL A 384 21.06 -45.27 -4.58
C VAL A 384 22.36 -45.36 -3.80
N ALA A 385 22.62 -44.39 -2.93
CA ALA A 385 23.79 -44.35 -2.06
C ALA A 385 23.39 -43.98 -0.64
N THR A 386 24.02 -44.60 0.36
CA THR A 386 23.81 -44.25 1.77
C THR A 386 25.10 -44.35 2.56
N ASP A 387 25.28 -43.44 3.52
CA ASP A 387 26.37 -43.45 4.50
C ASP A 387 25.99 -44.20 5.80
N PHE A 388 24.92 -45.01 5.76
CA PHE A 388 24.54 -45.89 6.86
C PHE A 388 25.72 -46.81 7.25
N LYS A 389 26.02 -46.90 8.55
CA LYS A 389 27.20 -47.62 9.05
C LYS A 389 27.05 -49.15 9.01
N GLU A 390 25.85 -49.65 9.24
CA GLU A 390 25.54 -51.09 9.21
C GLU A 390 25.26 -51.56 7.79
N PRO A 391 25.66 -52.79 7.40
CA PRO A 391 25.31 -53.35 6.09
C PRO A 391 23.79 -53.35 5.89
N VAL A 392 23.32 -52.65 4.86
CA VAL A 392 21.90 -52.55 4.52
C VAL A 392 21.55 -53.40 3.30
N THR A 393 20.40 -54.04 3.36
CA THR A 393 19.75 -54.67 2.21
C THR A 393 18.66 -53.74 1.72
N LEU A 394 18.69 -53.42 0.42
CA LEU A 394 17.63 -52.66 -0.24
C LEU A 394 16.53 -53.64 -0.64
N HIS A 395 15.34 -53.48 -0.07
CA HIS A 395 14.14 -54.20 -0.48
C HIS A 395 13.34 -53.28 -1.41
N TRP A 396 13.27 -53.60 -2.70
CA TRP A 396 12.74 -52.69 -3.71
C TRP A 396 11.89 -53.41 -4.75
N ALA A 397 11.03 -52.64 -5.43
CA ALA A 397 10.23 -53.11 -6.55
C ALA A 397 10.17 -52.02 -7.64
N LEU A 398 9.53 -52.34 -8.76
CA LEU A 398 9.21 -51.36 -9.81
C LEU A 398 7.72 -51.07 -9.81
N SER A 399 7.34 -49.88 -10.27
CA SER A 399 5.95 -49.45 -10.33
C SER A 399 5.57 -49.00 -11.75
N GLN A 400 4.38 -49.39 -12.23
CA GLN A 400 3.79 -48.79 -13.44
C GLN A 400 2.85 -47.63 -13.06
N LYS A 401 2.28 -47.69 -11.86
CA LYS A 401 1.49 -46.61 -11.23
C LYS A 401 2.10 -46.21 -9.88
N GLY A 402 1.90 -44.97 -9.45
CA GLY A 402 2.41 -44.48 -8.17
C GLY A 402 2.07 -45.39 -6.99
N GLY A 403 3.07 -45.82 -6.22
CA GLY A 403 2.93 -46.66 -5.02
C GLY A 403 2.74 -48.17 -5.24
N GLU A 404 2.76 -48.65 -6.48
CA GLU A 404 2.63 -50.08 -6.81
C GLU A 404 3.94 -50.85 -6.64
N TRP A 405 3.90 -52.05 -6.08
CA TRP A 405 5.04 -52.97 -5.96
C TRP A 405 4.92 -54.12 -6.98
N LEU A 406 5.70 -54.08 -8.06
CA LEU A 406 5.76 -55.14 -9.08
C LEU A 406 7.13 -55.85 -9.06
N ASP A 407 7.11 -57.16 -9.32
CA ASP A 407 8.31 -57.97 -9.49
C ASP A 407 9.18 -57.40 -10.63
N PRO A 408 10.42 -56.97 -10.34
CA PRO A 408 11.38 -56.59 -11.37
C PRO A 408 11.70 -57.78 -12.29
N PRO A 409 11.87 -57.57 -13.61
CA PRO A 409 12.30 -58.62 -14.53
C PRO A 409 13.61 -59.29 -14.10
N SER A 410 13.71 -60.61 -14.23
CA SER A 410 14.87 -61.38 -13.77
C SER A 410 16.18 -61.05 -14.49
N ASP A 411 16.10 -60.44 -15.67
CA ASP A 411 17.20 -60.03 -16.54
C ASP A 411 17.86 -58.69 -16.13
N ILE A 412 17.19 -57.88 -15.30
CA ILE A 412 17.72 -56.57 -14.85
C ILE A 412 18.28 -56.60 -13.42
N LEU A 413 18.27 -57.75 -12.75
CA LEU A 413 18.62 -57.84 -11.33
C LEU A 413 20.13 -57.56 -11.12
N PRO A 414 20.49 -56.61 -10.24
CA PRO A 414 21.89 -56.39 -9.89
C PRO A 414 22.52 -57.61 -9.21
N PRO A 415 23.86 -57.74 -9.18
CA PRO A 415 24.54 -58.79 -8.42
C PRO A 415 24.12 -58.80 -6.95
N ASN A 416 24.07 -59.98 -6.32
CA ASN A 416 23.61 -60.18 -4.93
C ASN A 416 22.14 -59.85 -4.67
N SER A 417 21.30 -59.93 -5.70
CA SER A 417 19.83 -59.80 -5.59
C SER A 417 19.15 -61.15 -5.34
N LEU A 418 18.24 -61.19 -4.38
CA LEU A 418 17.37 -62.31 -4.07
C LEU A 418 15.92 -61.92 -4.37
N PRO A 419 15.25 -62.58 -5.33
CA PRO A 419 13.83 -62.35 -5.57
C PRO A 419 12.99 -62.74 -4.35
N VAL A 420 12.12 -61.83 -3.90
CA VAL A 420 11.10 -62.04 -2.88
C VAL A 420 9.74 -61.86 -3.54
N ARG A 421 8.66 -62.40 -2.97
CA ARG A 421 7.33 -62.26 -3.58
C ARG A 421 6.91 -60.78 -3.65
N GLY A 422 6.87 -60.19 -4.84
CA GLY A 422 6.48 -58.80 -5.09
C GLY A 422 7.62 -57.78 -5.03
N ALA A 423 8.87 -58.20 -4.81
CA ALA A 423 10.01 -57.32 -4.57
C ALA A 423 11.35 -58.05 -4.72
N VAL A 424 12.46 -57.32 -4.61
CA VAL A 424 13.82 -57.86 -4.65
C VAL A 424 14.61 -57.33 -3.47
N ASP A 425 15.32 -58.24 -2.80
CA ASP A 425 16.31 -57.91 -1.79
C ASP A 425 17.70 -57.85 -2.42
N THR A 426 18.31 -56.67 -2.49
CA THR A 426 19.68 -56.48 -2.98
C THR A 426 20.57 -55.96 -1.86
N LYS A 427 21.65 -56.69 -1.52
CA LYS A 427 22.66 -56.19 -0.57
C LYS A 427 23.46 -55.05 -1.21
N LEU A 428 23.54 -53.89 -0.55
CA LEU A 428 24.32 -52.76 -1.07
C LEU A 428 25.82 -53.08 -1.05
N THR A 429 26.54 -52.58 -2.06
CA THR A 429 28.00 -52.76 -2.17
C THR A 429 28.71 -51.63 -1.46
N ILE A 430 29.67 -51.93 -0.58
CA ILE A 430 30.46 -50.92 0.14
C ILE A 430 31.58 -50.40 -0.78
N THR A 431 31.58 -49.11 -1.05
CA THR A 431 32.64 -48.40 -1.79
C THR A 431 33.43 -47.53 -0.80
N SER A 432 34.75 -47.71 -0.72
CA SER A 432 35.59 -47.03 0.30
C SER A 432 36.86 -46.36 -0.23
N THR A 433 37.16 -46.40 -1.53
CA THR A 433 38.53 -46.08 -1.98
C THR A 433 38.94 -44.61 -1.93
N ASP A 434 38.02 -43.62 -1.87
CA ASP A 434 38.38 -42.17 -1.82
C ASP A 434 37.42 -41.26 -1.00
N LEU A 435 36.58 -41.82 -0.12
CA LEU A 435 35.58 -41.05 0.66
C LEU A 435 35.96 -40.92 2.15
N PRO A 436 35.57 -39.82 2.84
CA PRO A 436 35.80 -39.64 4.28
C PRO A 436 35.23 -40.77 5.16
N SER A 437 34.15 -41.42 4.71
CA SER A 437 33.53 -42.58 5.34
C SER A 437 33.02 -43.55 4.26
N PRO A 438 32.92 -44.86 4.55
CA PRO A 438 32.41 -45.83 3.58
C PRO A 438 30.97 -45.49 3.18
N VAL A 439 30.67 -45.59 1.89
CA VAL A 439 29.31 -45.40 1.33
C VAL A 439 28.85 -46.71 0.72
N GLN A 440 27.60 -47.09 1.01
CA GLN A 440 26.94 -48.26 0.46
C GLN A 440 26.11 -47.87 -0.76
N THR A 441 26.27 -48.58 -1.86
CA THR A 441 25.74 -48.19 -3.17
C THR A 441 24.96 -49.30 -3.87
N PHE A 442 23.94 -48.90 -4.63
CA PHE A 442 23.16 -49.74 -5.54
C PHE A 442 22.98 -49.02 -6.87
N GLU A 443 23.17 -49.77 -7.96
CA GLU A 443 22.96 -49.32 -9.33
C GLU A 443 21.97 -50.27 -10.00
N LEU A 444 20.97 -49.70 -10.66
CA LEU A 444 19.99 -50.40 -11.48
C LEU A 444 19.87 -49.70 -12.83
N GLU A 445 19.86 -50.45 -13.92
CA GLU A 445 19.61 -49.94 -15.27
C GLU A 445 18.35 -50.60 -15.83
N ILE A 446 17.40 -49.79 -16.27
CA ILE A 446 16.11 -50.21 -16.84
C ILE A 446 16.06 -49.76 -18.29
N GLU A 447 15.81 -50.70 -19.21
CA GLU A 447 15.56 -50.39 -20.62
C GLU A 447 14.05 -50.16 -20.85
N GLY A 448 13.70 -49.00 -21.41
CA GLY A 448 12.32 -48.59 -21.71
C GLY A 448 11.66 -47.67 -20.66
N ASP A 449 10.51 -47.10 -21.03
CA ASP A 449 9.72 -46.15 -20.22
C ASP A 449 8.45 -46.80 -19.59
N SER A 450 8.41 -48.13 -19.54
CA SER A 450 7.26 -48.91 -19.04
C SER A 450 7.02 -48.70 -17.53
N TYR A 451 8.09 -48.52 -16.77
CA TYR A 451 8.02 -48.25 -15.33
C TYR A 451 8.05 -46.75 -15.05
N LYS A 452 7.20 -46.30 -14.11
CA LYS A 452 7.04 -44.91 -13.69
C LYS A 452 7.70 -44.60 -12.35
N GLY A 453 8.10 -45.60 -11.57
CA GLY A 453 8.86 -45.37 -10.35
C GLY A 453 9.38 -46.64 -9.69
N MET A 454 9.97 -46.45 -8.52
CA MET A 454 10.57 -47.50 -7.69
C MET A 454 10.24 -47.24 -6.22
N PRO A 455 9.33 -48.02 -5.61
CA PRO A 455 9.23 -48.10 -4.17
C PRO A 455 10.39 -48.92 -3.58
N PHE A 456 10.88 -48.52 -2.41
CA PHE A 456 11.89 -49.27 -1.68
C PHE A 456 11.86 -49.01 -0.17
N VAL A 457 12.46 -49.91 0.59
CA VAL A 457 12.77 -49.77 2.02
C VAL A 457 14.16 -50.36 2.28
N LEU A 458 14.81 -49.94 3.37
CA LEU A 458 16.10 -50.51 3.77
C LEU A 458 15.91 -51.48 4.93
N ASN A 459 16.66 -52.57 4.94
CA ASN A 459 16.73 -53.51 6.05
C ASN A 459 18.17 -53.58 6.58
N ALA A 460 18.39 -53.11 7.81
CA ALA A 460 19.64 -53.21 8.54
C ALA A 460 19.49 -54.26 9.65
N GLY A 461 20.01 -55.47 9.44
CA GLY A 461 20.07 -56.51 10.49
C GLY A 461 18.74 -56.80 11.20
N GLU A 462 17.62 -56.89 10.46
CA GLU A 462 16.22 -57.05 10.92
C GLU A 462 15.45 -55.75 11.23
N ARG A 463 16.10 -54.58 11.20
CA ARG A 463 15.43 -53.28 11.33
C ARG A 463 15.01 -52.75 9.96
N TRP A 464 13.70 -52.62 9.74
CA TRP A 464 13.15 -51.95 8.56
C TRP A 464 13.19 -50.42 8.73
N ILE A 465 13.85 -49.74 7.81
CA ILE A 465 13.97 -48.29 7.76
C ILE A 465 13.05 -47.79 6.65
N LYS A 466 12.18 -46.84 7.02
CA LYS A 466 11.13 -46.25 6.18
C LYS A 466 11.22 -44.72 6.22
N ASN A 467 10.61 -44.06 5.24
CA ASN A 467 10.46 -42.61 5.19
C ASN A 467 9.28 -42.16 6.06
N ASN A 468 9.51 -41.80 7.33
CA ASN A 468 8.45 -41.38 8.26
C ASN A 468 7.22 -42.30 8.21
N ASP A 469 7.43 -43.59 8.52
CA ASP A 469 6.43 -44.68 8.48
C ASP A 469 5.89 -45.09 7.09
N SER A 470 6.30 -44.40 6.02
CA SER A 470 5.95 -44.74 4.63
C SER A 470 7.13 -45.34 3.86
N ASP A 471 6.87 -46.13 2.82
CA ASP A 471 7.94 -46.67 1.96
C ASP A 471 8.61 -45.52 1.17
N PHE A 472 9.91 -45.61 0.92
CA PHE A 472 10.57 -44.65 0.03
C PHE A 472 10.06 -44.83 -1.39
N TYR A 473 9.93 -43.74 -2.15
CA TYR A 473 9.47 -43.80 -3.54
C TYR A 473 10.24 -42.82 -4.43
N VAL A 474 10.72 -43.32 -5.56
CA VAL A 474 11.43 -42.53 -6.59
C VAL A 474 10.57 -42.52 -7.84
N ASP A 475 10.21 -41.32 -8.31
CA ASP A 475 9.43 -41.13 -9.53
C ASP A 475 10.36 -40.98 -10.74
N PHE A 476 10.01 -41.66 -11.83
CA PHE A 476 10.69 -41.60 -13.13
C PHE A 476 9.93 -40.75 -14.14
N ALA A 477 8.71 -40.30 -13.85
CA ALA A 477 7.93 -39.40 -14.70
C ALA A 477 8.39 -37.94 -14.51
N LYS A 478 8.24 -37.12 -15.59
CA LYS A 478 8.70 -35.72 -15.67
C LYS A 478 8.43 -34.94 -14.38
N GLU A 479 9.46 -34.28 -13.83
CA GLU A 479 9.25 -33.08 -13.02
C GLU A 479 8.68 -32.01 -13.94
N GLU A 480 7.40 -31.66 -13.76
CA GLU A 480 6.92 -30.35 -14.16
C GLU A 480 7.72 -29.31 -13.37
N LYS A 481 8.86 -28.89 -13.93
CA LYS A 481 9.45 -27.63 -13.50
C LYS A 481 8.40 -26.56 -13.81
N HIS A 482 7.68 -26.11 -12.78
CA HIS A 482 7.15 -24.76 -12.79
C HIS A 482 8.29 -23.89 -13.32
N VAL A 483 8.06 -23.21 -14.44
CA VAL A 483 9.02 -22.24 -14.96
C VAL A 483 9.19 -21.23 -13.84
N GLN A 484 10.25 -21.37 -13.03
CA GLN A 484 10.71 -20.31 -12.15
C GLN A 484 10.97 -19.13 -13.06
N LYS A 485 10.03 -18.19 -13.08
CA LYS A 485 10.38 -16.84 -13.51
C LYS A 485 11.35 -16.35 -12.44
N ASP A 486 12.55 -15.96 -12.86
CA ASP A 486 13.60 -15.38 -11.99
C ASP A 486 13.09 -14.08 -11.35
N TYR A 487 12.27 -14.18 -10.31
CA TYR A 487 11.97 -13.07 -9.41
C TYR A 487 13.07 -13.02 -8.33
N GLY A 488 14.25 -12.59 -8.78
CA GLY A 488 15.32 -12.12 -7.90
C GLY A 488 15.98 -13.15 -6.99
N ASP A 489 16.97 -12.67 -6.25
CA ASP A 489 17.82 -13.43 -5.32
C ASP A 489 17.18 -13.64 -3.94
N GLY A 490 15.92 -13.21 -3.72
CA GLY A 490 15.25 -13.19 -2.41
C GLY A 490 15.65 -12.00 -1.52
N LYS A 491 16.30 -10.97 -2.07
CA LYS A 491 16.71 -9.78 -1.32
C LYS A 491 15.51 -9.05 -0.70
N GLY A 492 15.66 -8.61 0.55
CA GLY A 492 14.58 -7.98 1.32
C GLY A 492 13.59 -8.97 1.94
N THR A 493 13.87 -10.28 1.93
CA THR A 493 13.01 -11.31 2.52
C THR A 493 13.76 -12.20 3.51
N ALA A 494 13.02 -12.93 4.34
CA ALA A 494 13.55 -14.06 5.11
C ALA A 494 13.73 -15.29 4.21
N LYS A 495 14.59 -15.19 3.18
CA LYS A 495 14.72 -16.18 2.10
C LYS A 495 14.81 -17.63 2.58
N HIS A 496 15.67 -17.92 3.55
CA HIS A 496 15.85 -19.28 4.07
C HIS A 496 14.53 -19.87 4.62
N LEU A 497 13.75 -19.05 5.32
CA LEU A 497 12.43 -19.45 5.81
C LEU A 497 11.46 -19.66 4.66
N LEU A 498 11.46 -18.77 3.65
CA LEU A 498 10.59 -18.88 2.47
C LEU A 498 10.90 -20.14 1.64
N ASP A 499 12.18 -20.45 1.42
CA ASP A 499 12.62 -21.67 0.74
C ASP A 499 12.12 -22.91 1.50
N LYS A 500 12.25 -22.91 2.82
CA LYS A 500 11.76 -24.00 3.67
C LYS A 500 10.23 -24.12 3.65
N ILE A 501 9.50 -23.01 3.63
CA ILE A 501 8.04 -23.02 3.44
C ILE A 501 7.69 -23.64 2.09
N ALA A 502 8.38 -23.25 1.02
CA ALA A 502 8.16 -23.79 -0.31
C ALA A 502 8.42 -25.31 -0.38
N ASP A 503 9.50 -25.80 0.23
CA ASP A 503 9.82 -27.22 0.31
C ASP A 503 8.75 -28.01 1.08
N LEU A 504 8.25 -27.45 2.19
CA LEU A 504 7.25 -28.07 3.06
C LEU A 504 5.81 -27.92 2.55
N GLU A 505 5.54 -27.06 1.56
CA GLU A 505 4.19 -26.86 1.04
C GLU A 505 3.60 -28.16 0.47
N SER A 506 4.42 -29.04 -0.11
CA SER A 506 3.97 -30.36 -0.59
C SER A 506 3.32 -31.22 0.50
N GLU A 507 3.86 -31.15 1.73
CA GLU A 507 3.32 -31.79 2.92
C GLU A 507 2.12 -31.00 3.50
N ALA A 508 2.19 -29.68 3.48
CA ALA A 508 1.11 -28.80 3.93
C ALA A 508 -0.17 -28.95 3.10
N GLN A 509 -0.06 -29.29 1.82
CA GLN A 509 -1.18 -29.56 0.92
C GLN A 509 -1.97 -30.81 1.28
N LYS A 510 -1.46 -31.68 2.17
CA LYS A 510 -2.20 -32.86 2.64
C LYS A 510 -3.50 -32.43 3.31
N SER A 511 -3.45 -31.53 4.28
CA SER A 511 -4.64 -30.95 4.92
C SER A 511 -4.30 -29.70 5.73
N PHE A 512 -5.32 -28.92 6.12
CA PHE A 512 -5.15 -27.79 7.04
C PHE A 512 -4.40 -28.15 8.33
N MET A 513 -4.65 -29.35 8.89
CA MET A 513 -3.94 -29.81 10.09
C MET A 513 -2.43 -29.86 9.87
N HIS A 514 -1.96 -30.37 8.73
CA HIS A 514 -0.53 -30.40 8.40
C HIS A 514 0.01 -28.99 8.22
N ARG A 515 -0.69 -28.14 7.45
CA ARG A 515 -0.28 -26.75 7.22
C ARG A 515 -0.13 -25.96 8.52
N PHE A 516 -1.09 -26.04 9.43
CA PHE A 516 -1.03 -25.33 10.71
C PHE A 516 0.05 -25.89 11.64
N ASN A 517 0.29 -27.20 11.64
CA ASN A 517 1.39 -27.78 12.41
C ASN A 517 2.76 -27.37 11.86
N ILE A 518 2.93 -27.34 10.54
CA ILE A 518 4.15 -26.85 9.91
C ILE A 518 4.36 -25.36 10.24
N ALA A 519 3.31 -24.54 10.12
CA ALA A 519 3.38 -23.14 10.50
C ALA A 519 3.77 -22.97 11.98
N ALA A 520 3.23 -23.80 12.87
CA ALA A 520 3.59 -23.82 14.29
C ALA A 520 5.07 -24.18 14.51
N ASP A 521 5.58 -25.18 13.78
CA ASP A 521 6.99 -25.59 13.83
C ASP A 521 7.95 -24.51 13.31
N LEU A 522 7.47 -23.61 12.44
CA LEU A 522 8.25 -22.53 11.84
C LEU A 522 8.21 -21.21 12.65
N VAL A 523 7.40 -21.11 13.71
CA VAL A 523 7.27 -19.87 14.50
C VAL A 523 8.61 -19.43 15.11
N ASP A 524 9.41 -20.35 15.64
CA ASP A 524 10.70 -20.02 16.24
C ASP A 524 11.74 -19.54 15.20
N GLU A 525 11.67 -20.07 13.98
CA GLU A 525 12.53 -19.64 12.88
C GLU A 525 12.07 -18.28 12.33
N ALA A 526 10.76 -18.06 12.21
CA ALA A 526 10.20 -16.76 11.86
C ALA A 526 10.60 -15.67 12.86
N LYS A 527 10.54 -15.98 14.16
CA LYS A 527 11.04 -15.11 15.23
C LYS A 527 12.53 -14.80 15.08
N SER A 528 13.35 -15.80 14.74
CA SER A 528 14.79 -15.62 14.53
C SER A 528 15.13 -14.78 13.29
N ALA A 529 14.24 -14.76 12.30
CA ALA A 529 14.35 -13.96 11.09
C ALA A 529 13.73 -12.54 11.22
N GLY A 530 13.22 -12.17 12.40
CA GLY A 530 12.65 -10.85 12.67
C GLY A 530 11.33 -10.56 11.94
N GLN A 531 11.07 -9.28 11.65
CA GLN A 531 9.82 -8.86 10.99
C GLN A 531 9.62 -9.53 9.62
N LEU A 532 10.70 -9.73 8.86
CA LEU A 532 10.64 -10.41 7.56
C LEU A 532 10.24 -11.89 7.68
N GLY A 533 10.56 -12.54 8.82
CA GLY A 533 10.12 -13.90 9.10
C GLY A 533 8.60 -14.00 9.25
N PHE A 534 8.02 -13.14 10.08
CA PHE A 534 6.56 -13.08 10.25
C PHE A 534 5.83 -12.54 9.01
N ALA A 535 6.46 -11.64 8.23
CA ALA A 535 5.95 -11.25 6.92
C ALA A 535 5.80 -12.46 5.98
N GLY A 536 6.80 -13.35 5.95
CA GLY A 536 6.75 -14.60 5.19
C GLY A 536 5.61 -15.52 5.63
N ILE A 537 5.42 -15.70 6.95
CA ILE A 537 4.31 -16.49 7.49
C ILE A 537 2.95 -15.86 7.14
N LEU A 538 2.83 -14.53 7.23
CA LEU A 538 1.61 -13.80 6.84
C LEU A 538 1.28 -14.00 5.37
N VAL A 539 2.26 -13.83 4.47
CA VAL A 539 2.09 -14.08 3.03
C VAL A 539 1.58 -15.49 2.78
N TRP A 540 2.22 -16.49 3.39
CA TRP A 540 1.85 -17.88 3.23
C TRP A 540 0.43 -18.18 3.72
N MET A 541 0.08 -17.73 4.93
CA MET A 541 -1.25 -17.92 5.49
C MET A 541 -2.32 -17.11 4.74
N ARG A 542 -1.98 -15.94 4.22
CA ARG A 542 -2.89 -15.13 3.40
C ARG A 542 -3.16 -15.80 2.06
N PHE A 543 -2.15 -16.33 1.36
CA PHE A 543 -2.36 -17.12 0.14
C PHE A 543 -3.27 -18.33 0.38
N MET A 544 -3.13 -18.98 1.54
CA MET A 544 -4.06 -20.02 1.96
C MET A 544 -5.48 -19.46 2.16
N ALA A 545 -5.66 -18.38 2.91
CA ALA A 545 -6.97 -17.78 3.18
C ALA A 545 -7.68 -17.26 1.91
N THR A 546 -6.92 -16.79 0.91
CA THR A 546 -7.44 -16.29 -0.38
C THR A 546 -7.53 -17.37 -1.45
N ARG A 547 -7.53 -18.66 -1.07
CA ARG A 547 -7.68 -19.84 -1.97
C ARG A 547 -6.63 -19.96 -3.07
N GLN A 548 -5.45 -19.35 -2.90
CA GLN A 548 -4.33 -19.46 -3.85
C GLN A 548 -3.54 -20.76 -3.69
N LEU A 549 -3.66 -21.41 -2.53
CA LEU A 549 -2.99 -22.67 -2.21
C LEU A 549 -3.99 -23.81 -2.06
N VAL A 550 -3.54 -25.03 -2.34
CA VAL A 550 -4.36 -26.24 -2.20
C VAL A 550 -4.56 -26.54 -0.71
N TRP A 551 -5.81 -26.52 -0.26
CA TRP A 551 -6.15 -26.75 1.14
C TRP A 551 -6.00 -28.21 1.58
N ASN A 552 -6.21 -29.16 0.67
CA ASN A 552 -6.22 -30.59 0.96
C ASN A 552 -6.04 -31.41 -0.33
N LYS A 553 -5.38 -32.58 -0.22
CA LYS A 553 -5.19 -33.55 -1.31
C LYS A 553 -5.47 -34.97 -0.81
N ASN A 554 -6.68 -35.50 -1.07
CA ASN A 554 -7.03 -36.90 -0.81
C ASN A 554 -6.67 -37.41 0.61
N TYR A 555 -6.69 -36.53 1.61
CA TYR A 555 -6.37 -36.87 2.99
C TYR A 555 -7.61 -36.65 3.86
N ASN A 556 -8.05 -37.68 4.57
CA ASN A 556 -9.17 -37.55 5.50
C ASN A 556 -8.65 -37.05 6.85
N VAL A 557 -9.14 -35.90 7.31
CA VAL A 557 -8.75 -35.32 8.60
C VAL A 557 -10.00 -35.03 9.42
N LYS A 558 -9.95 -35.36 10.71
CA LYS A 558 -11.09 -35.06 11.57
C LYS A 558 -11.13 -33.56 11.86
N PRO A 559 -12.31 -32.91 11.89
CA PRO A 559 -12.44 -31.52 12.31
C PRO A 559 -11.76 -31.19 13.66
N ARG A 560 -11.76 -32.13 14.61
CA ARG A 560 -11.04 -32.02 15.90
C ARG A 560 -9.53 -31.88 15.72
N GLU A 561 -8.94 -32.55 14.74
CA GLU A 561 -7.49 -32.50 14.47
C GLU A 561 -7.09 -31.16 13.83
N ILE A 562 -7.93 -30.62 12.94
CA ILE A 562 -7.75 -29.25 12.41
C ILE A 562 -7.82 -28.24 13.56
N SER A 563 -8.87 -28.34 14.40
CA SER A 563 -9.08 -27.42 15.52
C SER A 563 -7.91 -27.46 16.51
N LYS A 564 -7.35 -28.64 16.80
CA LYS A 564 -6.14 -28.81 17.65
C LYS A 564 -4.88 -28.20 17.02
N ALA A 565 -4.71 -28.31 15.69
CA ALA A 565 -3.55 -27.73 15.01
C ALA A 565 -3.63 -26.19 14.96
N GLN A 566 -4.83 -25.64 14.75
CA GLN A 566 -5.08 -24.19 14.89
C GLN A 566 -4.80 -23.71 16.31
N ASP A 567 -5.27 -24.46 17.31
CA ASP A 567 -5.05 -24.16 18.73
C ASP A 567 -3.56 -24.06 19.05
N ARG A 568 -2.78 -25.06 18.63
CA ARG A 568 -1.31 -25.06 18.76
C ARG A 568 -0.66 -23.85 18.09
N LEU A 569 -1.03 -23.52 16.86
CA LEU A 569 -0.46 -22.39 16.13
C LEU A 569 -0.79 -21.06 16.83
N THR A 570 -2.06 -20.85 17.17
CA THR A 570 -2.52 -19.60 17.80
C THR A 570 -1.97 -19.43 19.22
N ASP A 571 -1.74 -20.51 19.96
CA ASP A 571 -1.04 -20.49 21.25
C ASP A 571 0.40 -19.99 21.10
N LEU A 572 1.14 -20.49 20.11
CA LEU A 572 2.50 -19.98 19.86
C LEU A 572 2.48 -18.50 19.42
N LEU A 573 1.52 -18.09 18.59
CA LEU A 573 1.41 -16.70 18.14
C LEU A 573 1.05 -15.73 19.29
N GLN A 574 0.19 -16.12 20.24
CA GLN A 574 -0.09 -15.27 21.41
C GLN A 574 1.13 -15.11 22.32
N ASP A 575 1.96 -16.15 22.44
CA ASP A 575 3.15 -16.11 23.31
C ASP A 575 4.21 -15.17 22.72
N VAL A 576 4.37 -15.19 21.40
CA VAL A 576 5.18 -14.20 20.69
C VAL A 576 4.56 -12.80 20.83
N TYR A 577 3.24 -12.65 20.67
CA TYR A 577 2.55 -11.37 20.81
C TYR A 577 2.76 -10.72 22.18
N ALA A 578 2.74 -11.53 23.24
CA ALA A 578 2.96 -11.08 24.61
C ALA A 578 4.41 -10.63 24.83
N SER A 579 5.37 -11.31 24.20
CA SER A 579 6.81 -11.16 24.47
C SER A 579 7.51 -10.15 23.56
N TYR A 580 7.04 -9.99 22.31
CA TYR A 580 7.70 -9.20 21.26
C TYR A 580 6.72 -8.18 20.65
N PRO A 581 6.62 -7.00 21.28
CA PRO A 581 5.78 -5.92 20.80
C PRO A 581 5.89 -5.53 19.32
N GLU A 582 7.10 -5.58 18.78
CA GLU A 582 7.48 -5.18 17.42
C GLU A 582 6.92 -6.09 16.32
N TYR A 583 6.30 -7.22 16.70
CA TYR A 583 5.62 -8.13 15.78
C TYR A 583 4.10 -8.11 15.92
N ARG A 584 3.53 -7.33 16.85
CA ARG A 584 2.11 -7.40 17.19
C ARG A 584 1.18 -7.13 16.01
N GLU A 585 1.51 -6.17 15.14
CA GLU A 585 0.69 -5.90 13.97
C GLU A 585 0.70 -7.09 12.99
N LEU A 586 1.89 -7.62 12.67
CA LEU A 586 2.05 -8.79 11.80
C LEU A 586 1.35 -10.02 12.39
N LEU A 587 1.49 -10.27 13.69
CA LEU A 587 0.86 -11.39 14.38
C LEU A 587 -0.67 -11.27 14.37
N ARG A 588 -1.22 -10.06 14.61
CA ARG A 588 -2.67 -9.81 14.46
C ARG A 588 -3.14 -10.14 13.04
N MET A 589 -2.39 -9.72 12.02
CA MET A 589 -2.72 -10.04 10.63
C MET A 589 -2.64 -11.54 10.36
N ILE A 590 -1.63 -12.26 10.86
CA ILE A 590 -1.54 -13.72 10.73
C ILE A 590 -2.75 -14.39 11.40
N MET A 591 -3.05 -14.01 12.64
CA MET A 591 -4.19 -14.55 13.40
C MET A 591 -5.53 -14.27 12.71
N SER A 592 -5.66 -13.16 11.97
CA SER A 592 -6.87 -12.86 11.18
C SER A 592 -7.09 -13.82 10.00
N THR A 593 -6.06 -14.56 9.57
CA THR A 593 -6.12 -15.54 8.47
C THR A 593 -6.39 -16.97 8.93
N VAL A 594 -6.40 -17.23 10.24
CA VAL A 594 -6.60 -18.56 10.84
C VAL A 594 -7.75 -18.57 11.84
N GLY A 595 -8.40 -19.72 12.01
CA GLY A 595 -9.40 -19.91 13.06
C GLY A 595 -8.77 -19.89 14.45
N ARG A 596 -9.60 -19.62 15.47
CA ARG A 596 -9.17 -19.59 16.89
C ARG A 596 -8.59 -20.92 17.37
N GLY A 597 -9.08 -22.05 16.85
CA GLY A 597 -8.80 -23.36 17.42
C GLY A 597 -9.49 -23.60 18.78
N GLY A 598 -9.36 -24.80 19.32
CA GLY A 598 -9.85 -25.18 20.64
C GLY A 598 -9.74 -26.67 20.95
N GLU A 599 -9.75 -27.02 22.23
CA GLU A 599 -9.66 -28.42 22.66
C GLU A 599 -10.97 -29.22 22.45
N GLY A 600 -10.78 -30.51 22.13
CA GLY A 600 -11.71 -31.62 22.41
C GLY A 600 -13.01 -31.67 21.63
N ASP A 601 -13.87 -30.67 21.79
CA ASP A 601 -15.30 -30.76 21.48
C ASP A 601 -15.71 -29.87 20.31
N VAL A 602 -15.09 -28.70 20.11
CA VAL A 602 -15.56 -27.70 19.13
C VAL A 602 -15.56 -28.26 17.70
N GLY A 603 -14.47 -28.89 17.28
CA GLY A 603 -14.40 -29.56 15.98
C GLY A 603 -15.33 -30.77 15.88
N GLN A 604 -15.48 -31.55 16.97
CA GLN A 604 -16.34 -32.74 16.97
C GLN A 604 -17.83 -32.37 16.81
N ARG A 605 -18.25 -31.21 17.31
CA ARG A 605 -19.62 -30.68 17.14
C ARG A 605 -20.02 -30.49 15.68
N ILE A 606 -19.09 -30.05 14.82
CA ILE A 606 -19.35 -29.94 13.36
C ILE A 606 -19.88 -31.29 12.84
N ARG A 607 -19.30 -32.40 13.29
CA ARG A 607 -19.70 -33.74 12.87
C ARG A 607 -21.00 -34.22 13.51
N ASP A 608 -21.21 -33.92 14.79
CA ASP A 608 -22.35 -34.47 15.52
C ASP A 608 -23.64 -33.66 15.30
N GLU A 609 -23.55 -32.34 15.21
CA GLU A 609 -24.70 -31.45 15.03
C GLU A 609 -25.32 -31.59 13.64
N ILE A 610 -24.53 -31.77 12.59
CA ILE A 610 -25.08 -31.97 11.23
C ILE A 610 -25.94 -33.23 11.14
N LEU A 611 -25.55 -34.30 11.85
CA LEU A 611 -26.34 -35.53 11.93
C LEU A 611 -27.66 -35.32 12.71
N VAL A 612 -27.62 -34.50 13.77
CA VAL A 612 -28.82 -34.11 14.52
C VAL A 612 -29.76 -33.28 13.64
N ILE A 613 -29.25 -32.32 12.87
CA ILE A 613 -30.03 -31.49 11.94
C ILE A 613 -30.73 -32.37 10.90
N GLN A 614 -29.99 -33.28 10.26
CA GLN A 614 -30.53 -34.21 9.26
C GLN A 614 -31.65 -35.08 9.82
N ARG A 615 -31.46 -35.64 11.03
CA ARG A 615 -32.45 -36.51 11.68
C ARG A 615 -33.68 -35.73 12.15
N LYS A 616 -33.48 -34.57 12.77
CA LYS A 616 -34.54 -33.76 13.39
C LYS A 616 -35.44 -33.09 12.36
N ASN A 617 -34.88 -32.71 11.21
CA ASN A 617 -35.62 -32.06 10.13
C ASN A 617 -36.02 -33.00 8.99
N ASP A 618 -35.70 -34.30 9.07
CA ASP A 618 -35.98 -35.30 8.02
C ASP A 618 -35.46 -34.87 6.63
N CYS A 619 -34.22 -34.36 6.59
CA CYS A 619 -33.57 -33.88 5.36
C CYS A 619 -32.33 -34.71 5.00
N LYS A 620 -32.32 -36.00 5.36
CA LYS A 620 -31.23 -36.91 5.00
C LYS A 620 -31.27 -37.24 3.49
N GLY A 621 -30.18 -36.96 2.78
CA GLY A 621 -30.06 -37.16 1.33
C GLY A 621 -29.75 -35.87 0.57
N GLY A 622 -29.54 -35.98 -0.75
CA GLY A 622 -29.20 -34.85 -1.62
C GLY A 622 -28.01 -34.05 -1.10
N ILE A 623 -28.12 -32.72 -1.17
CA ILE A 623 -27.06 -31.80 -0.73
C ILE A 623 -26.66 -32.00 0.73
N MET A 624 -27.61 -32.34 1.62
CA MET A 624 -27.32 -32.47 3.05
C MET A 624 -26.45 -33.68 3.34
N GLU A 625 -26.65 -34.80 2.64
CA GLU A 625 -25.80 -35.99 2.78
C GLU A 625 -24.44 -35.74 2.15
N GLU A 626 -24.38 -35.16 0.95
CA GLU A 626 -23.12 -34.83 0.27
C GLU A 626 -22.28 -33.84 1.09
N TRP A 627 -22.92 -32.80 1.65
CA TRP A 627 -22.25 -31.83 2.52
C TRP A 627 -21.79 -32.47 3.84
N HIS A 628 -22.59 -33.35 4.46
CA HIS A 628 -22.15 -34.14 5.62
C HIS A 628 -20.92 -34.99 5.29
N GLN A 629 -20.88 -35.67 4.14
CA GLN A 629 -19.70 -36.44 3.71
C GLN A 629 -18.48 -35.53 3.49
N LYS A 630 -18.68 -34.33 2.92
CA LYS A 630 -17.62 -33.31 2.80
C LYS A 630 -17.10 -32.87 4.16
N LEU A 631 -17.97 -32.47 5.09
CA LEU A 631 -17.62 -32.07 6.45
C LEU A 631 -16.87 -33.16 7.22
N HIS A 632 -17.27 -34.42 7.02
CA HIS A 632 -16.66 -35.58 7.65
C HIS A 632 -15.25 -35.88 7.11
N ASN A 633 -15.07 -35.71 5.80
CA ASN A 633 -13.77 -35.89 5.14
C ASN A 633 -12.83 -34.72 5.41
N ASN A 634 -13.31 -33.49 5.20
CA ASN A 634 -12.57 -32.25 5.34
C ASN A 634 -13.53 -31.06 5.53
N THR A 635 -13.59 -30.53 6.75
CA THR A 635 -14.23 -29.24 6.98
C THR A 635 -13.31 -28.09 6.57
N SER A 636 -13.86 -27.04 5.97
CA SER A 636 -13.13 -25.88 5.44
C SER A 636 -13.94 -24.59 5.61
N PRO A 637 -13.33 -23.40 5.46
CA PRO A 637 -14.05 -22.13 5.52
C PRO A 637 -15.23 -22.01 4.54
N ASP A 638 -15.17 -22.72 3.41
CA ASP A 638 -16.26 -22.79 2.43
C ASP A 638 -17.58 -23.34 3.05
N ASP A 639 -17.51 -24.13 4.13
CA ASP A 639 -18.69 -24.68 4.82
C ASP A 639 -19.54 -23.60 5.50
N VAL A 640 -18.92 -22.52 5.99
CA VAL A 640 -19.64 -21.36 6.56
C VAL A 640 -20.52 -20.72 5.48
N VAL A 641 -19.96 -20.55 4.29
CA VAL A 641 -20.67 -19.97 3.13
C VAL A 641 -21.76 -20.92 2.61
N ILE A 642 -21.48 -22.23 2.55
CA ILE A 642 -22.48 -23.23 2.16
C ILE A 642 -23.67 -23.20 3.13
N CYS A 643 -23.41 -23.14 4.44
CA CYS A 643 -24.46 -23.02 5.45
C CYS A 643 -25.27 -21.72 5.28
N GLN A 644 -24.60 -20.61 4.97
CA GLN A 644 -25.25 -19.30 4.79
C GLN A 644 -26.13 -19.31 3.55
N ALA A 645 -25.65 -19.86 2.43
CA ALA A 645 -26.42 -20.01 1.21
C ALA A 645 -27.67 -20.88 1.41
N LEU A 646 -27.58 -21.96 2.20
CA LEU A 646 -28.74 -22.76 2.58
C LEU A 646 -29.74 -21.97 3.42
N MET A 647 -29.27 -21.18 4.39
CA MET A 647 -30.15 -20.33 5.20
C MET A 647 -30.84 -19.25 4.35
N ASP A 648 -30.11 -18.59 3.45
CA ASP A 648 -30.65 -17.54 2.59
C ASP A 648 -31.66 -18.11 1.58
N TYR A 649 -31.36 -19.28 1.00
CA TYR A 649 -32.31 -20.07 0.21
C TYR A 649 -33.62 -20.34 0.95
N ILE A 650 -33.55 -20.79 2.21
CA ILE A 650 -34.74 -21.08 3.01
C ILE A 650 -35.49 -19.79 3.38
N LYS A 651 -34.77 -18.71 3.72
CA LYS A 651 -35.37 -17.40 4.03
C LYS A 651 -36.07 -16.77 2.83
N SER A 652 -35.55 -16.98 1.62
CA SER A 652 -36.12 -16.48 0.36
C SER A 652 -37.19 -17.40 -0.24
N ASP A 653 -37.91 -18.16 0.60
CA ASP A 653 -38.95 -19.10 0.17
C ASP A 653 -38.48 -20.14 -0.86
N PHE A 654 -37.27 -20.68 -0.66
CA PHE A 654 -36.67 -21.74 -1.49
C PHE A 654 -36.32 -21.30 -2.92
N ASP A 655 -35.96 -20.03 -3.09
CA ASP A 655 -35.44 -19.50 -4.35
C ASP A 655 -33.98 -19.94 -4.61
N LEU A 656 -33.82 -20.86 -5.57
CA LEU A 656 -32.54 -21.38 -6.04
C LEU A 656 -31.59 -20.30 -6.59
N SER A 657 -32.12 -19.18 -7.10
CA SER A 657 -31.31 -18.07 -7.56
C SER A 657 -30.57 -17.38 -6.41
N VAL A 658 -31.19 -17.26 -5.23
CA VAL A 658 -30.59 -16.70 -4.02
C VAL A 658 -29.49 -17.61 -3.47
N TYR A 659 -29.70 -18.93 -3.51
CA TYR A 659 -28.67 -19.92 -3.16
C TYR A 659 -27.38 -19.71 -3.97
N TRP A 660 -27.51 -19.76 -5.31
CA TRP A 660 -26.37 -19.61 -6.20
C TRP A 660 -25.77 -18.20 -6.15
N LYS A 661 -26.60 -17.16 -5.96
CA LYS A 661 -26.12 -15.79 -5.75
C LYS A 661 -25.21 -15.72 -4.52
N THR A 662 -25.66 -16.26 -3.39
CA THR A 662 -24.90 -16.24 -2.14
C THR A 662 -23.56 -16.99 -2.27
N LEU A 663 -23.56 -18.15 -2.92
CA LEU A 663 -22.33 -18.89 -3.18
C LEU A 663 -21.37 -18.14 -4.11
N ASN A 664 -21.87 -17.64 -5.24
CA ASN A 664 -21.07 -16.94 -6.25
C ASN A 664 -20.50 -15.62 -5.71
N ASP A 665 -21.28 -14.85 -4.94
CA ASP A 665 -20.82 -13.62 -4.29
C ASP A 665 -19.69 -13.88 -3.28
N ASN A 666 -19.56 -15.11 -2.77
CA ASN A 666 -18.49 -15.57 -1.89
C ASN A 666 -17.44 -16.46 -2.62
N GLY A 667 -17.43 -16.45 -3.94
CA GLY A 667 -16.43 -17.12 -4.79
C GLY A 667 -16.52 -18.66 -4.81
N ILE A 668 -17.67 -19.24 -4.44
CA ILE A 668 -17.92 -20.68 -4.53
C ILE A 668 -18.72 -20.96 -5.80
N THR A 669 -18.05 -21.47 -6.83
CA THR A 669 -18.70 -21.87 -8.09
C THR A 669 -19.18 -23.31 -8.05
N LYS A 670 -19.95 -23.72 -9.05
CA LYS A 670 -20.35 -25.12 -9.22
C LYS A 670 -19.15 -26.05 -9.40
N GLU A 671 -18.15 -25.62 -10.17
CA GLU A 671 -16.90 -26.37 -10.37
C GLU A 671 -16.14 -26.53 -9.05
N ARG A 672 -16.16 -25.52 -8.18
CA ARG A 672 -15.56 -25.58 -6.85
C ARG A 672 -16.25 -26.63 -5.97
N LEU A 673 -17.58 -26.65 -5.93
CA LEU A 673 -18.34 -27.67 -5.19
C LEU A 673 -18.03 -29.09 -5.67
N LEU A 674 -17.79 -29.25 -6.99
CA LEU A 674 -17.42 -30.51 -7.61
C LEU A 674 -15.93 -30.88 -7.42
N SER A 675 -15.08 -29.91 -7.07
CA SER A 675 -13.63 -30.11 -6.91
C SER A 675 -13.22 -30.69 -5.56
N TYR A 676 -14.12 -30.71 -4.57
CA TYR A 676 -13.82 -31.31 -3.27
C TYR A 676 -13.64 -32.83 -3.39
N ASP A 677 -12.74 -33.42 -2.60
CA ASP A 677 -12.57 -34.89 -2.48
C ASP A 677 -13.90 -35.64 -2.28
N ARG A 678 -14.83 -35.02 -1.56
CA ARG A 678 -16.24 -35.41 -1.46
C ARG A 678 -17.08 -34.30 -2.08
N ALA A 679 -17.27 -34.39 -3.39
CA ALA A 679 -17.98 -33.40 -4.19
C ALA A 679 -19.44 -33.24 -3.75
N ILE A 680 -19.93 -32.00 -3.86
CA ILE A 680 -21.34 -31.66 -3.70
C ILE A 680 -21.92 -31.46 -5.10
N HIS A 681 -22.80 -32.38 -5.51
CA HIS A 681 -23.44 -32.42 -6.83
C HIS A 681 -24.87 -31.88 -6.79
N SER A 682 -25.57 -32.15 -5.71
CA SER A 682 -27.00 -31.92 -5.55
C SER A 682 -27.30 -30.47 -5.19
N GLU A 683 -28.36 -29.92 -5.77
CA GLU A 683 -28.95 -28.64 -5.36
C GLU A 683 -29.85 -28.81 -4.12
N PRO A 684 -30.05 -27.75 -3.32
CA PRO A 684 -30.96 -27.82 -2.18
C PRO A 684 -32.41 -28.03 -2.63
N ASN A 685 -33.11 -28.95 -1.97
CA ASN A 685 -34.51 -29.26 -2.20
C ASN A 685 -35.17 -29.64 -0.88
N PHE A 686 -35.73 -28.65 -0.18
CA PHE A 686 -36.40 -28.82 1.11
C PHE A 686 -37.92 -28.64 0.97
N ARG A 687 -38.69 -29.27 1.87
CA ARG A 687 -40.14 -29.12 1.95
C ARG A 687 -40.50 -27.89 2.80
N GLY A 688 -41.61 -27.23 2.46
CA GLY A 688 -42.08 -26.04 3.19
C GLY A 688 -42.27 -26.24 4.70
N GLU A 689 -42.68 -27.45 5.13
CA GLU A 689 -42.83 -27.82 6.54
C GLU A 689 -41.51 -27.84 7.33
N GLN A 690 -40.37 -27.99 6.64
CA GLN A 690 -39.04 -28.06 7.25
C GLN A 690 -38.46 -26.66 7.52
N LYS A 691 -39.08 -25.59 7.00
CA LYS A 691 -38.55 -24.22 6.97
C LYS A 691 -38.08 -23.73 8.35
N ASP A 692 -38.99 -23.66 9.33
CA ASP A 692 -38.69 -23.08 10.65
C ASP A 692 -37.69 -23.93 11.44
N GLY A 693 -37.78 -25.26 11.33
CA GLY A 693 -36.86 -26.19 11.97
C GLY A 693 -35.44 -26.08 11.42
N LEU A 694 -35.29 -26.04 10.09
CA LEU A 694 -34.02 -25.88 9.42
C LEU A 694 -33.39 -24.52 9.69
N LEU A 695 -34.16 -23.42 9.65
CA LEU A 695 -33.61 -22.08 9.94
C LEU A 695 -33.05 -21.99 11.36
N ARG A 696 -33.78 -22.53 12.34
CA ARG A 696 -33.30 -22.60 13.71
C ARG A 696 -32.03 -23.44 13.79
N ASP A 697 -32.08 -24.70 13.34
CA ASP A 697 -31.00 -25.65 13.58
C ASP A 697 -29.74 -25.34 12.73
N LEU A 698 -29.88 -24.88 11.48
CA LEU A 698 -28.77 -24.35 10.67
C LEU A 698 -28.21 -23.05 11.25
N GLY A 699 -29.04 -22.20 11.86
CA GLY A 699 -28.56 -21.01 12.56
C GLY A 699 -27.70 -21.35 13.79
N HIS A 700 -28.02 -22.42 14.52
CA HIS A 700 -27.15 -22.97 15.56
C HIS A 700 -25.86 -23.56 14.95
N TYR A 701 -25.98 -24.33 13.88
CA TYR A 701 -24.84 -24.96 13.23
C TYR A 701 -23.86 -23.95 12.61
N MET A 702 -24.38 -22.83 12.10
CA MET A 702 -23.59 -21.70 11.62
C MET A 702 -22.64 -21.18 12.68
N ARG A 703 -23.11 -21.04 13.93
CA ARG A 703 -22.27 -20.64 15.08
C ARG A 703 -21.16 -21.66 15.32
N THR A 704 -21.46 -22.96 15.25
CA THR A 704 -20.46 -24.03 15.39
C THR A 704 -19.41 -23.99 14.28
N LEU A 705 -19.81 -23.80 13.02
CA LEU A 705 -18.89 -23.67 11.89
C LEU A 705 -17.98 -22.44 12.01
N LYS A 706 -18.56 -21.28 12.35
CA LYS A 706 -17.84 -20.02 12.57
C LYS A 706 -16.86 -20.12 13.75
N ALA A 707 -17.22 -20.81 14.83
CA ALA A 707 -16.32 -21.01 15.96
C ALA A 707 -15.01 -21.76 15.57
N VAL A 708 -15.03 -22.59 14.52
CA VAL A 708 -13.85 -23.29 14.00
C VAL A 708 -13.15 -22.53 12.87
N HIS A 709 -13.92 -22.02 11.89
CA HIS A 709 -13.36 -21.46 10.65
C HIS A 709 -13.29 -19.92 10.62
N SER A 710 -13.97 -19.24 11.52
CA SER A 710 -14.11 -17.77 11.54
C SER A 710 -13.67 -17.23 12.91
N GLY A 711 -12.36 -17.22 13.15
CA GLY A 711 -11.80 -16.73 14.43
C GLY A 711 -12.18 -15.27 14.74
N ALA A 712 -12.37 -14.44 13.72
CA ALA A 712 -12.77 -13.03 13.85
C ALA A 712 -14.30 -12.80 13.78
N ASP A 713 -15.14 -13.83 13.97
CA ASP A 713 -16.58 -13.65 14.08
C ASP A 713 -16.96 -12.95 15.39
N LEU A 714 -17.67 -11.84 15.29
CA LEU A 714 -17.99 -10.95 16.42
C LEU A 714 -18.80 -11.66 17.51
N GLU A 715 -19.86 -12.35 17.13
CA GLU A 715 -20.74 -13.04 18.09
C GLU A 715 -19.96 -14.14 18.83
N SER A 716 -19.21 -14.95 18.09
CA SER A 716 -18.39 -16.03 18.64
C SER A 716 -17.30 -15.51 19.58
N ALA A 717 -16.60 -14.44 19.20
CA ALA A 717 -15.55 -13.85 20.03
C ALA A 717 -16.10 -13.22 21.31
N ILE A 718 -17.25 -12.55 21.24
CA ILE A 718 -17.95 -11.99 22.41
C ILE A 718 -18.39 -13.11 23.35
N GLN A 719 -19.01 -14.18 22.84
CA GLN A 719 -19.45 -15.32 23.64
C GLN A 719 -18.28 -16.00 24.36
N ASN A 720 -17.15 -16.21 23.66
CA ASN A 720 -15.94 -16.77 24.27
C ASN A 720 -15.42 -15.93 25.44
N CYS A 721 -15.50 -14.60 25.32
CA CYS A 721 -15.05 -13.67 26.36
C CYS A 721 -16.05 -13.50 27.51
N MET A 722 -17.35 -13.40 27.21
CA MET A 722 -18.42 -13.23 28.20
C MET A 722 -18.77 -14.53 28.93
N GLY A 723 -18.38 -15.67 28.39
CA GLY A 723 -18.80 -16.98 28.89
C GLY A 723 -20.24 -17.30 28.50
N TYR A 724 -20.52 -18.59 28.35
CA TYR A 724 -21.85 -19.09 28.06
C TYR A 724 -22.04 -20.47 28.70
N GLN A 725 -23.31 -20.76 29.02
CA GLN A 725 -23.79 -22.06 29.45
C GLN A 725 -24.84 -22.49 28.42
N ASP A 726 -24.69 -23.70 27.90
CA ASP A 726 -25.66 -24.25 26.96
C ASP A 726 -26.53 -25.31 27.64
N ASP A 727 -27.82 -24.98 27.82
CA ASP A 727 -28.83 -25.83 28.45
C ASP A 727 -29.58 -26.71 27.41
N GLY A 728 -29.14 -26.75 26.14
CA GLY A 728 -29.84 -27.46 25.07
C GLY A 728 -29.89 -29.00 25.21
N GLU A 729 -30.93 -29.63 24.64
CA GLU A 729 -30.98 -31.09 24.44
C GLU A 729 -30.02 -31.49 23.29
N GLY A 730 -28.88 -32.13 23.61
CA GLY A 730 -27.88 -32.57 22.62
C GLY A 730 -26.44 -32.61 23.16
N PHE A 731 -25.43 -32.70 22.29
CA PHE A 731 -24.01 -32.72 22.69
C PHE A 731 -23.51 -31.45 23.40
N MET A 732 -24.33 -30.40 23.48
CA MET A 732 -23.98 -29.16 24.19
C MET A 732 -24.23 -29.23 25.71
N VAL A 733 -24.88 -30.29 26.22
CA VAL A 733 -25.14 -30.44 27.65
C VAL A 733 -23.82 -30.41 28.43
N GLY A 734 -23.64 -29.38 29.25
CA GLY A 734 -22.56 -29.30 30.25
C GLY A 734 -21.32 -28.51 29.84
N VAL A 735 -21.24 -27.94 28.64
CA VAL A 735 -20.13 -27.03 28.29
C VAL A 735 -20.36 -25.67 28.95
N GLN A 736 -19.56 -25.39 29.96
CA GLN A 736 -19.54 -24.15 30.70
C GLN A 736 -18.24 -23.41 30.41
N ILE A 737 -18.32 -22.35 29.60
CA ILE A 737 -17.21 -21.40 29.45
C ILE A 737 -17.44 -20.27 30.44
N ASN A 738 -16.53 -20.10 31.38
CA ASN A 738 -16.60 -18.99 32.32
C ASN A 738 -16.21 -17.67 31.62
N PRO A 739 -16.76 -16.52 32.04
CA PRO A 739 -16.31 -15.22 31.57
C PRO A 739 -14.79 -15.04 31.80
N VAL A 740 -14.12 -14.32 30.89
CA VAL A 740 -12.71 -13.95 31.06
C VAL A 740 -12.58 -13.09 32.32
N SER A 741 -11.57 -13.40 33.14
CA SER A 741 -11.31 -12.65 34.37
C SER A 741 -10.77 -11.25 34.07
N GLY A 742 -10.97 -10.30 34.98
CA GLY A 742 -10.39 -8.96 34.85
C GLY A 742 -11.01 -8.04 33.79
N LEU A 743 -12.11 -8.43 33.12
CA LEU A 743 -12.83 -7.54 32.21
C LEU A 743 -13.29 -6.26 32.93
N PRO A 744 -13.18 -5.07 32.28
CA PRO A 744 -13.59 -3.81 32.89
C PRO A 744 -15.07 -3.79 33.32
N SER A 745 -15.38 -3.02 34.37
CA SER A 745 -16.76 -2.84 34.82
C SER A 745 -17.61 -2.19 33.71
N GLY A 746 -18.73 -2.82 33.35
CA GLY A 746 -19.62 -2.35 32.27
C GLY A 746 -19.23 -2.86 30.87
N TYR A 747 -18.09 -3.55 30.72
CA TYR A 747 -17.68 -4.13 29.45
C TYR A 747 -18.69 -5.15 28.88
N PRO A 748 -19.33 -6.03 29.67
CA PRO A 748 -20.37 -6.93 29.16
C PRO A 748 -21.61 -6.18 28.62
N ASP A 749 -21.98 -5.05 29.25
CA ASP A 749 -23.09 -4.22 28.77
C ASP A 749 -22.73 -3.52 27.45
N LEU A 750 -21.46 -3.11 27.29
CA LEU A 750 -20.92 -2.54 26.06
C LEU A 750 -20.89 -3.56 24.91
N LEU A 751 -20.46 -4.79 25.17
CA LEU A 751 -20.49 -5.86 24.15
C LEU A 751 -21.92 -6.24 23.77
N ARG A 752 -22.86 -6.27 24.72
CA ARG A 752 -24.27 -6.48 24.42
C ARG A 752 -24.85 -5.35 23.57
N PHE A 753 -24.50 -4.10 23.87
CA PHE A 753 -24.87 -2.96 23.01
C PHE A 753 -24.36 -3.16 21.58
N VAL A 754 -23.09 -3.55 21.41
CA VAL A 754 -22.50 -3.79 20.08
C VAL A 754 -23.29 -4.85 19.30
N LEU A 755 -23.66 -5.96 19.96
CA LEU A 755 -24.48 -7.01 19.33
C LEU A 755 -25.89 -6.52 18.96
N GLU A 756 -26.52 -5.71 19.81
CA GLU A 756 -27.86 -5.17 19.57
C GLU A 756 -27.89 -4.19 18.38
N HIS A 757 -26.79 -3.48 18.12
CA HIS A 757 -26.73 -2.42 17.09
C HIS A 757 -26.00 -2.85 15.80
N VAL A 758 -25.49 -4.08 15.71
CA VAL A 758 -24.63 -4.52 14.58
C VAL A 758 -25.33 -4.49 13.23
N GLU A 759 -26.65 -4.71 13.20
CA GLU A 759 -27.50 -4.72 12.01
C GLU A 759 -28.24 -3.39 11.77
N GLU A 760 -28.08 -2.40 12.64
CA GLU A 760 -28.76 -1.13 12.49
C GLU A 760 -28.25 -0.35 11.28
N LYS A 761 -29.16 0.43 10.66
CA LYS A 761 -28.79 1.30 9.55
C LYS A 761 -27.82 2.37 10.03
N ASN A 762 -28.17 3.15 11.06
CA ASN A 762 -27.31 4.23 11.56
C ASN A 762 -26.06 3.66 12.23
N VAL A 763 -24.91 3.79 11.58
CA VAL A 763 -23.68 3.13 12.05
C VAL A 763 -22.91 3.92 13.10
N GLU A 764 -23.22 5.22 13.30
CA GLU A 764 -22.48 6.09 14.22
C GLU A 764 -22.45 5.54 15.67
N PRO A 765 -23.58 5.17 16.31
CA PRO A 765 -23.56 4.62 17.67
C PRO A 765 -22.81 3.29 17.76
N LEU A 766 -22.93 2.45 16.72
CA LEU A 766 -22.20 1.17 16.63
C LEU A 766 -20.69 1.41 16.58
N LEU A 767 -20.21 2.33 15.75
CA LEU A 767 -18.79 2.66 15.64
C LEU A 767 -18.22 3.20 16.96
N GLU A 768 -18.97 4.07 17.63
CA GLU A 768 -18.62 4.55 18.97
C GLU A 768 -18.47 3.39 19.96
N GLY A 769 -19.40 2.43 19.95
CA GLY A 769 -19.36 1.27 20.82
C GLY A 769 -18.23 0.30 20.53
N LEU A 770 -17.97 0.03 19.25
CA LEU A 770 -16.87 -0.83 18.82
C LEU A 770 -15.53 -0.24 19.27
N LEU A 771 -15.29 1.05 19.04
CA LEU A 771 -14.05 1.70 19.44
C LEU A 771 -13.89 1.83 20.94
N GLU A 772 -14.96 2.16 21.66
CA GLU A 772 -14.96 2.15 23.12
C GLU A 772 -14.61 0.75 23.64
N ALA A 773 -15.15 -0.31 23.02
CA ALA A 773 -14.84 -1.69 23.39
C ALA A 773 -13.38 -2.06 23.10
N ARG A 774 -12.81 -1.62 21.96
CA ARG A 774 -11.39 -1.84 21.65
C ARG A 774 -10.47 -1.09 22.60
N GLN A 775 -10.78 0.15 22.94
CA GLN A 775 -9.99 0.94 23.90
C GLN A 775 -10.02 0.35 25.31
N GLU A 776 -11.18 -0.09 25.81
CA GLU A 776 -11.31 -0.75 27.12
C GLU A 776 -10.62 -2.12 27.16
N LEU A 777 -10.54 -2.83 26.03
CA LEU A 777 -9.84 -4.11 25.91
C LEU A 777 -8.32 -3.97 25.94
N ARG A 778 -7.80 -2.85 25.41
CA ARG A 778 -6.37 -2.64 25.17
C ARG A 778 -5.47 -2.89 26.39
N PRO A 779 -5.77 -2.41 27.61
CA PRO A 779 -4.90 -2.68 28.77
C PRO A 779 -4.73 -4.17 29.11
N LEU A 780 -5.71 -5.02 28.74
CA LEU A 780 -5.63 -6.47 28.92
C LEU A 780 -4.79 -7.13 27.82
N LEU A 781 -4.86 -6.64 26.57
CA LEU A 781 -4.03 -7.13 25.46
C LEU A 781 -2.53 -6.88 25.71
N LEU A 782 -2.19 -5.78 26.38
CA LEU A 782 -0.81 -5.37 26.63
C LEU A 782 -0.18 -6.08 27.85
N LYS A 783 -0.95 -6.86 28.61
CA LYS A 783 -0.50 -7.58 29.80
C LYS A 783 -0.53 -9.08 29.56
N SER A 784 0.33 -9.82 30.23
CA SER A 784 0.20 -11.27 30.29
C SER A 784 -1.16 -11.64 30.89
N HIS A 785 -1.92 -12.45 30.17
CA HIS A 785 -3.27 -12.86 30.54
C HIS A 785 -3.44 -14.34 30.20
N ASP A 786 -4.05 -15.13 31.09
CA ASP A 786 -4.25 -16.58 30.91
C ASP A 786 -5.10 -16.92 29.68
N ARG A 787 -6.08 -16.06 29.38
CA ARG A 787 -6.95 -16.11 28.20
C ARG A 787 -6.61 -15.06 27.13
N LEU A 788 -5.33 -14.73 26.94
CA LEU A 788 -4.90 -13.70 25.96
C LEU A 788 -5.41 -13.98 24.54
N LYS A 789 -5.35 -15.23 24.07
CA LYS A 789 -5.92 -15.66 22.77
C LYS A 789 -7.37 -15.19 22.58
N ASP A 790 -8.23 -15.35 23.58
CA ASP A 790 -9.63 -14.95 23.49
C ASP A 790 -9.79 -13.44 23.31
N LEU A 791 -8.97 -12.68 24.04
CA LEU A 791 -8.95 -11.22 23.95
C LEU A 791 -8.41 -10.76 22.58
N LEU A 792 -7.40 -11.44 22.03
CA LEU A 792 -6.86 -11.15 20.68
C LEU A 792 -7.90 -11.38 19.59
N PHE A 793 -8.62 -12.51 19.62
CA PHE A 793 -9.69 -12.76 18.65
C PHE A 793 -10.88 -11.82 18.83
N LEU A 794 -11.19 -11.38 20.05
CA LEU A 794 -12.16 -10.31 20.28
C LEU A 794 -11.72 -8.99 19.66
N ASP A 795 -10.46 -8.58 19.84
CA ASP A 795 -9.93 -7.37 19.20
C ASP A 795 -9.99 -7.45 17.67
N LEU A 796 -9.60 -8.59 17.08
CA LEU A 796 -9.68 -8.80 15.62
C LEU A 796 -11.13 -8.74 15.10
N ALA A 797 -12.08 -9.31 15.85
CA ALA A 797 -13.49 -9.28 15.49
C ALA A 797 -14.08 -7.87 15.58
N LEU A 798 -13.73 -7.11 16.62
CA LEU A 798 -14.13 -5.71 16.78
C LEU A 798 -13.54 -4.85 15.64
N ASP A 799 -12.26 -5.00 15.32
CA ASP A 799 -11.56 -4.30 14.23
C ASP A 799 -12.23 -4.56 12.86
N SER A 800 -12.49 -5.83 12.55
CA SER A 800 -13.19 -6.23 11.31
C SER A 800 -14.62 -5.65 11.24
N THR A 801 -15.32 -5.57 12.38
CA THR A 801 -16.67 -5.00 12.45
C THR A 801 -16.63 -3.48 12.23
N VAL A 802 -15.62 -2.76 12.71
CA VAL A 802 -15.48 -1.32 12.44
C VAL A 802 -15.36 -1.08 10.94
N ARG A 803 -14.50 -1.83 10.25
CA ARG A 803 -14.34 -1.72 8.78
C ARG A 803 -15.67 -1.91 8.06
N THR A 804 -16.36 -3.02 8.32
CA THR A 804 -17.64 -3.33 7.66
C THR A 804 -18.77 -2.36 8.04
N ALA A 805 -18.77 -1.80 9.25
CA ALA A 805 -19.71 -0.75 9.65
C ALA A 805 -19.47 0.56 8.89
N ILE A 806 -18.23 0.98 8.68
CA ILE A 806 -17.91 2.19 7.89
C ILE A 806 -18.34 2.04 6.43
N GLU A 807 -18.04 0.89 5.82
CA GLU A 807 -18.42 0.60 4.43
C GLU A 807 -19.95 0.70 4.23
N ARG A 808 -20.73 0.18 5.19
CA ARG A 808 -22.20 0.33 5.21
C ARG A 808 -22.64 1.77 5.47
N GLY A 809 -21.83 2.54 6.20
CA GLY A 809 -22.09 3.93 6.53
C GLY A 809 -21.91 4.92 5.36
N TYR A 810 -21.26 4.54 4.26
CA TYR A 810 -20.97 5.47 3.16
C TYR A 810 -22.22 6.15 2.58
N GLU A 811 -23.35 5.44 2.49
CA GLU A 811 -24.60 6.01 2.01
C GLU A 811 -25.08 7.20 2.88
N GLN A 812 -24.89 7.11 4.20
CA GLN A 812 -25.28 8.19 5.14
C GLN A 812 -24.35 9.38 5.10
N LEU A 813 -23.15 9.20 4.58
CA LEU A 813 -22.16 10.25 4.44
C LEU A 813 -22.32 11.01 3.11
N ASN A 814 -23.23 10.58 2.23
CA ASN A 814 -23.47 11.23 0.94
C ASN A 814 -23.90 12.68 1.05
N ASP A 815 -24.80 12.97 2.00
CA ASP A 815 -25.33 14.31 2.24
C ASP A 815 -24.83 14.91 3.57
N ALA A 816 -23.78 14.33 4.15
CA ALA A 816 -23.29 14.74 5.46
C ALA A 816 -22.47 16.05 5.39
N GLY A 817 -22.68 16.93 6.37
CA GLY A 817 -21.84 18.11 6.54
C GLY A 817 -20.40 17.75 6.96
N PRO A 818 -19.45 18.70 6.84
CA PRO A 818 -18.03 18.45 7.09
C PRO A 818 -17.77 17.95 8.52
N GLU A 819 -18.49 18.46 9.53
CA GLU A 819 -18.35 18.03 10.93
C GLU A 819 -18.54 16.51 11.08
N LYS A 820 -19.58 15.95 10.43
CA LYS A 820 -19.87 14.52 10.53
C LYS A 820 -18.82 13.67 9.82
N ILE A 821 -18.32 14.12 8.66
CA ILE A 821 -17.25 13.42 7.93
C ILE A 821 -15.95 13.45 8.75
N MET A 822 -15.59 14.61 9.34
CA MET A 822 -14.43 14.74 10.23
C MET A 822 -14.55 13.81 11.46
N TYR A 823 -15.75 13.68 12.02
CA TYR A 823 -15.99 12.77 13.14
C TYR A 823 -15.76 11.31 12.72
N PHE A 824 -16.32 10.87 11.60
CA PHE A 824 -16.09 9.52 11.07
C PHE A 824 -14.61 9.27 10.78
N ILE A 825 -13.90 10.24 10.20
CA ILE A 825 -12.45 10.16 10.00
C ILE A 825 -11.73 9.92 11.34
N SER A 826 -12.09 10.64 12.40
CA SER A 826 -11.48 10.44 13.72
C SER A 826 -11.72 9.03 14.26
N LEU A 827 -12.91 8.44 14.06
CA LEU A 827 -13.23 7.08 14.47
C LEU A 827 -12.40 6.04 13.69
N VAL A 828 -12.31 6.16 12.37
CA VAL A 828 -11.55 5.22 11.53
C VAL A 828 -10.04 5.33 11.80
N LEU A 829 -9.53 6.54 11.98
CA LEU A 829 -8.13 6.78 12.32
C LEU A 829 -7.77 6.21 13.69
N GLU A 830 -8.66 6.37 14.68
CA GLU A 830 -8.51 5.74 15.98
C GLU A 830 -8.45 4.21 15.85
N ASN A 831 -9.34 3.61 15.04
CA ASN A 831 -9.34 2.18 14.78
C ASN A 831 -7.99 1.71 14.20
N LEU A 832 -7.47 2.44 13.21
CA LEU A 832 -6.18 2.17 12.59
C LEU A 832 -5.02 2.31 13.58
N ALA A 833 -5.02 3.35 14.41
CA ALA A 833 -4.01 3.59 15.43
C ALA A 833 -3.99 2.51 16.52
N LEU A 834 -5.16 1.95 16.88
CA LEU A 834 -5.27 0.84 17.82
C LEU A 834 -4.69 -0.47 17.25
N SER A 835 -4.76 -0.63 15.94
CA SER A 835 -4.28 -1.81 15.20
C SER A 835 -2.80 -1.76 14.81
N SER A 836 -2.13 -0.61 14.98
CA SER A 836 -0.74 -0.36 14.59
C SER A 836 0.23 -0.49 15.77
N ASP A 837 1.44 -0.98 15.53
CA ASP A 837 2.51 -1.14 16.53
C ASP A 837 3.45 0.08 16.62
N ASP A 838 3.66 0.82 15.54
CA ASP A 838 4.10 2.23 15.60
C ASP A 838 2.94 3.14 15.16
N ASN A 839 2.42 3.91 16.11
CA ASN A 839 1.20 4.69 15.89
C ASN A 839 1.34 6.18 16.26
N GLU A 840 2.55 6.66 16.58
CA GLU A 840 2.72 8.04 17.06
C GLU A 840 2.11 9.07 16.12
N ASP A 841 2.46 9.01 14.83
CA ASP A 841 1.96 9.98 13.85
C ASP A 841 0.44 9.87 13.64
N LEU A 842 -0.11 8.64 13.69
CA LEU A 842 -1.56 8.41 13.63
C LEU A 842 -2.28 9.02 14.84
N ILE A 843 -1.67 8.92 16.04
CA ILE A 843 -2.22 9.53 17.25
C ILE A 843 -2.15 11.06 17.18
N TYR A 844 -1.08 11.65 16.64
CA TYR A 844 -1.02 13.10 16.42
C TYR A 844 -2.01 13.58 15.35
N CYS A 845 -2.25 12.79 14.29
CA CYS A 845 -3.35 13.04 13.36
C CYS A 845 -4.71 13.00 14.08
N LEU A 846 -4.93 12.03 14.97
CA LEU A 846 -6.18 11.91 15.73
C LEU A 846 -6.41 13.10 16.66
N LYS A 847 -5.37 13.52 17.40
CA LYS A 847 -5.41 14.75 18.20
C LYS A 847 -5.73 15.96 17.33
N GLY A 848 -5.12 16.05 16.14
CA GLY A 848 -5.40 17.09 15.15
C GLY A 848 -6.87 17.12 14.73
N TRP A 849 -7.47 15.97 14.45
CA TRP A 849 -8.89 15.88 14.07
C TRP A 849 -9.82 16.29 15.22
N GLN A 850 -9.52 15.90 16.46
CA GLN A 850 -10.27 16.35 17.63
C GLN A 850 -10.19 17.88 17.80
N PHE A 851 -8.99 18.45 17.67
CA PHE A 851 -8.81 19.90 17.74
C PHE A 851 -9.56 20.62 16.59
N ALA A 852 -9.51 20.08 15.37
CA ALA A 852 -10.25 20.62 14.22
C ALA A 852 -11.77 20.58 14.42
N LEU A 853 -12.30 19.47 14.98
CA LEU A 853 -13.71 19.34 15.35
C LEU A 853 -14.12 20.39 16.40
N ASP A 854 -13.29 20.61 17.42
CA ASP A 854 -13.55 21.63 18.45
C ASP A 854 -13.53 23.06 17.87
N MET A 855 -12.60 23.35 16.95
CA MET A 855 -12.57 24.62 16.22
C MET A 855 -13.84 24.83 15.37
N CYS A 856 -14.29 23.77 14.68
CA CYS A 856 -15.49 23.79 13.84
C CYS A 856 -16.75 24.04 14.68
N LYS A 857 -16.92 23.30 15.79
CA LYS A 857 -18.04 23.47 16.74
C LYS A 857 -18.06 24.86 17.37
N SER A 858 -16.88 25.40 17.68
CA SER A 858 -16.70 26.75 18.21
C SER A 858 -16.82 27.85 17.14
N LYS A 859 -17.04 27.49 15.87
CA LYS A 859 -17.15 28.40 14.72
C LYS A 859 -15.96 29.36 14.57
N LYS A 860 -14.73 28.88 14.83
CA LYS A 860 -13.52 29.69 14.61
C LYS A 860 -13.26 29.84 13.11
N ASP A 861 -13.07 31.06 12.60
CA ASP A 861 -12.97 31.35 11.16
C ASP A 861 -11.96 30.46 10.39
N HIS A 862 -10.83 30.13 11.00
CA HIS A 862 -9.76 29.35 10.36
C HIS A 862 -9.88 27.82 10.56
N TRP A 863 -11.01 27.30 11.04
CA TRP A 863 -11.19 25.87 11.32
C TRP A 863 -10.96 24.99 10.07
N ALA A 864 -11.45 25.42 8.90
CA ALA A 864 -11.34 24.66 7.67
C ALA A 864 -9.89 24.60 7.16
N LEU A 865 -9.15 25.70 7.34
CA LEU A 865 -7.74 25.77 6.98
C LEU A 865 -6.88 24.85 7.87
N TYR A 866 -7.17 24.80 9.17
CA TYR A 866 -6.51 23.86 10.08
C TYR A 866 -6.91 22.41 9.79
N ALA A 867 -8.22 22.13 9.59
CA ALA A 867 -8.69 20.80 9.21
C ALA A 867 -8.02 20.31 7.92
N LYS A 868 -7.74 21.21 6.97
CA LYS A 868 -7.00 20.87 5.75
C LYS A 868 -5.57 20.40 6.04
N SER A 869 -4.86 21.03 6.97
CA SER A 869 -3.50 20.59 7.31
C SER A 869 -3.49 19.24 8.01
N VAL A 870 -4.49 18.96 8.85
CA VAL A 870 -4.69 17.64 9.48
C VAL A 870 -5.05 16.58 8.43
N LEU A 871 -5.86 16.94 7.44
CA LEU A 871 -6.20 16.06 6.31
C LEU A 871 -4.95 15.70 5.51
N ASP A 872 -4.13 16.69 5.16
CA ASP A 872 -2.88 16.47 4.44
C ASP A 872 -1.91 15.59 5.23
N ARG A 873 -1.78 15.84 6.54
CA ARG A 873 -0.99 14.99 7.44
C ARG A 873 -1.52 13.55 7.51
N SER A 874 -2.84 13.38 7.58
CA SER A 874 -3.47 12.05 7.60
C SER A 874 -3.21 11.28 6.31
N ARG A 875 -3.18 11.97 5.15
CA ARG A 875 -2.83 11.37 3.85
C ARG A 875 -1.37 10.93 3.83
N LEU A 876 -0.45 11.74 4.37
CA LEU A 876 0.97 11.38 4.49
C LEU A 876 1.18 10.16 5.40
N ALA A 877 0.49 10.11 6.55
CA ALA A 877 0.56 8.97 7.46
C ALA A 877 0.06 7.67 6.80
N LEU A 878 -1.02 7.75 6.00
CA LEU A 878 -1.51 6.62 5.20
C LEU A 878 -0.52 6.18 4.12
N ALA A 879 0.09 7.12 3.40
CA ALA A 879 1.09 6.82 2.38
C ALA A 879 2.31 6.13 2.98
N SER A 880 2.86 6.67 4.07
CA SER A 880 4.00 6.07 4.79
C SER A 880 3.69 4.66 5.28
N LYS A 881 2.49 4.42 5.83
CA LYS A 881 2.08 3.08 6.26
C LYS A 881 1.96 2.11 5.09
N ALA A 882 1.43 2.56 3.95
CA ALA A 882 1.31 1.74 2.75
C ALA A 882 2.67 1.40 2.14
N GLU A 883 3.61 2.34 2.12
CA GLU A 883 4.99 2.13 1.69
C GLU A 883 5.69 1.11 2.59
N ARG A 884 5.55 1.23 3.92
CA ARG A 884 6.10 0.24 4.87
C ARG A 884 5.56 -1.17 4.63
N TYR A 885 4.26 -1.31 4.35
CA TYR A 885 3.68 -2.62 4.01
C TYR A 885 4.21 -3.16 2.69
N LEU A 886 4.38 -2.30 1.68
CA LEU A 886 4.95 -2.69 0.40
C LEU A 886 6.38 -3.22 0.58
N GLU A 887 7.21 -2.51 1.33
CA GLU A 887 8.60 -2.89 1.59
C GLU A 887 8.73 -4.21 2.34
N ILE A 888 7.86 -4.46 3.33
CA ILE A 888 7.94 -5.65 4.19
C ILE A 888 7.26 -6.88 3.57
N LEU A 889 6.10 -6.70 2.91
CA LEU A 889 5.24 -7.80 2.47
C LEU A 889 5.44 -8.19 1.00
N GLN A 890 5.55 -7.21 0.10
CA GLN A 890 5.54 -7.44 -1.34
C GLN A 890 6.70 -8.33 -1.82
N PRO A 891 7.97 -8.13 -1.38
CA PRO A 891 9.07 -8.99 -1.78
C PRO A 891 8.86 -10.46 -1.39
N SER A 892 8.27 -10.71 -0.21
CA SER A 892 7.95 -12.07 0.25
C SER A 892 6.81 -12.69 -0.56
N ALA A 893 5.80 -11.89 -0.95
CA ALA A 893 4.71 -12.33 -1.82
C ALA A 893 5.19 -12.71 -3.22
N GLU A 894 6.10 -11.93 -3.80
CA GLU A 894 6.69 -12.19 -5.11
C GLU A 894 7.57 -13.45 -5.12
N TYR A 895 8.48 -13.54 -4.15
CA TYR A 895 9.40 -14.67 -4.04
C TYR A 895 8.65 -15.97 -3.74
N LEU A 896 7.86 -16.00 -2.66
CA LEU A 896 7.12 -17.20 -2.27
C LEU A 896 6.04 -17.54 -3.29
N GLY A 897 5.36 -16.54 -3.87
CA GLY A 897 4.37 -16.75 -4.93
C GLY A 897 4.96 -17.43 -6.15
N SER A 898 6.18 -17.07 -6.57
CA SER A 898 6.91 -17.73 -7.65
C SER A 898 7.26 -19.18 -7.29
N CYS A 899 7.79 -19.43 -6.09
CA CYS A 899 8.13 -20.78 -5.63
C CYS A 899 6.91 -21.71 -5.54
N LEU A 900 5.74 -21.17 -5.16
CA LEU A 900 4.50 -21.94 -4.97
C LEU A 900 3.60 -22.00 -6.22
N GLY A 901 3.94 -21.29 -7.29
CA GLY A 901 3.12 -21.22 -8.51
C GLY A 901 1.79 -20.49 -8.32
N VAL A 902 1.75 -19.47 -7.44
CA VAL A 902 0.57 -18.61 -7.21
C VAL A 902 0.30 -17.77 -8.44
N ASP A 903 -0.98 -17.48 -8.73
CA ASP A 903 -1.35 -16.63 -9.85
C ASP A 903 -0.70 -15.24 -9.74
N GLN A 904 -0.11 -14.78 -10.85
CA GLN A 904 0.66 -13.54 -10.88
C GLN A 904 -0.21 -12.33 -10.54
N SER A 905 -1.51 -12.37 -10.87
CA SER A 905 -2.42 -11.27 -10.52
C SER A 905 -2.53 -11.13 -9.00
N ALA A 906 -2.75 -12.24 -8.27
CA ALA A 906 -2.82 -12.27 -6.82
C ALA A 906 -1.51 -11.86 -6.15
N VAL A 907 -0.36 -12.23 -6.72
CA VAL A 907 0.97 -11.80 -6.25
C VAL A 907 1.15 -10.29 -6.44
N SER A 908 0.82 -9.77 -7.63
CA SER A 908 1.07 -8.37 -7.99
C SER A 908 0.30 -7.35 -7.14
N ILE A 909 -0.87 -7.73 -6.63
CA ILE A 909 -1.72 -6.85 -5.80
C ILE A 909 -1.74 -7.24 -4.32
N PHE A 910 -0.86 -8.15 -3.88
CA PHE A 910 -0.91 -8.74 -2.53
C PHE A 910 -0.98 -7.67 -1.43
N THR A 911 -0.05 -6.73 -1.44
CA THR A 911 0.02 -5.66 -0.44
C THR A 911 -1.20 -4.74 -0.51
N GLU A 912 -1.66 -4.41 -1.72
CA GLU A 912 -2.85 -3.58 -1.94
C GLU A 912 -4.10 -4.22 -1.32
N GLU A 913 -4.26 -5.54 -1.48
CA GLU A 913 -5.36 -6.30 -0.88
C GLU A 913 -5.27 -6.38 0.65
N ILE A 914 -4.07 -6.42 1.22
CA ILE A 914 -3.88 -6.31 2.68
C ILE A 914 -4.34 -4.93 3.18
N ILE A 915 -3.97 -3.85 2.48
CA ILE A 915 -4.37 -2.48 2.83
C ILE A 915 -5.89 -2.29 2.71
N ARG A 916 -6.50 -2.80 1.63
CA ARG A 916 -7.95 -2.79 1.41
C ARG A 916 -8.72 -3.57 2.46
N ALA A 917 -8.15 -4.68 2.95
CA ALA A 917 -8.76 -5.49 4.00
C ALA A 917 -8.73 -4.81 5.38
N GLY A 918 -7.97 -3.70 5.55
CA GLY A 918 -7.87 -2.93 6.78
C GLY A 918 -8.66 -1.60 6.76
N SER A 919 -8.52 -0.82 7.83
CA SER A 919 -9.19 0.50 7.96
C SER A 919 -8.56 1.64 7.15
N ALA A 920 -7.37 1.42 6.59
CA ALA A 920 -6.64 2.44 5.83
C ALA A 920 -7.39 2.86 4.54
N ALA A 921 -7.99 1.90 3.82
CA ALA A 921 -8.78 2.19 2.63
C ALA A 921 -10.07 2.98 2.95
N ALA A 922 -10.71 2.66 4.08
CA ALA A 922 -11.87 3.40 4.56
C ALA A 922 -11.50 4.84 4.95
N LEU A 923 -10.37 5.03 5.63
CA LEU A 923 -9.86 6.35 5.98
C LEU A 923 -9.52 7.17 4.72
N SER A 924 -8.84 6.57 3.74
CA SER A 924 -8.53 7.23 2.46
C SER A 924 -9.79 7.71 1.75
N SER A 925 -10.82 6.86 1.67
CA SER A 925 -12.10 7.20 1.02
C SER A 925 -12.77 8.41 1.70
N LEU A 926 -12.78 8.46 3.03
CA LEU A 926 -13.33 9.58 3.79
C LEU A 926 -12.51 10.87 3.62
N VAL A 927 -11.18 10.76 3.60
CA VAL A 927 -10.27 11.89 3.36
C VAL A 927 -10.47 12.48 1.97
N ASN A 928 -10.55 11.63 0.94
CA ASN A 928 -10.79 12.08 -0.45
C ASN A 928 -12.17 12.75 -0.59
N ARG A 929 -13.17 12.26 0.14
CA ARG A 929 -14.50 12.90 0.19
C ARG A 929 -14.46 14.28 0.84
N LEU A 930 -13.66 14.46 1.89
CA LEU A 930 -13.60 15.70 2.66
C LEU A 930 -12.74 16.79 1.99
N ASP A 931 -11.71 16.43 1.23
CA ASP A 931 -10.74 17.38 0.66
C ASP A 931 -11.40 18.50 -0.18
N PRO A 932 -12.31 18.21 -1.15
CA PRO A 932 -12.98 19.25 -1.92
C PRO A 932 -13.85 20.18 -1.05
N VAL A 933 -14.47 19.64 0.00
CA VAL A 933 -15.30 20.40 0.94
C VAL A 933 -14.44 21.39 1.73
N LEU A 934 -13.29 20.95 2.25
CA LEU A 934 -12.38 21.82 2.98
C LEU A 934 -11.74 22.87 2.06
N ARG A 935 -11.35 22.51 0.84
CA ARG A 935 -10.81 23.46 -0.13
C ARG A 935 -11.79 24.56 -0.48
N LYS A 936 -13.06 24.20 -0.73
CA LYS A 936 -14.13 25.16 -0.99
C LYS A 936 -14.39 26.06 0.22
N THR A 937 -14.39 25.48 1.43
CA THR A 937 -14.66 26.23 2.67
C THR A 937 -13.50 27.17 3.04
N ALA A 938 -12.26 26.76 2.78
CA ALA A 938 -11.05 27.54 3.05
C ALA A 938 -10.58 28.39 1.86
N ASN A 939 -11.31 28.41 0.73
CA ASN A 939 -10.98 29.13 -0.50
C ASN A 939 -9.58 28.82 -1.07
N LEU A 940 -9.15 27.54 -1.06
CA LEU A 940 -7.79 27.12 -1.45
C LEU A 940 -7.60 26.83 -2.95
N GLY A 941 -8.67 26.84 -3.75
CA GLY A 941 -8.60 26.50 -5.18
C GLY A 941 -8.09 25.08 -5.49
N SER A 942 -7.92 24.81 -6.79
CA SER A 942 -7.38 23.54 -7.31
C SER A 942 -5.86 23.55 -7.46
N TRP A 943 -5.24 24.72 -7.41
CA TRP A 943 -3.82 24.91 -7.68
C TRP A 943 -3.10 25.62 -6.54
N GLN A 944 -1.81 25.35 -6.40
CA GLN A 944 -0.86 26.21 -5.72
C GLN A 944 0.21 26.61 -6.73
N VAL A 945 0.24 27.89 -7.10
CA VAL A 945 1.18 28.40 -8.09
C VAL A 945 2.47 28.82 -7.39
N ILE A 946 3.56 28.15 -7.73
CA ILE A 946 4.89 28.34 -7.15
C ILE A 946 5.68 29.33 -8.00
N SER A 947 5.67 29.14 -9.32
CA SER A 947 6.34 29.99 -10.30
C SER A 947 5.36 30.33 -11.43
N PRO A 948 4.78 31.55 -11.44
CA PRO A 948 3.72 31.96 -12.36
C PRO A 948 4.30 32.44 -13.71
N VAL A 949 4.85 31.53 -14.51
CA VAL A 949 5.38 31.86 -15.85
C VAL A 949 4.46 31.33 -16.95
N GLU A 950 4.04 32.19 -17.87
CA GLU A 950 3.28 31.77 -19.06
C GLU A 950 4.21 31.05 -20.04
N VAL A 951 3.80 29.85 -20.48
CA VAL A 951 4.64 28.99 -21.32
C VAL A 951 3.80 28.18 -22.31
N VAL A 952 4.45 27.73 -23.38
CA VAL A 952 3.91 26.77 -24.34
C VAL A 952 4.90 25.61 -24.48
N GLY A 953 4.44 24.36 -24.39
CA GLY A 953 5.31 23.20 -24.49
C GLY A 953 4.60 21.86 -24.64
N TYR A 954 5.36 20.84 -25.04
CA TYR A 954 4.85 19.48 -25.19
C TYR A 954 4.80 18.77 -23.84
N VAL A 955 3.66 18.15 -23.52
CA VAL A 955 3.47 17.41 -22.28
C VAL A 955 4.26 16.10 -22.32
N ILE A 956 4.97 15.82 -21.23
CA ILE A 956 5.55 14.51 -20.93
C ILE A 956 5.16 14.13 -19.51
N VAL A 957 4.62 12.93 -19.35
CA VAL A 957 4.31 12.36 -18.02
C VAL A 957 5.48 11.54 -17.51
N VAL A 958 5.91 11.82 -16.28
CA VAL A 958 6.99 11.08 -15.59
C VAL A 958 6.53 10.68 -14.20
N ASP A 959 7.12 9.62 -13.65
CA ASP A 959 6.81 9.19 -12.29
C ASP A 959 7.46 10.12 -11.26
N GLU A 960 8.79 10.22 -11.26
CA GLU A 960 9.51 11.20 -10.44
C GLU A 960 10.31 12.17 -11.31
N LEU A 961 10.32 13.47 -10.94
CA LEU A 961 11.13 14.49 -11.62
C LEU A 961 12.63 14.13 -11.58
N LEU A 962 13.08 13.49 -10.50
CA LEU A 962 14.46 13.01 -10.31
C LEU A 962 14.92 12.08 -11.46
N THR A 963 14.01 11.30 -12.06
CA THR A 963 14.34 10.35 -13.14
C THR A 963 14.72 11.02 -14.47
N VAL A 964 14.41 12.31 -14.61
CA VAL A 964 14.67 13.08 -15.82
C VAL A 964 15.61 14.26 -15.62
N GLN A 965 16.14 14.48 -14.41
CA GLN A 965 17.02 15.63 -14.10
C GLN A 965 18.26 15.74 -15.02
N ASN A 966 18.72 14.61 -15.56
CA ASN A 966 19.90 14.53 -16.44
C ASN A 966 19.55 14.60 -17.93
N LYS A 967 18.27 14.76 -18.30
CA LYS A 967 17.82 14.89 -19.68
C LYS A 967 17.92 16.34 -20.16
N THR A 968 18.14 16.48 -21.45
CA THR A 968 17.99 17.74 -22.18
C THR A 968 16.92 17.52 -23.24
N TYR A 969 15.87 18.32 -23.20
CA TYR A 969 14.80 18.32 -24.19
C TYR A 969 15.13 19.31 -25.30
N ASP A 970 15.01 18.86 -26.55
CA ASP A 970 15.27 19.64 -27.77
C ASP A 970 14.14 20.60 -28.14
N ARG A 971 12.99 20.46 -27.47
CA ARG A 971 11.78 21.28 -27.64
C ARG A 971 11.21 21.70 -26.29
N PRO A 972 10.48 22.83 -26.21
CA PRO A 972 9.82 23.26 -24.99
C PRO A 972 8.94 22.14 -24.42
N THR A 973 9.21 21.72 -23.18
CA THR A 973 8.58 20.54 -22.58
C THR A 973 7.87 20.90 -21.26
N ILE A 974 6.61 20.49 -21.13
CA ILE A 974 5.82 20.57 -19.89
C ILE A 974 5.92 19.20 -19.22
N ILE A 975 6.49 19.13 -18.04
CA ILE A 975 6.64 17.89 -17.28
C ILE A 975 5.47 17.77 -16.31
N VAL A 976 4.68 16.69 -16.43
CA VAL A 976 3.71 16.30 -15.42
C VAL A 976 4.34 15.18 -14.59
N ALA A 977 4.85 15.51 -13.41
CA ALA A 977 5.55 14.58 -12.54
C ALA A 977 4.67 14.15 -11.36
N ASN A 978 4.51 12.85 -11.14
CA ASN A 978 3.76 12.36 -9.97
C ASN A 978 4.47 12.68 -8.66
N ARG A 979 5.81 12.71 -8.68
CA ARG A 979 6.66 12.96 -7.52
C ARG A 979 7.70 14.05 -7.75
N VAL A 980 7.88 14.89 -6.74
CA VAL A 980 8.93 15.92 -6.65
C VAL A 980 9.55 15.84 -5.26
N ARG A 981 10.85 15.53 -5.17
CA ARG A 981 11.56 15.40 -3.88
C ARG A 981 12.22 16.71 -3.45
N GLY A 982 12.31 17.69 -4.35
CA GLY A 982 12.90 19.00 -4.10
C GLY A 982 14.42 19.08 -4.19
N GLU A 983 15.11 17.95 -4.27
CA GLU A 983 16.57 17.85 -4.40
C GLU A 983 17.05 17.82 -5.85
N GLU A 984 16.16 17.53 -6.79
CA GLU A 984 16.46 17.38 -8.21
C GLU A 984 16.63 18.72 -8.95
N GLU A 985 17.48 18.72 -9.97
CA GLU A 985 17.58 19.82 -10.92
C GLU A 985 16.49 19.68 -12.01
N ILE A 986 15.91 20.81 -12.43
CA ILE A 986 14.89 20.79 -13.48
C ILE A 986 15.60 20.66 -14.84
N PRO A 987 15.29 19.61 -15.62
CA PRO A 987 16.02 19.31 -16.85
C PRO A 987 16.03 20.46 -17.84
N ASP A 988 17.07 20.49 -18.67
CA ASP A 988 17.19 21.53 -19.69
C ASP A 988 16.12 21.35 -20.79
N GLY A 989 15.59 22.45 -21.31
CA GLY A 989 14.44 22.46 -22.24
C GLY A 989 13.05 22.27 -21.60
N ALA A 990 12.96 21.96 -20.30
CA ALA A 990 11.69 21.99 -19.58
C ALA A 990 11.24 23.44 -19.32
N VAL A 991 9.99 23.73 -19.67
CA VAL A 991 9.37 25.05 -19.50
C VAL A 991 8.28 25.05 -18.42
N ALA A 992 7.77 23.87 -18.04
CA ALA A 992 6.89 23.74 -16.89
C ALA A 992 7.10 22.44 -16.12
N VAL A 993 6.80 22.47 -14.83
CA VAL A 993 6.63 21.29 -13.97
C VAL A 993 5.25 21.39 -13.30
N LEU A 994 4.41 20.38 -13.47
CA LEU A 994 3.11 20.26 -12.83
C LEU A 994 3.10 18.96 -12.02
N THR A 995 2.67 19.01 -10.76
CA THR A 995 2.76 17.85 -9.86
C THR A 995 1.59 17.81 -8.85
N PRO A 996 1.15 16.65 -8.36
CA PRO A 996 0.27 16.57 -7.19
C PRO A 996 1.00 16.71 -5.85
N ASP A 997 2.33 16.55 -5.83
CA ASP A 997 3.12 16.72 -4.61
C ASP A 997 3.10 18.20 -4.17
N MET A 998 3.32 18.43 -2.87
CA MET A 998 3.20 19.74 -2.21
C MET A 998 4.56 20.32 -1.81
N PRO A 999 5.50 20.60 -2.74
CA PRO A 999 6.72 21.30 -2.38
C PRO A 999 6.38 22.69 -1.84
N ASP A 1000 7.10 23.12 -0.81
CA ASP A 1000 6.92 24.45 -0.26
C ASP A 1000 7.30 25.52 -1.30
N VAL A 1001 6.64 26.69 -1.21
CA VAL A 1001 6.82 27.78 -2.17
C VAL A 1001 8.26 28.31 -2.11
N LEU A 1002 8.93 28.21 -0.96
CA LEU A 1002 10.29 28.65 -0.75
C LEU A 1002 11.32 27.50 -0.67
N SER A 1003 10.96 26.29 -1.11
CA SER A 1003 11.91 25.16 -1.22
C SER A 1003 12.96 25.37 -2.32
N HIS A 1004 14.04 24.57 -2.30
CA HIS A 1004 15.13 24.71 -3.28
C HIS A 1004 14.67 24.53 -4.74
N VAL A 1005 13.87 23.51 -5.03
CA VAL A 1005 13.31 23.28 -6.38
C VAL A 1005 12.42 24.45 -6.83
N SER A 1006 11.67 25.06 -5.91
CA SER A 1006 10.82 26.21 -6.19
C SER A 1006 11.63 27.45 -6.58
N VAL A 1007 12.75 27.70 -5.88
CA VAL A 1007 13.69 28.77 -6.23
C VAL A 1007 14.34 28.49 -7.59
N ARG A 1008 14.79 27.25 -7.85
CA ARG A 1008 15.36 26.86 -9.16
C ARG A 1008 14.38 27.05 -10.31
N ALA A 1009 13.10 26.73 -10.12
CA ALA A 1009 12.07 26.95 -11.13
C ALA A 1009 11.92 28.45 -11.49
N ARG A 1010 11.91 29.33 -10.49
CA ARG A 1010 11.83 30.79 -10.72
C ARG A 1010 13.06 31.32 -11.44
N ASN A 1011 14.26 30.91 -11.00
CA ASN A 1011 15.51 31.29 -11.65
C ASN A 1011 15.56 30.87 -13.12
N GLY A 1012 15.04 29.68 -13.42
CA GLY A 1012 14.94 29.17 -14.78
C GLY A 1012 13.80 29.77 -15.61
N LYS A 1013 12.97 30.68 -15.05
CA LYS A 1013 11.69 31.12 -15.64
C LYS A 1013 10.81 29.94 -16.07
N ILE A 1014 10.75 28.91 -15.24
CA ILE A 1014 9.98 27.68 -15.48
C ILE A 1014 8.65 27.81 -14.73
N CYS A 1015 7.54 27.54 -15.40
CA CYS A 1015 6.24 27.46 -14.77
C CYS A 1015 6.22 26.30 -13.77
N PHE A 1016 5.84 26.54 -12.52
CA PHE A 1016 5.78 25.47 -11.52
C PHE A 1016 4.53 25.62 -10.68
N ALA A 1017 3.70 24.58 -10.67
CA ALA A 1017 2.47 24.56 -9.89
C ALA A 1017 2.11 23.17 -9.38
N THR A 1018 1.51 23.13 -8.20
CA THR A 1018 0.90 21.92 -7.65
C THR A 1018 -0.58 21.86 -8.02
N CYS A 1019 -1.03 20.74 -8.60
CA CYS A 1019 -2.43 20.45 -8.91
C CYS A 1019 -3.01 19.50 -7.86
N PHE A 1020 -4.06 19.92 -7.18
CA PHE A 1020 -4.73 19.10 -6.16
C PHE A 1020 -6.00 18.42 -6.63
N ASP A 1021 -6.50 18.84 -7.80
CA ASP A 1021 -7.69 18.25 -8.40
C ASP A 1021 -7.26 17.04 -9.24
N SER A 1022 -7.68 15.85 -8.81
CA SER A 1022 -7.34 14.60 -9.50
C SER A 1022 -7.91 14.53 -10.91
N GLY A 1023 -9.04 15.18 -11.18
CA GLY A 1023 -9.65 15.24 -12.50
C GLY A 1023 -8.81 16.09 -13.46
N ILE A 1024 -8.39 17.28 -13.01
CA ILE A 1024 -7.47 18.15 -13.77
C ILE A 1024 -6.14 17.44 -14.01
N LEU A 1025 -5.57 16.80 -12.99
CA LEU A 1025 -4.32 16.06 -13.12
C LEU A 1025 -4.44 14.90 -14.13
N SER A 1026 -5.52 14.12 -14.06
CA SER A 1026 -5.75 13.02 -14.99
C SER A 1026 -5.92 13.51 -16.42
N ASP A 1027 -6.59 14.66 -16.61
CA ASP A 1027 -6.73 15.30 -17.91
C ASP A 1027 -5.38 15.80 -18.48
N LEU A 1028 -4.51 16.36 -17.64
CA LEU A 1028 -3.14 16.74 -18.02
C LEU A 1028 -2.29 15.52 -18.38
N GLN A 1029 -2.37 14.45 -17.60
CA GLN A 1029 -1.68 13.19 -17.89
C GLN A 1029 -2.18 12.53 -19.18
N GLY A 1030 -3.48 12.61 -19.45
CA GLY A 1030 -4.10 12.12 -20.69
C GLY A 1030 -3.66 12.90 -21.95
N LYS A 1031 -3.04 14.07 -21.78
CA LYS A 1031 -2.47 14.89 -22.85
C LYS A 1031 -0.98 14.63 -23.10
N ASP A 1032 -0.44 13.50 -22.65
CA ASP A 1032 0.94 13.10 -22.95
C ASP A 1032 1.26 13.19 -24.46
N GLY A 1033 2.36 13.85 -24.80
CA GLY A 1033 2.79 14.14 -26.17
C GLY A 1033 2.07 15.30 -26.86
N LYS A 1034 1.07 15.93 -26.25
CA LYS A 1034 0.33 17.08 -26.82
C LYS A 1034 0.99 18.41 -26.50
N LEU A 1035 0.75 19.42 -27.34
CA LEU A 1035 1.23 20.78 -27.15
C LEU A 1035 0.19 21.59 -26.35
N LEU A 1036 0.59 22.12 -25.20
CA LEU A 1036 -0.26 22.93 -24.33
C LEU A 1036 0.31 24.34 -24.14
N SER A 1037 -0.59 25.32 -24.06
CA SER A 1037 -0.31 26.65 -23.53
C SER A 1037 -0.79 26.71 -22.08
N LEU A 1038 0.08 27.11 -21.16
CA LEU A 1038 -0.21 27.30 -19.74
C LEU A 1038 -0.19 28.80 -19.41
N GLN A 1039 -1.27 29.29 -18.83
CA GLN A 1039 -1.45 30.66 -18.37
C GLN A 1039 -1.71 30.66 -16.87
N PRO A 1040 -0.64 30.68 -16.04
CA PRO A 1040 -0.79 30.75 -14.60
C PRO A 1040 -1.22 32.16 -14.16
N THR A 1041 -2.07 32.19 -13.14
CA THR A 1041 -2.38 33.37 -12.31
C THR A 1041 -1.76 33.17 -10.92
N SER A 1042 -2.01 34.07 -9.97
CA SER A 1042 -1.52 33.89 -8.59
C SER A 1042 -2.18 32.71 -7.85
N ALA A 1043 -3.29 32.15 -8.36
CA ALA A 1043 -4.07 31.12 -7.66
C ALA A 1043 -4.54 29.95 -8.55
N ASP A 1044 -4.39 30.03 -9.87
CA ASP A 1044 -4.94 29.07 -10.83
C ASP A 1044 -4.04 28.93 -12.05
N VAL A 1045 -4.12 27.80 -12.76
CA VAL A 1045 -3.41 27.55 -14.01
C VAL A 1045 -4.42 27.21 -15.10
N VAL A 1046 -4.64 28.14 -16.02
CA VAL A 1046 -5.49 27.91 -17.20
C VAL A 1046 -4.64 27.26 -18.29
N TYR A 1047 -5.13 26.18 -18.90
CA TYR A 1047 -4.41 25.51 -19.97
C TYR A 1047 -5.31 25.16 -21.16
N LYS A 1048 -4.72 25.21 -22.37
CA LYS A 1048 -5.41 24.92 -23.63
C LYS A 1048 -4.49 24.14 -24.59
N GLU A 1049 -5.04 23.17 -25.33
CA GLU A 1049 -4.33 22.50 -26.41
C GLU A 1049 -4.16 23.47 -27.58
N VAL A 1050 -2.94 23.57 -28.10
CA VAL A 1050 -2.58 24.49 -29.19
C VAL A 1050 -1.91 23.70 -30.32
N ASN A 1051 -1.99 24.21 -31.54
CA ASN A 1051 -1.36 23.58 -32.70
C ASN A 1051 0.11 24.00 -32.82
N ASP A 1052 0.94 23.19 -33.50
CA ASP A 1052 2.37 23.46 -33.70
C ASP A 1052 2.67 24.84 -34.32
N SER A 1053 1.73 25.43 -35.04
CA SER A 1053 1.83 26.78 -35.58
C SER A 1053 1.96 27.88 -34.50
N GLU A 1054 1.49 27.67 -33.26
CA GLU A 1054 1.64 28.66 -32.18
C GLU A 1054 3.04 28.67 -31.53
N LEU A 1055 3.85 27.61 -31.73
CA LEU A 1055 5.28 27.65 -31.36
C LEU A 1055 6.05 28.72 -32.14
N SER A 1056 5.53 29.12 -33.31
CA SER A 1056 6.19 30.06 -34.23
C SER A 1056 5.96 31.55 -33.92
N SER A 1057 5.48 31.89 -32.71
CA SER A 1057 5.37 33.27 -32.29
C SER A 1057 5.59 33.50 -30.78
N PRO A 1058 6.84 33.49 -30.29
CA PRO A 1058 7.39 34.66 -29.64
C PRO A 1058 7.97 35.55 -30.74
N SER A 1059 7.50 36.79 -30.81
CA SER A 1059 8.06 37.84 -31.66
C SER A 1059 9.60 37.73 -31.74
N SER A 1060 10.13 37.52 -32.94
CA SER A 1060 11.55 37.66 -33.26
C SER A 1060 12.12 39.05 -32.91
N ASP A 1061 11.27 40.00 -32.53
CA ASP A 1061 11.66 41.34 -32.09
C ASP A 1061 11.93 41.46 -30.57
N ASN A 1062 11.69 40.40 -29.78
CA ASN A 1062 12.13 40.34 -28.38
C ASN A 1062 13.11 39.18 -28.18
N LEU A 1063 14.19 39.15 -28.96
CA LEU A 1063 15.48 38.75 -28.41
C LEU A 1063 15.84 39.81 -27.34
N GLU A 1064 15.12 39.79 -26.21
CA GLU A 1064 15.66 40.35 -24.97
C GLU A 1064 17.04 39.76 -24.84
N ASP A 1065 18.03 40.64 -24.65
CA ASP A 1065 19.45 40.33 -24.57
C ASP A 1065 19.65 38.94 -23.98
N ALA A 1066 20.35 38.05 -24.72
CA ALA A 1066 20.79 36.79 -24.16
C ALA A 1066 21.31 37.09 -22.74
N PRO A 1067 20.76 36.45 -21.69
CA PRO A 1067 21.07 36.83 -20.32
C PRO A 1067 22.59 36.93 -20.20
N PRO A 1068 23.12 37.99 -19.56
CA PRO A 1068 24.54 38.28 -19.57
C PRO A 1068 25.31 37.01 -19.27
N SER A 1069 26.28 36.68 -20.13
CA SER A 1069 27.03 35.44 -20.01
C SER A 1069 27.67 35.37 -18.63
N ILE A 1070 27.10 34.55 -17.76
CA ILE A 1070 27.57 34.37 -16.40
C ILE A 1070 28.93 33.66 -16.52
N SER A 1071 29.97 34.26 -15.95
CA SER A 1071 31.32 33.70 -15.99
C SER A 1071 31.90 33.68 -14.59
N LEU A 1072 32.67 32.64 -14.29
CA LEU A 1072 33.37 32.49 -13.03
C LEU A 1072 34.80 32.99 -13.18
N VAL A 1073 35.27 33.75 -12.18
CA VAL A 1073 36.68 34.08 -12.04
C VAL A 1073 37.31 33.05 -11.12
N LYS A 1074 38.30 32.31 -11.64
CA LYS A 1074 39.06 31.35 -10.84
C LYS A 1074 39.79 32.08 -9.71
N LYS A 1075 39.55 31.63 -8.49
CA LYS A 1075 40.16 32.19 -7.28
C LYS A 1075 41.44 31.42 -6.96
N GLN A 1076 42.41 32.11 -6.36
CA GLN A 1076 43.69 31.52 -5.95
C GLN A 1076 43.79 31.50 -4.43
N PHE A 1077 44.58 30.58 -3.89
CA PHE A 1077 44.87 30.52 -2.47
C PHE A 1077 45.59 31.80 -2.02
N ALA A 1078 44.96 32.56 -1.12
CA ALA A 1078 45.48 33.85 -0.65
C ALA A 1078 46.60 33.74 0.41
N GLY A 1079 47.09 32.53 0.70
CA GLY A 1079 48.14 32.29 1.70
C GLY A 1079 47.64 32.07 3.13
N ARG A 1080 46.33 31.98 3.34
CA ARG A 1080 45.69 31.76 4.65
C ARG A 1080 44.62 30.68 4.57
N TYR A 1081 44.56 29.81 5.57
CA TYR A 1081 43.61 28.70 5.66
C TYR A 1081 42.30 29.06 6.34
N ALA A 1082 42.29 30.08 7.20
CA ALA A 1082 41.09 30.53 7.91
C ALA A 1082 41.08 32.05 8.13
N ILE A 1083 39.89 32.64 8.03
CA ILE A 1083 39.67 34.09 8.21
C ILE A 1083 38.42 34.37 9.05
N SER A 1084 38.42 35.52 9.72
CA SER A 1084 37.31 36.00 10.55
C SER A 1084 36.25 36.74 9.71
N SER A 1085 35.06 36.94 10.29
CA SER A 1085 33.94 37.62 9.61
C SER A 1085 34.24 39.05 9.14
N GLU A 1086 35.15 39.72 9.84
CA GLU A 1086 35.63 41.08 9.59
C GLU A 1086 36.46 41.18 8.31
N GLU A 1087 36.99 40.05 7.85
CA GLU A 1087 37.89 39.93 6.69
C GLU A 1087 37.16 39.42 5.44
N PHE A 1088 35.84 39.21 5.51
CA PHE A 1088 35.05 38.70 4.40
C PHE A 1088 34.98 39.71 3.24
N THR A 1089 35.57 39.32 2.11
CA THR A 1089 35.58 40.10 0.86
C THR A 1089 35.24 39.20 -0.33
N SER A 1090 34.86 39.79 -1.47
CA SER A 1090 34.52 39.05 -2.70
C SER A 1090 35.69 38.28 -3.32
N ASP A 1091 36.92 38.54 -2.87
CA ASP A 1091 38.10 37.81 -3.32
C ASP A 1091 38.42 36.60 -2.46
N LEU A 1092 37.92 36.55 -1.23
CA LEU A 1092 38.24 35.51 -0.26
C LEU A 1092 37.09 34.52 -0.04
N VAL A 1093 35.84 34.97 -0.09
CA VAL A 1093 34.66 34.17 0.27
C VAL A 1093 33.47 34.45 -0.64
N GLY A 1094 32.48 33.56 -0.61
CA GLY A 1094 31.27 33.64 -1.41
C GLY A 1094 30.24 34.64 -0.86
N ALA A 1095 29.05 34.64 -1.46
CA ALA A 1095 28.00 35.59 -1.12
C ALA A 1095 27.42 35.36 0.28
N LYS A 1096 27.30 34.12 0.76
CA LYS A 1096 26.69 33.83 2.07
C LYS A 1096 27.52 34.44 3.20
N SER A 1097 28.83 34.22 3.17
CA SER A 1097 29.74 34.81 4.16
C SER A 1097 29.68 36.34 4.11
N ARG A 1098 29.78 36.93 2.91
CA ARG A 1098 29.74 38.41 2.75
C ARG A 1098 28.43 39.01 3.24
N ASN A 1099 27.30 38.38 2.94
CA ASN A 1099 26.00 38.88 3.33
C ASN A 1099 25.82 38.83 4.85
N ILE A 1100 26.19 37.72 5.49
CA ILE A 1100 26.16 37.61 6.95
C ILE A 1100 27.16 38.59 7.61
N GLY A 1101 28.36 38.74 7.05
CA GLY A 1101 29.34 39.72 7.51
C GLY A 1101 28.81 41.16 7.42
N TYR A 1102 28.08 41.50 6.34
CA TYR A 1102 27.48 42.82 6.15
C TYR A 1102 26.38 43.14 7.16
N LEU A 1103 25.57 42.15 7.54
CA LEU A 1103 24.48 42.32 8.52
C LEU A 1103 24.98 42.58 9.94
N LYS A 1104 26.21 42.14 10.27
CA LYS A 1104 26.79 42.27 11.61
C LYS A 1104 26.82 43.73 12.05
N GLY A 1105 26.11 44.04 13.14
CA GLY A 1105 26.01 45.40 13.70
C GLY A 1105 25.07 46.36 12.95
N LYS A 1106 24.38 45.91 11.89
CA LYS A 1106 23.43 46.74 11.12
C LYS A 1106 21.97 46.36 11.32
N VAL A 1107 21.69 45.07 11.60
CA VAL A 1107 20.33 44.61 11.92
C VAL A 1107 19.88 45.14 13.29
N PRO A 1108 18.55 45.23 13.54
CA PRO A 1108 18.04 45.59 14.86
C PRO A 1108 18.61 44.71 15.98
N SER A 1109 18.80 45.27 17.17
CA SER A 1109 19.49 44.58 18.30
C SER A 1109 18.82 43.29 18.79
N TRP A 1110 17.54 43.10 18.46
CA TRP A 1110 16.78 41.88 18.81
C TRP A 1110 16.94 40.76 17.76
N VAL A 1111 17.53 41.07 16.60
CA VAL A 1111 17.88 40.10 15.54
C VAL A 1111 19.33 39.67 15.76
N GLY A 1112 19.53 38.39 16.08
CA GLY A 1112 20.85 37.79 16.21
C GLY A 1112 21.47 37.42 14.87
N ILE A 1113 22.79 37.43 14.81
CA ILE A 1113 23.58 36.88 13.71
C ILE A 1113 24.54 35.84 14.31
N PRO A 1114 24.55 34.58 13.84
CA PRO A 1114 25.44 33.56 14.37
C PRO A 1114 26.92 33.90 14.14
N THR A 1115 27.76 33.56 15.12
CA THR A 1115 29.22 33.67 15.00
C THR A 1115 29.69 32.85 13.80
N SER A 1116 30.58 33.44 13.00
CA SER A 1116 30.98 32.90 11.69
C SER A 1116 32.48 33.10 11.45
N VAL A 1117 33.15 32.06 10.94
CA VAL A 1117 34.50 32.12 10.35
C VAL A 1117 34.48 31.41 9.00
N ALA A 1118 35.52 31.52 8.17
CA ALA A 1118 35.52 30.82 6.88
C ALA A 1118 36.89 30.24 6.52
N LEU A 1119 36.86 29.13 5.78
CA LEU A 1119 37.98 28.68 4.97
C LEU A 1119 37.84 29.33 3.59
N PRO A 1120 38.73 30.25 3.20
CA PRO A 1120 38.57 31.04 1.98
C PRO A 1120 38.76 30.21 0.69
N PHE A 1121 38.48 30.84 -0.45
CA PHE A 1121 38.75 30.26 -1.76
C PHE A 1121 40.21 29.82 -1.94
N GLY A 1122 40.41 28.76 -2.72
CA GLY A 1122 41.74 28.21 -2.99
C GLY A 1122 42.28 27.29 -1.90
N VAL A 1123 41.66 27.25 -0.70
CA VAL A 1123 42.08 26.32 0.37
C VAL A 1123 41.92 24.88 -0.06
N PHE A 1124 40.78 24.51 -0.67
CA PHE A 1124 40.57 23.15 -1.19
C PHE A 1124 41.64 22.77 -2.21
N GLU A 1125 41.90 23.65 -3.19
CA GLU A 1125 42.91 23.45 -4.23
C GLU A 1125 44.33 23.35 -3.64
N LYS A 1126 44.63 24.10 -2.56
CA LYS A 1126 45.87 23.99 -1.82
C LYS A 1126 45.98 22.65 -1.09
N VAL A 1127 44.96 22.24 -0.35
CA VAL A 1127 44.92 20.99 0.41
C VAL A 1127 45.10 19.77 -0.50
N ILE A 1128 44.41 19.73 -1.65
CA ILE A 1128 44.52 18.59 -2.57
C ILE A 1128 45.90 18.52 -3.25
N SER A 1129 46.59 19.66 -3.39
CA SER A 1129 47.95 19.71 -3.95
C SER A 1129 49.06 19.28 -2.97
N GLU A 1130 48.73 19.11 -1.68
CA GLU A 1130 49.70 18.69 -0.68
C GLU A 1130 50.17 17.25 -0.89
N LYS A 1131 51.44 16.99 -0.56
CA LYS A 1131 52.06 15.67 -0.73
C LYS A 1131 51.29 14.54 -0.04
N ALA A 1132 50.67 14.83 1.10
CA ALA A 1132 49.84 13.86 1.85
C ALA A 1132 48.59 13.42 1.07
N ASN A 1133 48.09 14.26 0.15
CA ASN A 1133 46.86 14.03 -0.61
C ASN A 1133 47.12 13.64 -2.08
N GLN A 1134 48.38 13.39 -2.47
CA GLN A 1134 48.76 13.07 -3.86
C GLN A 1134 47.94 11.91 -4.45
N ALA A 1135 47.74 10.82 -3.70
CA ALA A 1135 46.99 9.67 -4.18
C ALA A 1135 45.50 9.99 -4.44
N VAL A 1136 44.90 10.85 -3.59
CA VAL A 1136 43.52 11.34 -3.77
C VAL A 1136 43.45 12.23 -5.01
N ASN A 1137 44.42 13.11 -5.20
CA ASN A 1137 44.50 14.00 -6.35
C ASN A 1137 44.67 13.23 -7.68
N ASP A 1138 45.58 12.26 -7.73
CA ASP A 1138 45.81 11.43 -8.92
C ASP A 1138 44.53 10.69 -9.33
N LYS A 1139 43.82 10.11 -8.35
CA LYS A 1139 42.53 9.44 -8.58
C LYS A 1139 41.46 10.42 -9.03
N LEU A 1140 41.39 11.61 -8.44
CA LEU A 1140 40.45 12.66 -8.84
C LEU A 1140 40.65 13.07 -10.30
N LEU A 1141 41.90 13.26 -10.75
CA LEU A 1141 42.20 13.64 -12.13
C LEU A 1141 41.75 12.57 -13.15
N VAL A 1142 41.91 11.28 -12.81
CA VAL A 1142 41.40 10.18 -13.63
C VAL A 1142 39.88 10.22 -13.71
N LEU A 1143 39.20 10.35 -12.57
CA LEU A 1143 37.73 10.38 -12.52
C LEU A 1143 37.14 11.60 -13.22
N LYS A 1144 37.78 12.77 -13.12
CA LYS A 1144 37.39 13.97 -13.89
C LYS A 1144 37.44 13.71 -15.39
N LYS A 1145 38.52 13.08 -15.87
CA LYS A 1145 38.63 12.72 -17.29
C LYS A 1145 37.52 11.75 -17.72
N THR A 1146 37.20 10.75 -16.90
CA THR A 1146 36.08 9.83 -17.14
C THR A 1146 34.73 10.55 -17.17
N LEU A 1147 34.55 11.55 -16.30
CA LEU A 1147 33.36 12.42 -16.31
C LEU A 1147 33.28 13.28 -17.58
N ASP A 1148 34.41 13.82 -18.06
CA ASP A 1148 34.50 14.57 -19.33
C ASP A 1148 34.20 13.68 -20.55
N GLU A 1149 34.52 12.38 -20.46
CA GLU A 1149 34.17 11.34 -21.44
C GLU A 1149 32.67 10.96 -21.41
N GLY A 1150 31.89 11.47 -20.45
CA GLY A 1150 30.44 11.35 -20.38
C GLY A 1150 29.89 10.37 -19.35
N ASP A 1151 30.75 9.73 -18.54
CA ASP A 1151 30.32 8.80 -17.51
C ASP A 1151 29.88 9.54 -16.22
N GLN A 1152 28.57 9.56 -15.97
CA GLN A 1152 27.98 10.21 -14.80
C GLN A 1152 28.23 9.42 -13.50
N GLY A 1153 28.53 8.12 -13.57
CA GLY A 1153 28.89 7.30 -12.40
C GLY A 1153 30.12 7.83 -11.68
N ALA A 1154 31.03 8.49 -12.42
CA ALA A 1154 32.20 9.14 -11.88
C ALA A 1154 31.89 10.22 -10.82
N LEU A 1155 30.72 10.89 -10.87
CA LEU A 1155 30.33 11.90 -9.87
C LEU A 1155 30.30 11.33 -8.46
N LYS A 1156 29.67 10.16 -8.28
CA LYS A 1156 29.62 9.46 -6.98
C LYS A 1156 31.02 9.05 -6.53
N GLU A 1157 31.83 8.52 -7.44
CA GLU A 1157 33.20 8.10 -7.13
C GLU A 1157 34.12 9.27 -6.76
N ILE A 1158 33.93 10.44 -7.38
CA ILE A 1158 34.65 11.67 -7.04
C ILE A 1158 34.31 12.06 -5.61
N ARG A 1159 33.02 12.14 -5.27
CA ARG A 1159 32.56 12.49 -3.91
C ARG A 1159 33.17 11.55 -2.87
N GLN A 1160 33.16 10.24 -3.12
CA GLN A 1160 33.76 9.24 -2.22
C GLN A 1160 35.29 9.35 -2.13
N THR A 1161 35.96 9.64 -3.24
CA THR A 1161 37.42 9.79 -3.28
C THR A 1161 37.88 10.99 -2.44
N LEU A 1162 37.14 12.10 -2.47
CA LEU A 1162 37.47 13.31 -1.70
C LEU A 1162 37.33 13.14 -0.18
N LEU A 1163 36.57 12.15 0.29
CA LEU A 1163 36.52 11.83 1.72
C LEU A 1163 37.86 11.27 2.25
N GLY A 1164 38.79 10.88 1.37
CA GLY A 1164 40.14 10.44 1.71
C GLY A 1164 41.15 11.56 1.99
N LEU A 1165 40.76 12.85 1.90
CA LEU A 1165 41.66 13.97 2.16
C LEU A 1165 42.13 14.00 3.63
N VAL A 1166 43.42 14.31 3.81
CA VAL A 1166 44.10 14.53 5.08
C VAL A 1166 44.27 16.03 5.31
N ALA A 1167 43.92 16.51 6.50
CA ALA A 1167 44.06 17.91 6.87
C ALA A 1167 45.54 18.28 7.07
N PRO A 1168 46.06 19.33 6.41
CA PRO A 1168 47.39 19.86 6.71
C PRO A 1168 47.45 20.41 8.14
N PRO A 1169 48.52 20.16 8.93
CA PRO A 1169 48.63 20.66 10.30
C PRO A 1169 48.45 22.19 10.42
N GLU A 1170 48.99 22.94 9.46
CA GLU A 1170 48.87 24.40 9.39
C GLU A 1170 47.41 24.86 9.27
N LEU A 1171 46.59 24.14 8.49
CA LEU A 1171 45.16 24.43 8.36
C LEU A 1171 44.45 24.26 9.70
N VAL A 1172 44.76 23.17 10.42
CA VAL A 1172 44.15 22.86 11.71
C VAL A 1172 44.50 23.93 12.74
N GLU A 1173 45.77 24.35 12.82
CA GLU A 1173 46.21 25.39 13.75
C GLU A 1173 45.61 26.76 13.42
N GLU A 1174 45.59 27.18 12.15
CA GLU A 1174 45.05 28.48 11.76
C GLU A 1174 43.53 28.55 11.96
N LEU A 1175 42.80 27.48 11.62
CA LEU A 1175 41.36 27.38 11.86
C LEU A 1175 41.05 27.42 13.36
N LYS A 1176 41.80 26.66 14.17
CA LYS A 1176 41.68 26.69 15.63
C LYS A 1176 41.88 28.09 16.21
N SER A 1177 42.95 28.76 15.79
CA SER A 1177 43.26 30.11 16.24
C SER A 1177 42.14 31.09 15.89
N THR A 1178 41.67 31.04 14.63
CA THR A 1178 40.62 31.95 14.10
C THR A 1178 39.26 31.72 14.75
N MET A 1179 38.89 30.46 15.00
CA MET A 1179 37.65 30.12 15.72
C MET A 1179 37.69 30.66 17.14
N LYS A 1180 38.78 30.39 17.89
CA LYS A 1180 38.93 30.85 19.27
C LYS A 1180 39.00 32.38 19.38
N SER A 1181 39.63 33.07 18.44
CA SER A 1181 39.68 34.54 18.42
C SER A 1181 38.33 35.18 18.11
N SER A 1182 37.40 34.43 17.50
CA SER A 1182 36.05 34.87 17.17
C SER A 1182 35.01 34.41 18.20
N ASP A 1183 35.44 33.95 19.37
CA ASP A 1183 34.61 33.37 20.42
C ASP A 1183 33.79 32.13 19.98
N MET A 1184 34.25 31.42 18.93
CA MET A 1184 33.66 30.16 18.49
C MET A 1184 34.38 28.96 19.14
N PRO A 1185 33.66 27.99 19.73
CA PRO A 1185 34.26 26.79 20.30
C PRO A 1185 35.07 25.99 19.27
N TRP A 1186 36.23 25.47 19.68
CA TRP A 1186 37.04 24.59 18.83
C TRP A 1186 36.61 23.13 19.00
N PRO A 1187 36.17 22.42 17.94
CA PRO A 1187 35.73 21.03 18.04
C PRO A 1187 36.73 20.08 18.69
N GLY A 1188 38.03 20.26 18.39
CA GLY A 1188 39.08 19.39 18.93
C GLY A 1188 39.33 19.55 20.43
N ASP A 1189 38.76 20.57 21.10
CA ASP A 1189 38.82 20.66 22.57
C ASP A 1189 37.94 19.56 23.24
N GLU A 1190 36.98 18.97 22.51
CA GLU A 1190 36.15 17.84 22.96
C GLU A 1190 36.76 16.46 22.63
N GLY A 1191 37.92 16.42 21.97
CA GLY A 1191 38.64 15.19 21.61
C GLY A 1191 38.92 15.03 20.11
N GLU A 1192 39.82 14.12 19.77
CA GLU A 1192 40.27 13.88 18.39
C GLU A 1192 39.11 13.46 17.47
N GLN A 1193 38.21 12.59 17.94
CA GLN A 1193 37.03 12.16 17.18
C GLN A 1193 36.12 13.31 16.75
N ARG A 1194 36.02 14.37 17.57
CA ARG A 1194 35.19 15.55 17.28
C ARG A 1194 35.80 16.42 16.19
N TRP A 1195 37.13 16.56 16.19
CA TRP A 1195 37.83 17.16 15.07
C TRP A 1195 37.65 16.33 13.78
N GLU A 1196 37.75 15.01 13.85
CA GLU A 1196 37.54 14.15 12.68
C GLU A 1196 36.13 14.30 12.08
N GLN A 1197 35.10 14.49 12.92
CA GLN A 1197 33.74 14.81 12.44
C GLN A 1197 33.67 16.16 11.73
N ALA A 1198 34.28 17.21 12.31
CA ALA A 1198 34.36 18.53 11.67
C ALA A 1198 35.11 18.45 10.32
N TRP A 1199 36.22 17.72 10.28
CA TRP A 1199 36.99 17.51 9.06
C TRP A 1199 36.20 16.72 8.01
N ALA A 1200 35.45 15.70 8.43
CA ALA A 1200 34.55 14.97 7.54
C ALA A 1200 33.46 15.88 6.94
N ALA A 1201 32.90 16.80 7.73
CA ALA A 1201 31.93 17.77 7.25
C ALA A 1201 32.54 18.74 6.21
N ILE A 1202 33.73 19.29 6.47
CA ILE A 1202 34.47 20.13 5.50
C ILE A 1202 34.70 19.38 4.18
N LYS A 1203 35.15 18.12 4.24
CA LYS A 1203 35.35 17.28 3.06
C LYS A 1203 34.06 17.04 2.28
N LYS A 1204 32.94 16.82 2.97
CA LYS A 1204 31.62 16.66 2.33
C LYS A 1204 31.18 17.95 1.63
N VAL A 1205 31.38 19.12 2.24
CA VAL A 1205 31.11 20.42 1.58
C VAL A 1205 31.95 20.58 0.30
N TRP A 1206 33.25 20.28 0.34
CA TRP A 1206 34.07 20.32 -0.88
C TRP A 1206 33.65 19.28 -1.92
N ALA A 1207 33.27 18.08 -1.49
CA ALA A 1207 32.77 17.04 -2.37
C ALA A 1207 31.45 17.43 -3.05
N SER A 1208 30.62 18.24 -2.40
CA SER A 1208 29.32 18.68 -2.93
C SER A 1208 29.42 19.48 -4.23
N LYS A 1209 30.61 19.99 -4.59
CA LYS A 1209 30.88 20.53 -5.93
C LYS A 1209 30.45 19.55 -7.02
N TRP A 1210 30.65 18.25 -6.81
CA TRP A 1210 30.28 17.18 -7.73
C TRP A 1210 28.95 16.52 -7.41
N ASN A 1211 28.04 17.19 -6.68
CA ASN A 1211 26.65 16.74 -6.62
C ASN A 1211 26.04 16.73 -8.02
N GLU A 1212 25.18 15.75 -8.31
CA GLU A 1212 24.55 15.63 -9.63
C GLU A 1212 23.80 16.90 -10.01
N ARG A 1213 22.97 17.41 -9.11
CA ARG A 1213 22.27 18.69 -9.25
C ARG A 1213 23.21 19.87 -9.52
N ALA A 1214 24.31 20.01 -8.77
CA ALA A 1214 25.31 21.06 -8.98
C ALA A 1214 26.00 20.96 -10.35
N TYR A 1215 26.39 19.76 -10.74
CA TYR A 1215 27.06 19.50 -12.00
C TYR A 1215 26.15 19.78 -13.21
N PHE A 1216 24.89 19.31 -13.16
CA PHE A 1216 23.93 19.57 -14.23
C PHE A 1216 23.53 21.05 -14.32
N SER A 1217 23.32 21.71 -13.18
CA SER A 1217 22.99 23.14 -13.15
C SER A 1217 24.10 24.00 -13.75
N THR A 1218 25.35 23.80 -13.33
CA THR A 1218 26.50 24.57 -13.86
C THR A 1218 26.70 24.37 -15.37
N ARG A 1219 26.49 23.15 -15.86
CA ARG A 1219 26.55 22.85 -17.31
C ARG A 1219 25.41 23.51 -18.09
N LYS A 1220 24.20 23.55 -17.55
CA LYS A 1220 23.02 24.20 -18.16
C LYS A 1220 23.26 25.69 -18.40
N VAL A 1221 23.86 26.39 -17.42
CA VAL A 1221 24.21 27.81 -17.56
C VAL A 1221 25.61 28.06 -18.15
N LYS A 1222 26.29 27.00 -18.64
CA LYS A 1222 27.62 27.06 -19.26
C LYS A 1222 28.72 27.64 -18.36
N LEU A 1223 28.60 27.45 -17.04
CA LEU A 1223 29.67 27.78 -16.11
C LEU A 1223 30.77 26.72 -16.20
N ASP A 1224 32.02 27.17 -16.31
CA ASP A 1224 33.18 26.28 -16.26
C ASP A 1224 33.35 25.73 -14.84
N HIS A 1225 33.10 24.44 -14.70
CA HIS A 1225 33.16 23.72 -13.43
C HIS A 1225 34.57 23.77 -12.79
N ASP A 1226 35.64 23.92 -13.58
CA ASP A 1226 37.02 24.04 -13.08
C ASP A 1226 37.36 25.43 -12.53
N TYR A 1227 36.50 26.43 -12.78
CA TYR A 1227 36.60 27.78 -12.23
C TYR A 1227 35.74 27.97 -10.98
N LEU A 1228 34.93 26.96 -10.63
CA LEU A 1228 34.19 26.90 -9.38
C LEU A 1228 35.16 26.65 -8.21
N CYS A 1229 35.29 27.64 -7.34
CA CYS A 1229 36.09 27.57 -6.12
C CYS A 1229 35.13 27.52 -4.91
N MET A 1230 35.32 26.53 -4.02
CA MET A 1230 34.45 26.31 -2.86
C MET A 1230 35.15 26.81 -1.58
N ALA A 1231 34.72 27.98 -1.08
CA ALA A 1231 34.98 28.36 0.30
C ALA A 1231 34.01 27.61 1.22
N VAL A 1232 34.34 27.55 2.52
CA VAL A 1232 33.50 26.91 3.54
C VAL A 1232 33.24 27.91 4.64
N LEU A 1233 31.98 28.30 4.79
CA LEU A 1233 31.51 29.11 5.92
C LEU A 1233 31.31 28.19 7.12
N VAL A 1234 32.05 28.42 8.19
CA VAL A 1234 31.92 27.72 9.47
C VAL A 1234 31.08 28.58 10.39
N GLN A 1235 29.91 28.08 10.80
CA GLN A 1235 28.92 28.84 11.55
C GLN A 1235 28.42 28.04 12.75
N GLU A 1236 28.13 28.73 13.86
CA GLU A 1236 27.44 28.10 14.98
C GLU A 1236 26.02 27.68 14.58
N VAL A 1237 25.63 26.45 14.90
CA VAL A 1237 24.25 25.97 14.74
C VAL A 1237 23.43 26.41 15.93
N ILE A 1238 22.41 27.22 15.67
CA ILE A 1238 21.39 27.55 16.66
C ILE A 1238 20.37 26.41 16.68
N ASN A 1239 20.14 25.82 17.85
CA ASN A 1239 19.20 24.71 18.08
C ASN A 1239 17.74 25.18 17.99
N ALA A 1240 17.27 25.44 16.76
CA ALA A 1240 16.01 26.08 16.44
C ALA A 1240 14.78 25.41 17.09
N ASP A 1241 13.92 26.21 17.71
CA ASP A 1241 12.55 25.80 18.02
C ASP A 1241 11.69 25.87 16.74
N TYR A 1242 11.91 26.93 15.95
CA TYR A 1242 11.32 27.12 14.63
C TYR A 1242 12.36 27.65 13.65
N ALA A 1243 12.23 27.32 12.38
CA ALA A 1243 12.99 27.92 11.28
C ALA A 1243 12.02 28.55 10.28
N PHE A 1244 12.49 29.55 9.55
CA PHE A 1244 11.68 30.28 8.60
C PHE A 1244 12.48 30.70 7.37
N VAL A 1245 11.76 30.85 6.25
CA VAL A 1245 12.26 31.49 5.03
C VAL A 1245 11.32 32.63 4.66
N ILE A 1246 11.88 33.76 4.25
CA ILE A 1246 11.16 34.98 3.89
C ILE A 1246 11.52 35.35 2.45
N HIS A 1247 10.51 35.61 1.63
CA HIS A 1247 10.63 36.42 0.43
C HIS A 1247 9.97 37.78 0.68
N THR A 1248 10.75 38.86 0.61
CA THR A 1248 10.23 40.19 0.95
C THR A 1248 9.35 40.80 -0.13
N THR A 1249 9.35 40.23 -1.34
CA THR A 1249 8.31 40.44 -2.35
C THR A 1249 7.56 39.12 -2.54
N ASN A 1250 6.22 39.15 -2.55
CA ASN A 1250 5.43 37.94 -2.69
C ASN A 1250 5.80 37.17 -3.97
N PRO A 1251 6.31 35.93 -3.88
CA PRO A 1251 6.84 35.20 -5.03
C PRO A 1251 5.76 34.67 -5.98
N SER A 1252 4.51 34.56 -5.52
CA SER A 1252 3.40 34.05 -6.31
C SER A 1252 2.59 35.17 -6.98
N SER A 1253 2.46 36.34 -6.35
CA SER A 1253 1.73 37.48 -6.91
C SER A 1253 2.61 38.58 -7.50
N GLY A 1254 3.90 38.62 -7.15
CA GLY A 1254 4.82 39.71 -7.48
C GLY A 1254 4.55 41.01 -6.70
N ASP A 1255 3.65 41.01 -5.71
CA ASP A 1255 3.33 42.21 -4.92
C ASP A 1255 4.48 42.59 -3.98
N SER A 1256 5.23 43.63 -4.38
CA SER A 1256 6.33 44.20 -3.59
C SER A 1256 5.91 44.87 -2.28
N SER A 1257 4.60 45.05 -2.04
CA SER A 1257 4.08 45.52 -0.75
C SER A 1257 3.83 44.39 0.26
N GLU A 1258 4.00 43.14 -0.17
CA GLU A 1258 3.72 41.93 0.61
C GLU A 1258 5.00 41.12 0.88
N ILE A 1259 5.19 40.76 2.14
CA ILE A 1259 6.17 39.78 2.57
C ILE A 1259 5.48 38.43 2.63
N TYR A 1260 6.04 37.42 1.97
CA TYR A 1260 5.61 36.03 2.08
C TYR A 1260 6.64 35.26 2.90
N ALA A 1261 6.19 34.46 3.86
CA ALA A 1261 7.08 33.66 4.66
C ALA A 1261 6.49 32.28 5.00
N GLU A 1262 7.39 31.31 5.12
CA GLU A 1262 7.10 29.95 5.52
C GLU A 1262 7.87 29.61 6.80
N VAL A 1263 7.22 28.90 7.73
CA VAL A 1263 7.74 28.57 9.06
C VAL A 1263 7.55 27.08 9.33
N VAL A 1264 8.61 26.43 9.82
CA VAL A 1264 8.63 25.02 10.24
C VAL A 1264 9.10 24.91 11.69
N LYS A 1265 8.78 23.79 12.33
CA LYS A 1265 9.28 23.45 13.66
C LYS A 1265 10.58 22.67 13.55
N GLY A 1266 11.62 23.09 14.28
CA GLY A 1266 12.97 22.57 14.14
C GLY A 1266 13.82 23.31 13.10
N LEU A 1267 14.78 22.62 12.50
CA LEU A 1267 15.75 23.17 11.54
C LEU A 1267 15.13 23.48 10.17
N GLY A 1268 15.69 24.49 9.51
CA GLY A 1268 15.24 24.97 8.19
C GLY A 1268 15.36 23.94 7.07
N GLU A 1269 16.19 22.92 7.25
CA GLU A 1269 16.34 21.79 6.32
C GLU A 1269 15.00 21.08 6.05
N THR A 1270 14.10 21.03 7.04
CA THR A 1270 12.75 20.48 6.86
C THR A 1270 11.87 21.28 5.90
N LEU A 1271 12.16 22.56 5.72
CA LEU A 1271 11.49 23.45 4.77
C LEU A 1271 12.19 23.41 3.41
N VAL A 1272 13.51 23.62 3.39
CA VAL A 1272 14.24 23.81 2.13
C VAL A 1272 14.51 22.51 1.37
N GLY A 1273 14.74 21.40 2.08
CA GLY A 1273 14.93 20.05 1.53
C GLY A 1273 13.62 19.33 1.16
N ALA A 1274 12.50 20.07 1.11
CA ALA A 1274 11.19 19.60 0.66
C ALA A 1274 10.68 18.30 1.32
N TYR A 1275 10.85 18.17 2.64
CA TYR A 1275 10.21 17.10 3.41
C TYR A 1275 8.70 17.05 3.12
N PRO A 1276 8.06 15.88 3.02
CA PRO A 1276 6.64 15.77 2.71
C PRO A 1276 5.76 16.57 3.69
N GLY A 1277 4.76 17.25 3.14
CA GLY A 1277 3.86 18.11 3.91
C GLY A 1277 4.21 19.59 3.76
N ARG A 1278 3.31 20.45 4.24
CA ARG A 1278 3.41 21.90 4.11
C ARG A 1278 3.95 22.54 5.38
N SER A 1279 4.69 23.61 5.19
CA SER A 1279 5.06 24.55 6.25
C SER A 1279 3.88 25.45 6.63
N LEU A 1280 3.96 26.12 7.78
CA LEU A 1280 3.05 27.23 8.06
C LEU A 1280 3.39 28.36 7.10
N SER A 1281 2.43 28.82 6.30
CA SER A 1281 2.65 29.93 5.38
C SER A 1281 1.81 31.14 5.76
N PHE A 1282 2.37 32.34 5.60
CA PHE A 1282 1.65 33.58 5.85
C PHE A 1282 2.12 34.72 4.94
N ILE A 1283 1.23 35.68 4.73
CA ILE A 1283 1.53 36.96 4.10
C ILE A 1283 1.43 38.07 5.14
N CYS A 1284 2.30 39.06 5.06
CA CYS A 1284 2.20 40.29 5.83
C CYS A 1284 2.43 41.51 4.95
N LYS A 1285 1.54 42.50 5.04
CA LYS A 1285 1.72 43.76 4.30
C LYS A 1285 2.77 44.62 4.98
N LYS A 1286 3.70 45.19 4.21
CA LYS A 1286 4.80 46.04 4.73
C LYS A 1286 4.29 47.30 5.45
N ASN A 1287 3.09 47.78 5.09
CA ASN A 1287 2.44 48.89 5.78
C ASN A 1287 1.71 48.49 7.08
N ASN A 1288 1.61 47.20 7.40
CA ASN A 1288 0.92 46.69 8.58
C ASN A 1288 1.55 45.37 9.06
N LEU A 1289 2.80 45.45 9.52
CA LEU A 1289 3.61 44.31 9.98
C LEU A 1289 3.05 43.60 11.23
N ASP A 1290 2.08 44.21 11.91
CA ASP A 1290 1.40 43.66 13.09
C ASP A 1290 0.14 42.83 12.73
N SER A 1291 -0.15 42.62 11.44
CA SER A 1291 -1.33 41.88 10.98
C SER A 1291 -0.97 40.78 9.97
N PRO A 1292 -0.20 39.74 10.36
CA PRO A 1292 0.08 38.61 9.48
C PRO A 1292 -1.20 37.81 9.19
N LEU A 1293 -1.37 37.41 7.93
CA LEU A 1293 -2.46 36.57 7.46
C LEU A 1293 -1.94 35.16 7.18
N VAL A 1294 -2.35 34.20 8.01
CA VAL A 1294 -2.02 32.77 7.80
C VAL A 1294 -2.77 32.24 6.58
N LEU A 1295 -2.01 31.67 5.64
CA LEU A 1295 -2.50 31.06 4.41
C LEU A 1295 -2.56 29.54 4.49
N GLY A 1296 -1.76 28.93 5.36
CA GLY A 1296 -1.70 27.49 5.55
C GLY A 1296 -1.14 27.13 6.91
N TYR A 1297 -1.74 26.13 7.57
CA TYR A 1297 -1.19 25.51 8.76
C TYR A 1297 -0.24 24.37 8.39
N PRO A 1298 0.75 24.04 9.24
CA PRO A 1298 1.75 23.03 8.90
C PRO A 1298 1.16 21.63 8.93
N SER A 1299 1.65 20.77 8.04
CA SER A 1299 1.27 19.35 7.92
C SER A 1299 2.46 18.38 7.85
N LYS A 1300 3.71 18.89 7.90
CA LYS A 1300 4.91 18.04 7.93
C LYS A 1300 4.92 17.12 9.15
N PRO A 1301 5.11 15.79 9.00
CA PRO A 1301 5.09 14.85 10.11
C PRO A 1301 6.40 14.86 10.92
N ILE A 1302 7.53 15.15 10.27
CA ILE A 1302 8.87 15.11 10.87
C ILE A 1302 9.47 16.51 10.98
N GLY A 1303 10.07 16.80 12.13
CA GLY A 1303 10.93 17.94 12.39
C GLY A 1303 12.37 17.47 12.65
N LEU A 1304 13.35 18.23 12.18
CA LEU A 1304 14.77 17.97 12.46
C LEU A 1304 15.24 18.85 13.61
N PHE A 1305 15.91 18.25 14.58
CA PHE A 1305 16.47 18.95 15.72
C PHE A 1305 17.93 18.58 15.88
N ILE A 1306 18.73 19.51 16.40
CA ILE A 1306 20.15 19.27 16.62
C ILE A 1306 20.57 19.95 17.90
N ARG A 1307 21.45 19.29 18.64
CA ARG A 1307 22.11 19.90 19.79
C ARG A 1307 22.98 21.07 19.33
N ARG A 1308 23.38 21.93 20.27
CA ARG A 1308 24.35 23.00 19.98
C ARG A 1308 25.59 22.40 19.31
N SER A 1309 25.87 22.84 18.09
CA SER A 1309 26.89 22.27 17.21
C SER A 1309 27.44 23.34 16.26
N ILE A 1310 28.23 22.93 15.28
CA ILE A 1310 28.81 23.75 14.22
C ILE A 1310 28.37 23.18 12.87
N ILE A 1311 28.04 24.06 11.93
CA ILE A 1311 27.70 23.71 10.55
C ILE A 1311 28.72 24.30 9.59
N PHE A 1312 29.07 23.51 8.59
CA PHE A 1312 29.96 23.87 7.51
C PHE A 1312 29.10 24.08 6.27
N ARG A 1313 28.93 25.34 5.85
CA ARG A 1313 28.08 25.71 4.71
C ARG A 1313 28.93 25.90 3.47
N SER A 1314 28.41 25.45 2.33
CA SER A 1314 28.95 25.84 1.02
C SER A 1314 28.93 27.36 0.88
N ASP A 1315 30.01 27.93 0.35
CA ASP A 1315 30.09 29.37 0.07
C ASP A 1315 30.86 29.61 -1.23
N SER A 1316 30.39 29.00 -2.31
CA SER A 1316 31.12 28.99 -3.59
C SER A 1316 31.10 30.34 -4.30
N ASN A 1317 32.07 30.56 -5.20
CA ASN A 1317 32.07 31.71 -6.11
C ASN A 1317 31.03 31.61 -7.24
N GLY A 1318 30.20 30.56 -7.27
CA GLY A 1318 29.19 30.32 -8.31
C GLY A 1318 27.77 30.12 -7.78
N GLU A 1319 27.51 30.35 -6.48
CA GLU A 1319 26.20 30.07 -5.88
C GLU A 1319 25.21 31.22 -6.04
N ASP A 1320 25.49 32.42 -5.54
CA ASP A 1320 24.56 33.57 -5.65
C ASP A 1320 25.14 34.64 -6.59
N LEU A 1321 25.00 34.40 -7.90
CA LEU A 1321 25.42 35.32 -8.95
C LEU A 1321 24.26 36.23 -9.37
N GLU A 1322 24.56 37.38 -9.96
CA GLU A 1322 23.51 38.29 -10.46
C GLU A 1322 22.68 37.58 -11.55
N GLY A 1323 21.37 37.44 -11.31
CA GLY A 1323 20.45 36.70 -12.19
C GLY A 1323 20.52 35.17 -12.07
N TYR A 1324 21.29 34.60 -11.15
CA TYR A 1324 21.39 33.15 -10.94
C TYR A 1324 21.61 32.80 -9.47
N ALA A 1325 20.62 32.12 -8.87
CA ALA A 1325 20.75 31.58 -7.51
C ALA A 1325 20.83 30.04 -7.54
N GLY A 1326 22.00 29.51 -7.19
CA GLY A 1326 22.31 28.09 -7.04
C GLY A 1326 21.74 27.46 -5.76
N ALA A 1327 20.47 27.74 -5.45
CA ALA A 1327 19.82 27.28 -4.24
C ALA A 1327 19.87 25.74 -4.09
N GLY A 1328 20.44 25.30 -2.98
CA GLY A 1328 20.55 23.88 -2.62
C GLY A 1328 21.50 23.07 -3.50
N LEU A 1329 22.24 23.67 -4.44
CA LEU A 1329 23.12 22.89 -5.33
C LEU A 1329 24.25 22.20 -4.56
N TYR A 1330 24.80 22.90 -3.57
CA TYR A 1330 25.92 22.47 -2.74
C TYR A 1330 25.45 22.18 -1.32
N ASP A 1331 26.15 21.28 -0.64
CA ASP A 1331 25.73 20.80 0.68
C ASP A 1331 26.19 21.75 1.79
N SER A 1332 25.32 21.95 2.78
CA SER A 1332 25.71 22.45 4.11
C SER A 1332 25.65 21.28 5.07
N VAL A 1333 26.74 21.01 5.79
CA VAL A 1333 26.90 19.78 6.56
C VAL A 1333 27.12 20.11 8.02
N PRO A 1334 26.17 19.76 8.91
CA PRO A 1334 26.40 19.88 10.35
C PRO A 1334 27.41 18.84 10.83
N MET A 1335 28.13 19.18 11.90
CA MET A 1335 29.09 18.27 12.53
C MET A 1335 28.41 17.12 13.28
N ASP A 1336 27.25 17.41 13.88
CA ASP A 1336 26.42 16.43 14.57
C ASP A 1336 25.23 16.05 13.69
N GLU A 1337 24.80 14.79 13.78
CA GLU A 1337 23.61 14.31 13.08
C GLU A 1337 22.35 14.90 13.70
N GLU A 1338 21.35 15.14 12.85
CA GLU A 1338 20.05 15.65 13.24
C GLU A 1338 19.15 14.53 13.80
N ASP A 1339 18.50 14.82 14.92
CA ASP A 1339 17.43 13.99 15.47
C ASP A 1339 16.14 14.23 14.66
N GLN A 1340 15.59 13.16 14.07
CA GLN A 1340 14.27 13.17 13.48
C GLN A 1340 13.20 12.98 14.55
N VAL A 1341 12.25 13.91 14.65
CA VAL A 1341 11.19 13.90 15.66
C VAL A 1341 9.83 14.00 14.99
N VAL A 1342 8.91 13.09 15.32
CA VAL A 1342 7.50 13.19 14.91
C VAL A 1342 6.83 14.34 15.66
N LEU A 1343 6.21 15.27 14.94
CA LEU A 1343 5.78 16.55 15.51
C LEU A 1343 4.35 16.52 16.05
N ASP A 1344 4.11 16.94 17.28
CA ASP A 1344 2.74 17.23 17.77
C ASP A 1344 2.41 18.72 17.63
N TYR A 1345 1.56 19.07 16.66
CA TYR A 1345 1.10 20.46 16.45
C TYR A 1345 -0.01 20.88 17.43
N THR A 1346 -0.67 19.93 18.10
CA THR A 1346 -1.79 20.25 19.01
C THR A 1346 -1.34 20.76 20.36
N THR A 1347 -0.05 20.65 20.65
CA THR A 1347 0.60 21.21 21.85
C THR A 1347 1.57 22.34 21.50
N ASP A 1348 1.65 22.71 20.23
CA ASP A 1348 2.58 23.73 19.75
C ASP A 1348 2.02 25.15 19.97
N PRO A 1349 2.73 26.04 20.69
CA PRO A 1349 2.30 27.42 20.88
C PRO A 1349 2.07 28.20 19.57
N LEU A 1350 2.82 27.89 18.50
CA LEU A 1350 2.64 28.54 17.19
C LEU A 1350 1.26 28.25 16.57
N ILE A 1351 0.58 27.20 17.03
CA ILE A 1351 -0.74 26.77 16.56
C ILE A 1351 -1.83 27.07 17.60
N THR A 1352 -1.53 26.83 18.88
CA THR A 1352 -2.50 26.86 19.96
C THR A 1352 -2.65 28.24 20.62
N ASP A 1353 -1.60 29.07 20.59
CA ASP A 1353 -1.59 30.41 21.17
C ASP A 1353 -1.54 31.47 20.06
N LEU A 1354 -2.70 32.05 19.75
CA LEU A 1354 -2.84 33.10 18.74
C LEU A 1354 -2.00 34.36 19.05
N SER A 1355 -1.76 34.66 20.34
CA SER A 1355 -0.94 35.82 20.72
C SER A 1355 0.53 35.56 20.46
N PHE A 1356 1.00 34.36 20.81
CA PHE A 1356 2.35 33.90 20.49
C PHE A 1356 2.57 33.82 18.97
N GLN A 1357 1.64 33.19 18.24
CA GLN A 1357 1.67 33.11 16.78
C GLN A 1357 1.80 34.50 16.16
N LYS A 1358 0.87 35.41 16.51
CA LYS A 1358 0.89 36.79 15.99
C LYS A 1358 2.23 37.48 16.26
N LYS A 1359 2.75 37.37 17.48
CA LYS A 1359 4.04 37.96 17.84
C LYS A 1359 5.17 37.41 16.98
N VAL A 1360 5.28 36.09 16.88
CA VAL A 1360 6.35 35.42 16.13
C VAL A 1360 6.31 35.78 14.65
N LEU A 1361 5.14 35.67 14.01
CA LEU A 1361 4.99 35.97 12.58
C LEU A 1361 5.26 37.46 12.29
N SER A 1362 4.83 38.38 13.16
CA SER A 1362 5.16 39.80 13.06
C SER A 1362 6.64 40.10 13.25
N ASP A 1363 7.33 39.40 14.16
CA ASP A 1363 8.78 39.54 14.35
C ASP A 1363 9.54 39.05 13.10
N ILE A 1364 9.12 37.93 12.50
CA ILE A 1364 9.67 37.44 11.22
C ILE A 1364 9.48 38.50 10.12
N ALA A 1365 8.27 39.03 9.94
CA ALA A 1365 7.99 40.04 8.92
C ALA A 1365 8.79 41.34 9.14
N ARG A 1366 8.95 41.78 10.39
CA ARG A 1366 9.78 42.95 10.75
C ARG A 1366 11.25 42.73 10.43
N ALA A 1367 11.78 41.52 10.65
CA ALA A 1367 13.15 41.20 10.27
C ALA A 1367 13.32 41.29 8.74
N GLY A 1368 12.37 40.72 7.98
CA GLY A 1368 12.34 40.82 6.52
C GLY A 1368 12.36 42.25 6.00
N ASP A 1369 11.43 43.09 6.45
CA ASP A 1369 11.34 44.51 6.08
C ASP A 1369 12.61 45.30 6.45
N ALA A 1370 13.19 45.04 7.63
CA ALA A 1370 14.42 45.71 8.04
C ALA A 1370 15.63 45.33 7.17
N ILE A 1371 15.76 44.05 6.79
CA ILE A 1371 16.87 43.55 5.98
C ILE A 1371 16.74 44.02 4.52
N GLU A 1372 15.54 43.99 3.95
CA GLU A 1372 15.27 44.58 2.64
C GLU A 1372 15.68 46.06 2.58
N LYS A 1373 15.35 46.85 3.61
CA LYS A 1373 15.77 48.27 3.69
C LYS A 1373 17.28 48.45 3.79
N LEU A 1374 18.01 47.51 4.39
CA LEU A 1374 19.47 47.56 4.51
C LEU A 1374 20.19 47.25 3.19
N TYR A 1375 19.59 46.40 2.34
CA TYR A 1375 20.14 46.04 1.03
C TYR A 1375 19.58 46.88 -0.12
N GLY A 1376 18.39 47.46 0.05
CA GLY A 1376 17.71 48.29 -0.96
C GLY A 1376 17.03 47.51 -2.08
N THR A 1377 17.03 46.17 -2.03
CA THR A 1377 16.40 45.27 -3.00
C THR A 1377 15.66 44.15 -2.27
N ALA A 1378 14.67 43.53 -2.92
CA ALA A 1378 13.94 42.40 -2.35
C ALA A 1378 14.91 41.27 -1.94
N GLN A 1379 14.62 40.59 -0.83
CA GLN A 1379 15.51 39.62 -0.20
C GLN A 1379 14.83 38.26 -0.01
N ASP A 1380 15.62 37.20 -0.20
CA ASP A 1380 15.39 35.84 0.26
C ASP A 1380 16.22 35.63 1.54
N ILE A 1381 15.54 35.39 2.66
CA ILE A 1381 16.13 35.37 4.01
C ILE A 1381 15.79 34.07 4.69
N GLU A 1382 16.82 33.37 5.18
CA GLU A 1382 16.67 32.19 6.04
C GLU A 1382 17.00 32.58 7.48
N GLY A 1383 16.20 32.10 8.43
CA GLY A 1383 16.43 32.35 9.84
C GLY A 1383 15.79 31.32 10.76
N VAL A 1384 16.07 31.47 12.05
CA VAL A 1384 15.63 30.57 13.10
C VAL A 1384 15.19 31.35 14.33
N ILE A 1385 14.30 30.74 15.11
CA ILE A 1385 13.81 31.25 16.38
C ILE A 1385 14.22 30.26 17.46
N ARG A 1386 14.84 30.79 18.50
CA ARG A 1386 15.20 30.05 19.70
C ARG A 1386 14.86 30.84 20.94
N ASP A 1387 14.08 30.26 21.85
CA ASP A 1387 13.67 30.87 23.11
C ASP A 1387 13.04 32.28 22.89
N GLY A 1388 12.27 32.42 21.81
CA GLY A 1388 11.63 33.67 21.40
C GLY A 1388 12.54 34.73 20.77
N LYS A 1389 13.85 34.46 20.62
CA LYS A 1389 14.80 35.33 19.93
C LYS A 1389 15.01 34.86 18.48
N LEU A 1390 15.01 35.82 17.56
CA LEU A 1390 15.18 35.59 16.13
C LEU A 1390 16.65 35.70 15.74
N TYR A 1391 17.12 34.79 14.90
CA TYR A 1391 18.46 34.80 14.31
C TYR A 1391 18.35 34.69 12.79
N VAL A 1392 19.12 35.48 12.06
CA VAL A 1392 19.24 35.37 10.60
C VAL A 1392 20.47 34.54 10.29
N VAL A 1393 20.30 33.45 9.56
CA VAL A 1393 21.39 32.51 9.24
C VAL A 1393 21.92 32.71 7.83
N GLN A 1394 21.10 33.24 6.91
CA GLN A 1394 21.48 33.59 5.54
C GLN A 1394 20.55 34.67 5.00
N THR A 1395 21.06 35.49 4.07
CA THR A 1395 20.25 36.39 3.24
C THR A 1395 20.89 36.51 1.87
N ARG A 1396 20.08 36.74 0.84
CA ARG A 1396 20.53 37.06 -0.52
C ARG A 1396 19.46 37.86 -1.26
N PRO A 1397 19.80 38.56 -2.36
CA PRO A 1397 18.80 39.15 -3.23
C PRO A 1397 17.78 38.11 -3.70
N GLN A 1398 16.49 38.44 -3.61
CA GLN A 1398 15.41 37.66 -4.19
C GLN A 1398 15.47 37.79 -5.72
N VAL A 1399 15.47 36.65 -6.41
CA VAL A 1399 15.46 36.58 -7.89
C VAL A 1399 14.06 36.75 -8.44
#